data_AF-A0A8S0YVB2-F1
#
_entry.id   AF-A0A8S0YVB2-F1
#
_cell.length_a   1.000
_cell.length_b   1.000
_cell.length_c   1.000
_cell.angle_alpha   90.00
_cell.angle_beta   90.00
_cell.angle_gamma   90.00
#
_symmetry.space_group_name_H-M   'P 1'
#
loop_
_entity.id
_entity.type
_entity.pdbx_description
1 polymer ?
#
loop_
_entity_poly.entity_id
_entity_poly.type
_entity_poly.pdbx_seq_one_letter_code
_entity_poly.pdbx_strand_id
1 'polypeptide(L)'
;MHSLSTLIPYDAQKKLIFFVNGKKVVEPNPDPEWTLLWYLRKKLLLTGTKYGCGEGGCGACTVMISQYLSIEDRIKHITVNACLTPVCAMHGLAVTTIEGIGSTQERLHPVQERIFKAHGSQCGFCTPGIVMSMYTLLRNKDDIQYADIETALQGNLCRCTGYRPIIEGFKTFMKGWEKYYIDEDTDKGNGLCALGKECCRNNENANSNQLFNKSLFQPYDPTQEPIFPPELKLDHRYMKEYLYYEGENVSWVRPTTLENLLSIKAQFPNSKIVVGNTEIGVEIKFKKKVYPILLYPSVISEMSCCNVSGKGVLVGATTTLTDLTDFLNNQIKNEIKKAQIFEALKDMLHWFAGNQIRNVASLVGNILTASPISDLNPILMACSAILHVDSTERGHRKVMIDDSFFRGYRSTAIQADEVVTSVEIPFSDEIQYFKAYKQARRKEDDISIVTSAFNVKIDSISQKILYAKLCYGGMGPTTICEIHVVQAPSSSQCYEINNDDRTACDAVGLPITHLSALKQATGEALYCDDIPPANNVLYLKLIFSEHAHAKIKSVDASKAMLLPGVEAFLSAADLDEECNKMGPIVKDEEIFCSKTVTSRACVIGAIVATTESVAQKAKDLVIVKYEALEPVIVTLEDAIARSSYFSGYPRILRKGDIEEALSRSTHVVEGHVRNGAQEHFYLETISAYAVRTEDELEIISTTQNPEEIARIVSEALKIPNNRVVAKVKRVGGGFGGKETRAAFLAVPVAVAAYKLKRPVRSVLDRDEDMQVSGYRHPCWIKYKAGFNSDGRINAAKFEIYSNAGNYLDISCSMLERALLHVDNCYFIPNIEVVAYLCKTNMPSNTAFRGFGAPKAMLAAETMIRNVALKLNRSYEEIVEMNLYREGLLTHYNQVLTYCTLPRCWNECIETSDYWRRKRDIEEFNRQSRWQKKGIALVPTKYGISFQVDVLMQAGALLLVYRDGSVLLSIGGIEMGQGLFTKMVQVASRALDIDYTKIHVSEMSTDKVPNSSPTAASISSDLYGMAILEACKILKKRLEPYVSKNPNGIWEDWVQDAYANRVQLAATGFYAAPKIEYDPDTNSGNLFEYFTYGVACSEVIIDCLTGDHHVLRTDIVMDVGESLNPAIDIGQIEGAFMQGYGFYTLEEMVFSHSGEVLSRGPGTYKIPGFSDIPKEFNVSLLKGAPNPRAVYSSKAVGEPPLFLASSVYFAIKEAITSARKESGASPEFIMDVPATCARIRMACEDHITKQVKPTVTRKGKPWNVKV
;
A
#
# COMPACT_ATOMS: atom_id res chain seq x y z
N MET A 1 -39.53 29.40 -14.45
CA MET A 1 -38.16 29.04 -14.01
C MET A 1 -37.22 29.50 -15.10
N HIS A 2 -36.05 30.05 -14.77
CA HIS A 2 -35.03 30.34 -15.78
C HIS A 2 -34.29 29.04 -16.11
N SER A 3 -34.04 28.79 -17.40
CA SER A 3 -33.20 27.69 -17.84
C SER A 3 -31.74 28.13 -17.79
N LEU A 4 -30.82 27.23 -17.43
CA LEU A 4 -29.39 27.54 -17.54
C LEU A 4 -29.03 27.99 -18.97
N SER A 5 -29.68 27.40 -19.97
CA SER A 5 -29.51 27.74 -21.39
C SER A 5 -29.82 29.19 -21.76
N THR A 6 -30.51 29.98 -20.91
CA THR A 6 -30.71 31.42 -21.15
C THR A 6 -29.54 32.30 -20.66
N LEU A 7 -28.54 31.71 -19.99
CA LEU A 7 -27.28 32.37 -19.59
C LEU A 7 -26.05 31.88 -20.38
N ILE A 8 -26.22 30.87 -21.24
CA ILE A 8 -25.14 30.34 -22.08
C ILE A 8 -25.07 31.15 -23.38
N PRO A 9 -23.91 31.71 -23.77
CA PRO A 9 -23.72 32.35 -25.06
C PRO A 9 -24.01 31.40 -26.23
N TYR A 10 -24.56 31.92 -27.33
CA TYR A 10 -24.90 31.11 -28.52
C TYR A 10 -23.66 30.46 -29.17
N ASP A 11 -22.51 31.13 -29.07
CA ASP A 11 -21.20 30.73 -29.54
C ASP A 11 -20.41 29.86 -28.53
N ALA A 12 -21.01 29.48 -27.39
CA ALA A 12 -20.38 28.62 -26.41
C ALA A 12 -19.96 27.26 -27.01
N GLN A 13 -18.71 26.90 -26.78
CA GLN A 13 -18.10 25.67 -27.26
C GLN A 13 -18.73 24.45 -26.56
N LYS A 14 -19.27 23.53 -27.36
CA LYS A 14 -19.93 22.30 -26.90
C LYS A 14 -19.10 21.03 -27.09
N LYS A 15 -17.99 21.10 -27.82
CA LYS A 15 -17.06 19.97 -28.01
C LYS A 15 -15.91 20.06 -27.00
N LEU A 16 -15.46 18.93 -26.49
CA LEU A 16 -14.23 18.83 -25.71
C LEU A 16 -13.07 18.52 -26.66
N ILE A 17 -12.09 19.42 -26.74
CA ILE A 17 -10.92 19.31 -27.61
C ILE A 17 -9.67 19.38 -26.73
N PHE A 18 -8.87 18.31 -26.76
CA PHE A 18 -7.63 18.19 -25.99
C PHE A 18 -6.69 17.21 -26.67
N PHE A 19 -5.50 17.00 -26.12
CA PHE A 19 -4.51 16.04 -26.65
C PHE A 19 -4.18 14.97 -25.62
N VAL A 20 -3.94 13.74 -26.08
CA VAL A 20 -3.43 12.63 -25.26
C VAL A 20 -2.28 11.97 -26.01
N ASN A 21 -1.10 11.92 -25.40
CA ASN A 21 0.12 11.33 -25.98
C ASN A 21 0.39 11.85 -27.41
N GLY A 22 0.33 13.18 -27.59
CA GLY A 22 0.50 13.87 -28.88
C GLY A 22 -0.66 13.74 -29.86
N LYS A 23 -1.64 12.86 -29.63
CA LYS A 23 -2.81 12.65 -30.51
C LYS A 23 -3.98 13.55 -30.11
N LYS A 24 -4.60 14.20 -31.08
CA LYS A 24 -5.77 15.07 -30.85
C LYS A 24 -7.02 14.22 -30.53
N VAL A 25 -7.72 14.59 -29.47
CA VAL A 25 -9.00 14.01 -29.05
C VAL A 25 -10.09 15.07 -29.23
N VAL A 26 -11.20 14.67 -29.86
CA VAL A 26 -12.40 15.50 -30.02
C VAL A 26 -13.60 14.67 -29.57
N GLU A 27 -14.12 14.95 -28.38
CA GLU A 27 -15.34 14.34 -27.86
C GLU A 27 -16.53 15.28 -28.15
N PRO A 28 -17.47 14.90 -29.04
CA PRO A 28 -18.61 15.73 -29.39
C PRO A 28 -19.66 15.85 -28.28
N ASN A 29 -19.78 14.87 -27.37
CA ASN A 29 -20.76 14.86 -26.29
C ASN A 29 -20.08 14.52 -24.94
N PRO A 30 -19.28 15.45 -24.38
CA PRO A 30 -18.53 15.21 -23.14
C PRO A 30 -19.45 15.27 -21.92
N ASP A 31 -19.54 14.16 -21.18
CA ASP A 31 -20.29 14.08 -19.93
C ASP A 31 -19.47 14.64 -18.75
N PRO A 32 -20.00 15.64 -18.00
CA PRO A 32 -19.34 16.16 -16.80
C PRO A 32 -19.12 15.14 -15.67
N GLU A 33 -19.83 14.00 -15.65
CA GLU A 33 -19.60 12.93 -14.68
C GLU A 33 -18.34 12.08 -15.00
N TRP A 34 -17.74 12.20 -16.19
CA TRP A 34 -16.56 11.41 -16.57
C TRP A 34 -15.25 11.95 -15.97
N THR A 35 -14.55 11.09 -15.24
CA THR A 35 -13.16 11.32 -14.81
C THR A 35 -12.18 11.04 -15.95
N LEU A 36 -11.02 11.70 -15.93
CA LEU A 36 -9.95 11.45 -16.89
C LEU A 36 -9.49 9.99 -16.86
N LEU A 37 -9.41 9.37 -15.67
CA LEU A 37 -9.04 7.96 -15.52
C LEU A 37 -10.04 7.02 -16.21
N TRP A 38 -11.34 7.27 -16.06
CA TRP A 38 -12.36 6.50 -16.76
C TRP A 38 -12.25 6.68 -18.27
N TYR A 39 -12.05 7.92 -18.74
CA TYR A 39 -11.93 8.21 -20.17
C TYR A 39 -10.69 7.55 -20.80
N LEU A 40 -9.52 7.66 -20.16
CA LEU A 40 -8.29 6.98 -20.59
C LEU A 40 -8.51 5.46 -20.72
N ARG A 41 -9.00 4.82 -19.65
CA ARG A 41 -9.12 3.35 -19.58
C ARG A 41 -10.27 2.76 -20.39
N LYS A 42 -11.43 3.44 -20.48
CA LYS A 42 -12.68 2.89 -21.03
C LYS A 42 -13.11 3.49 -22.38
N LYS A 43 -12.65 4.70 -22.74
CA LYS A 43 -12.88 5.31 -24.06
C LYS A 43 -11.65 5.22 -24.98
N LEU A 44 -10.45 5.50 -24.47
CA LEU A 44 -9.21 5.48 -25.25
C LEU A 44 -8.43 4.15 -25.16
N LEU A 45 -8.84 3.24 -24.28
CA LEU A 45 -8.19 1.94 -24.01
C LEU A 45 -6.70 2.07 -23.58
N LEU A 46 -6.31 3.22 -23.05
CA LEU A 46 -5.01 3.47 -22.41
C LEU A 46 -5.06 2.95 -20.98
N THR A 47 -4.75 1.66 -20.83
CA THR A 47 -4.87 0.91 -19.57
C THR A 47 -3.65 1.03 -18.66
N GLY A 48 -2.57 1.72 -19.07
CA GLY A 48 -1.36 1.90 -18.29
C GLY A 48 -1.60 2.67 -16.99
N THR A 49 -2.41 3.72 -17.02
CA THR A 49 -2.88 4.43 -15.82
C THR A 49 -3.88 3.56 -15.04
N LYS A 50 -3.66 3.34 -13.74
CA LYS A 50 -4.39 2.35 -12.93
C LYS A 50 -5.37 2.98 -11.92
N TYR A 51 -6.36 2.21 -11.49
CA TYR A 51 -7.29 2.57 -10.40
C TYR A 51 -6.89 1.84 -9.10
N GLY A 52 -6.67 2.58 -8.01
CA GLY A 52 -6.31 1.97 -6.70
C GLY A 52 -7.11 2.46 -5.47
N CYS A 53 -7.77 3.62 -5.53
CA CYS A 53 -8.61 4.14 -4.44
C CYS A 53 -9.74 5.11 -4.83
N GLY A 54 -9.60 5.90 -5.90
CA GLY A 54 -10.62 6.89 -6.30
C GLY A 54 -10.66 8.19 -5.51
N GLU A 55 -9.85 8.35 -4.47
CA GLU A 55 -9.76 9.57 -3.63
C GLU A 55 -8.39 10.28 -3.68
N GLY A 56 -7.56 9.96 -4.69
CA GLY A 56 -6.28 10.63 -4.93
C GLY A 56 -5.09 10.21 -4.05
N GLY A 57 -5.32 9.79 -2.81
CA GLY A 57 -4.27 9.41 -1.84
C GLY A 57 -3.50 8.10 -2.12
N CYS A 58 -3.21 7.78 -3.39
CA CYS A 58 -2.37 6.62 -3.74
C CYS A 58 -1.44 6.81 -4.95
N GLY A 59 -1.68 7.82 -5.80
CA GLY A 59 -0.83 8.13 -6.95
C GLY A 59 -0.81 7.11 -8.09
N ALA A 60 -1.45 5.94 -7.97
CA ALA A 60 -1.51 4.91 -9.03
C ALA A 60 -2.17 5.41 -10.35
N CYS A 61 -2.91 6.51 -10.25
CA CYS A 61 -3.55 7.20 -11.37
C CYS A 61 -2.84 8.51 -11.81
N THR A 62 -1.56 8.70 -11.44
CA THR A 62 -0.80 9.90 -11.82
C THR A 62 -0.62 9.97 -13.34
N VAL A 63 -0.93 11.13 -13.91
CA VAL A 63 -0.60 11.50 -15.31
C VAL A 63 0.00 12.91 -15.32
N MET A 64 0.71 13.26 -16.40
CA MET A 64 1.18 14.63 -16.62
C MET A 64 0.14 15.41 -17.42
N ILE A 65 -0.14 16.65 -17.00
CA ILE A 65 -0.87 17.65 -17.80
C ILE A 65 0.12 18.74 -18.20
N SER A 66 0.02 19.17 -19.46
CA SER A 66 0.80 20.28 -20.02
C SER A 66 -0.12 21.38 -20.50
N GLN A 67 0.23 22.63 -20.20
CA GLN A 67 -0.49 23.85 -20.59
C GLN A 67 0.51 24.88 -21.13
N TYR A 68 0.14 25.61 -22.19
CA TYR A 68 0.94 26.75 -22.67
C TYR A 68 0.48 28.05 -22.00
N LEU A 69 1.41 28.76 -21.37
CA LEU A 69 1.18 30.02 -20.67
C LEU A 69 1.60 31.18 -21.57
N SER A 70 0.66 31.69 -22.38
CA SER A 70 0.96 32.67 -23.45
C SER A 70 1.48 34.02 -22.97
N ILE A 71 1.35 34.35 -21.68
CA ILE A 71 1.93 35.58 -21.07
C ILE A 71 3.42 35.38 -20.73
N GLU A 72 3.83 34.15 -20.46
CA GLU A 72 5.18 33.76 -20.02
C GLU A 72 5.98 33.07 -21.15
N ASP A 73 5.39 32.91 -22.34
CA ASP A 73 5.83 32.09 -23.49
C ASP A 73 6.42 30.71 -23.17
N ARG A 74 5.99 30.11 -22.05
CA ARG A 74 6.47 28.79 -21.60
C ARG A 74 5.36 27.74 -21.55
N ILE A 75 5.77 26.48 -21.52
CA ILE A 75 4.89 25.35 -21.20
C ILE A 75 5.05 25.07 -19.70
N LYS A 76 3.93 24.83 -19.01
CA LYS A 76 3.86 24.37 -17.63
C LYS A 76 3.47 22.90 -17.62
N HIS A 77 4.24 22.07 -16.92
CA HIS A 77 4.00 20.62 -16.76
C HIS A 77 3.65 20.31 -15.31
N ILE A 78 2.52 19.66 -15.04
CA ILE A 78 2.07 19.30 -13.68
C ILE A 78 1.63 17.85 -13.59
N THR A 79 1.84 17.21 -12.43
CA THR A 79 1.25 15.91 -12.11
C THR A 79 -0.16 16.08 -11.58
N VAL A 80 -1.09 15.21 -11.98
CA VAL A 80 -2.46 15.16 -11.43
C VAL A 80 -2.93 13.74 -11.17
N ASN A 81 -3.86 13.57 -10.23
CA ASN A 81 -4.56 12.31 -10.00
C ASN A 81 -5.76 12.17 -10.95
N ALA A 82 -5.62 11.39 -12.02
CA ALA A 82 -6.65 11.25 -13.06
C ALA A 82 -8.00 10.72 -12.55
N CYS A 83 -8.07 10.09 -11.36
CA CYS A 83 -9.32 9.65 -10.73
C CYS A 83 -10.17 10.80 -10.17
N LEU A 84 -9.60 11.98 -9.91
CA LEU A 84 -10.32 13.16 -9.42
C LEU A 84 -10.46 14.25 -10.50
N THR A 85 -9.57 14.26 -11.50
CA THR A 85 -9.62 15.19 -12.64
C THR A 85 -10.88 14.96 -13.51
N PRO A 86 -11.80 15.93 -13.65
CA PRO A 86 -12.91 15.83 -14.60
C PRO A 86 -12.38 15.93 -16.04
N VAL A 87 -12.87 15.10 -16.95
CA VAL A 87 -12.40 15.13 -18.35
C VAL A 87 -12.77 16.46 -19.04
N CYS A 88 -13.90 17.07 -18.65
CA CYS A 88 -14.36 18.38 -19.12
C CYS A 88 -13.40 19.54 -18.78
N ALA A 89 -12.50 19.38 -17.81
CA ALA A 89 -11.46 20.36 -17.49
C ALA A 89 -10.25 20.31 -18.45
N MET A 90 -10.14 19.29 -19.32
CA MET A 90 -8.98 19.09 -20.20
C MET A 90 -8.97 19.95 -21.45
N HIS A 91 -10.02 20.75 -21.69
CA HIS A 91 -10.15 21.53 -22.92
C HIS A 91 -8.98 22.48 -23.14
N GLY A 92 -8.25 22.31 -24.25
CA GLY A 92 -7.06 23.10 -24.59
C GLY A 92 -5.76 22.62 -23.94
N LEU A 93 -5.77 21.47 -23.26
CA LEU A 93 -4.60 20.91 -22.57
C LEU A 93 -4.05 19.67 -23.28
N ALA A 94 -2.81 19.29 -22.95
CA ALA A 94 -2.21 18.03 -23.40
C ALA A 94 -1.93 17.11 -22.20
N VAL A 95 -2.48 15.90 -22.23
CA VAL A 95 -2.25 14.82 -21.26
C VAL A 95 -1.16 13.89 -21.77
N THR A 96 -0.22 13.52 -20.91
CA THR A 96 0.75 12.44 -21.17
C THR A 96 0.56 11.33 -20.14
N THR A 97 0.34 10.11 -20.61
CA THR A 97 0.29 8.88 -19.79
C THR A 97 1.61 8.11 -19.89
N ILE A 98 1.72 6.97 -19.19
CA ILE A 98 2.91 6.13 -19.22
C ILE A 98 3.22 5.58 -20.63
N GLU A 99 2.18 5.28 -21.40
CA GLU A 99 2.28 4.85 -22.81
C GLU A 99 2.73 6.00 -23.74
N GLY A 100 2.73 7.25 -23.25
CA GLY A 100 3.09 8.45 -24.00
C GLY A 100 4.55 8.88 -23.88
N ILE A 101 5.36 8.21 -23.06
CA ILE A 101 6.79 8.51 -22.88
C ILE A 101 7.72 7.43 -23.43
N GLY A 102 7.22 6.20 -23.65
CA GLY A 102 7.97 5.07 -24.19
C GLY A 102 7.27 3.73 -23.98
N SER A 103 7.64 2.72 -24.76
CA SER A 103 7.06 1.37 -24.75
C SER A 103 8.09 0.29 -25.13
N THR A 104 7.76 -0.99 -24.95
CA THR A 104 8.64 -2.09 -25.39
C THR A 104 8.65 -2.34 -26.91
N GLN A 105 7.75 -1.68 -27.65
CA GLN A 105 7.70 -1.72 -29.13
C GLN A 105 8.46 -0.56 -29.78
N GLU A 106 8.71 0.51 -29.02
CA GLU A 106 9.44 1.72 -29.44
C GLU A 106 10.74 1.83 -28.62
N ARG A 107 11.12 3.03 -28.18
CA ARG A 107 12.16 3.21 -27.17
C ARG A 107 11.52 3.34 -25.78
N LEU A 108 12.22 2.83 -24.76
CA LEU A 108 11.92 3.11 -23.36
C LEU A 108 12.36 4.54 -23.01
N HIS A 109 11.60 5.21 -22.15
CA HIS A 109 12.10 6.40 -21.47
C HIS A 109 13.13 6.01 -20.40
N PRO A 110 14.22 6.76 -20.16
CA PRO A 110 15.17 6.47 -19.09
C PRO A 110 14.53 6.26 -17.71
N VAL A 111 13.45 6.97 -17.37
CA VAL A 111 12.71 6.73 -16.10
C VAL A 111 12.09 5.33 -16.04
N GLN A 112 11.55 4.83 -17.16
CA GLN A 112 10.99 3.48 -17.26
C GLN A 112 12.11 2.43 -17.18
N GLU A 113 13.22 2.67 -17.89
CA GLU A 113 14.38 1.77 -17.89
C GLU A 113 15.01 1.66 -16.50
N ARG A 114 15.30 2.78 -15.83
CA ARG A 114 16.03 2.80 -14.56
C ARG A 114 15.20 2.22 -13.41
N ILE A 115 13.89 2.46 -13.34
CA ILE A 115 13.03 1.81 -12.32
C ILE A 115 12.88 0.30 -12.56
N PHE A 116 12.88 -0.14 -13.83
CA PHE A 116 12.89 -1.56 -14.20
C PHE A 116 14.20 -2.23 -13.80
N LYS A 117 15.34 -1.70 -14.26
CA LYS A 117 16.67 -2.28 -14.02
C LYS A 117 17.07 -2.25 -12.55
N ALA A 118 16.68 -1.21 -11.79
CA ALA A 118 16.95 -1.10 -10.36
C ALA A 118 16.04 -1.97 -9.46
N HIS A 119 15.23 -2.87 -10.03
CA HIS A 119 14.26 -3.73 -9.31
C HIS A 119 13.16 -2.95 -8.56
N GLY A 120 12.86 -1.72 -8.99
CA GLY A 120 11.83 -0.84 -8.42
C GLY A 120 10.38 -1.27 -8.73
N SER A 121 10.15 -2.48 -9.23
CA SER A 121 8.83 -3.02 -9.55
C SER A 121 8.72 -4.50 -9.14
N GLN A 122 7.69 -4.82 -8.36
CA GLN A 122 7.31 -6.17 -7.94
C GLN A 122 5.94 -6.54 -8.52
N CYS A 123 4.84 -6.26 -7.80
CA CYS A 123 3.49 -6.46 -8.35
C CYS A 123 3.17 -5.48 -9.49
N GLY A 124 3.90 -4.35 -9.55
CA GLY A 124 3.93 -3.40 -10.65
C GLY A 124 2.73 -2.47 -10.80
N PHE A 125 1.71 -2.60 -9.97
CA PHE A 125 0.47 -1.83 -10.12
C PHE A 125 0.62 -0.34 -9.75
N CYS A 126 1.58 0.01 -8.87
CA CYS A 126 1.97 1.39 -8.56
C CYS A 126 2.96 2.00 -9.56
N THR A 127 3.70 1.17 -10.31
CA THR A 127 4.84 1.62 -11.14
C THR A 127 4.44 2.70 -12.16
N PRO A 128 3.29 2.63 -12.86
CA PRO A 128 2.83 3.72 -13.73
C PRO A 128 2.72 5.08 -13.05
N GLY A 129 2.11 5.12 -11.86
CA GLY A 129 1.96 6.35 -11.10
C GLY A 129 3.28 6.95 -10.65
N ILE A 130 4.26 6.10 -10.30
CA ILE A 130 5.59 6.48 -9.82
C ILE A 130 6.47 6.97 -10.99
N VAL A 131 6.42 6.29 -12.14
CA VAL A 131 7.06 6.71 -13.39
C VAL A 131 6.58 8.10 -13.80
N MET A 132 5.27 8.36 -13.80
CA MET A 132 4.75 9.67 -14.22
C MET A 132 5.09 10.80 -13.23
N SER A 133 5.19 10.52 -11.93
CA SER A 133 5.69 11.49 -10.94
C SER A 133 7.14 11.90 -11.21
N MET A 134 8.03 10.91 -11.41
CA MET A 134 9.46 11.17 -11.67
C MET A 134 9.70 11.81 -13.05
N TYR A 135 8.97 11.36 -14.07
CA TYR A 135 9.01 11.95 -15.40
C TYR A 135 8.64 13.44 -15.37
N THR A 136 7.56 13.80 -14.68
CA THR A 136 7.13 15.22 -14.60
C THR A 136 8.10 16.08 -13.77
N LEU A 137 8.87 15.50 -12.84
CA LEU A 137 9.98 16.20 -12.19
C LEU A 137 11.09 16.55 -13.19
N LEU A 138 11.57 15.57 -13.97
CA LEU A 138 12.60 15.79 -15.00
C LEU A 138 12.15 16.74 -16.12
N ARG A 139 10.83 16.84 -16.38
CA ARG A 139 10.22 17.81 -17.31
C ARG A 139 10.15 19.25 -16.78
N ASN A 140 10.46 19.49 -15.51
CA ASN A 140 10.43 20.81 -14.87
C ASN A 140 11.79 21.26 -14.30
N LYS A 141 12.78 20.37 -14.15
CA LYS A 141 14.04 20.67 -13.47
C LYS A 141 15.22 19.83 -13.98
N ASP A 142 16.24 20.49 -14.51
CA ASP A 142 17.47 19.83 -15.01
C ASP A 142 18.42 19.39 -13.89
N ASP A 143 18.41 20.10 -12.75
CA ASP A 143 19.32 19.89 -11.62
C ASP A 143 18.54 19.39 -10.40
N ILE A 144 18.19 18.10 -10.41
CA ILE A 144 17.41 17.48 -9.34
C ILE A 144 18.27 17.12 -8.12
N GLN A 145 17.66 17.23 -6.95
CA GLN A 145 18.20 16.89 -5.65
C GLN A 145 17.29 15.86 -4.97
N TYR A 146 17.79 15.16 -3.95
CA TYR A 146 17.01 14.09 -3.28
C TYR A 146 15.65 14.58 -2.76
N ALA A 147 15.60 15.79 -2.19
CA ALA A 147 14.37 16.40 -1.68
C ALA A 147 13.32 16.68 -2.79
N ASP A 148 13.73 16.86 -4.05
CA ASP A 148 12.78 16.97 -5.17
C ASP A 148 12.12 15.61 -5.47
N ILE A 149 12.89 14.52 -5.41
CA ILE A 149 12.41 13.15 -5.61
C ILE A 149 11.45 12.75 -4.48
N GLU A 150 11.80 13.07 -3.23
CA GLU A 150 10.95 12.91 -2.05
C GLU A 150 9.62 13.67 -2.23
N THR A 151 9.69 14.98 -2.55
CA THR A 151 8.51 15.83 -2.78
C THR A 151 7.63 15.34 -3.95
N ALA A 152 8.23 14.79 -5.01
CA ALA A 152 7.52 14.24 -6.16
C ALA A 152 6.78 12.91 -5.84
N LEU A 153 7.22 12.16 -4.82
CA LEU A 153 6.69 10.83 -4.49
C LEU A 153 5.78 10.79 -3.25
N GLN A 154 5.61 11.91 -2.53
CA GLN A 154 4.71 12.01 -1.35
C GLN A 154 3.28 11.47 -1.61
N GLY A 155 2.76 11.66 -2.83
CA GLY A 155 1.43 11.18 -3.24
C GLY A 155 1.38 9.76 -3.78
N ASN A 156 2.47 8.99 -3.75
CA ASN A 156 2.60 7.68 -4.39
C ASN A 156 2.77 6.54 -3.36
N LEU A 157 1.83 5.60 -3.35
CA LEU A 157 1.87 4.45 -2.45
C LEU A 157 2.42 3.18 -3.12
N CYS A 158 3.26 2.43 -2.39
CA CYS A 158 3.75 1.11 -2.79
C CYS A 158 3.63 0.11 -1.63
N ARG A 159 2.93 -1.01 -1.86
CA ARG A 159 2.75 -2.08 -0.85
C ARG A 159 3.81 -3.19 -0.90
N CYS A 160 4.71 -3.16 -1.88
CA CYS A 160 5.57 -4.31 -2.23
C CYS A 160 7.07 -4.07 -2.05
N THR A 161 7.62 -2.96 -2.54
CA THR A 161 9.08 -2.83 -2.75
C THR A 161 9.87 -2.32 -1.55
N GLY A 162 9.22 -1.90 -0.46
CA GLY A 162 9.87 -1.14 0.61
C GLY A 162 10.47 0.20 0.15
N TYR A 163 10.09 0.69 -1.04
CA TYR A 163 10.55 1.91 -1.72
C TYR A 163 12.05 2.02 -2.06
N ARG A 164 12.98 1.45 -1.28
CA ARG A 164 14.45 1.55 -1.48
C ARG A 164 14.94 1.37 -2.93
N PRO A 165 14.59 0.31 -3.68
CA PRO A 165 15.05 0.15 -5.07
C PRO A 165 14.52 1.23 -6.04
N ILE A 166 13.36 1.84 -5.75
CA ILE A 166 12.82 2.96 -6.54
C ILE A 166 13.67 4.21 -6.31
N ILE A 167 14.03 4.46 -5.05
CA ILE A 167 14.89 5.59 -4.65
C ILE A 167 16.27 5.48 -5.30
N GLU A 168 16.89 4.30 -5.28
CA GLU A 168 18.21 4.11 -5.88
C GLU A 168 18.20 4.24 -7.40
N GLY A 169 17.16 3.71 -8.07
CA GLY A 169 16.97 3.92 -9.51
C GLY A 169 16.84 5.40 -9.88
N PHE A 170 16.17 6.22 -9.04
CA PHE A 170 15.94 7.64 -9.32
C PHE A 170 17.06 8.58 -8.85
N LYS A 171 17.81 8.24 -7.80
CA LYS A 171 19.03 8.97 -7.39
C LYS A 171 20.05 9.09 -8.52
N THR A 172 20.04 8.16 -9.48
CA THR A 172 20.93 8.17 -10.65
C THR A 172 20.77 9.38 -11.58
N PHE A 173 19.64 10.08 -11.54
CA PHE A 173 19.41 11.32 -12.30
C PHE A 173 19.98 12.57 -11.60
N MET A 174 20.52 12.44 -10.38
CA MET A 174 21.10 13.58 -9.67
C MET A 174 22.44 14.00 -10.29
N LYS A 175 22.62 15.32 -10.42
CA LYS A 175 23.78 15.91 -11.10
C LYS A 175 25.11 15.52 -10.45
N GLY A 176 26.10 15.21 -11.29
CA GLY A 176 27.41 14.72 -10.87
C GLY A 176 27.49 13.20 -10.76
N TRP A 177 26.39 12.50 -10.47
CA TRP A 177 26.37 11.04 -10.36
C TRP A 177 26.71 10.35 -11.69
N GLU A 178 26.19 10.89 -12.80
CA GLU A 178 26.55 10.43 -14.15
C GLU A 178 27.99 10.81 -14.55
N LYS A 179 28.51 11.95 -14.06
CA LYS A 179 29.91 12.35 -14.36
C LYS A 179 30.95 11.44 -13.72
N TYR A 180 30.70 10.94 -12.50
CA TYR A 180 31.63 10.05 -11.81
C TYR A 180 31.87 8.70 -12.50
N TYR A 181 31.03 8.30 -13.46
CA TYR A 181 31.10 6.98 -14.11
C TYR A 181 31.15 7.03 -15.65
N ILE A 182 31.18 8.21 -16.28
CA ILE A 182 31.39 8.34 -17.73
C ILE A 182 32.89 8.47 -18.06
N ASP A 183 33.70 9.11 -17.19
CA ASP A 183 35.12 9.35 -17.47
C ASP A 183 36.00 8.08 -17.37
N GLU A 184 35.59 7.03 -16.64
CA GLU A 184 36.43 5.83 -16.40
C GLU A 184 36.73 5.00 -17.64
N ASP A 185 35.92 5.09 -18.71
CA ASP A 185 36.10 4.29 -19.94
C ASP A 185 36.70 5.09 -21.12
N THR A 186 36.97 6.40 -20.93
CA THR A 186 37.46 7.28 -22.02
C THR A 186 38.90 7.76 -21.92
N ASP A 187 39.52 7.85 -20.73
CA ASP A 187 40.87 8.43 -20.60
C ASP A 187 42.02 7.40 -20.56
N LYS A 188 42.35 6.82 -21.72
CA LYS A 188 43.64 6.16 -21.95
C LYS A 188 44.71 7.18 -22.41
N GLY A 189 44.93 8.25 -21.63
CA GLY A 189 45.69 9.44 -22.04
C GLY A 189 46.73 10.00 -21.04
N ASN A 190 47.83 9.29 -20.82
CA ASN A 190 49.11 9.85 -20.30
C ASN A 190 49.10 10.51 -18.88
N GLY A 191 48.61 9.81 -17.86
CA GLY A 191 48.87 10.14 -16.45
C GLY A 191 50.04 9.35 -15.83
N LEU A 192 51.27 9.87 -15.86
CA LEU A 192 52.43 9.23 -15.21
C LEU A 192 52.42 9.41 -13.68
N CYS A 193 51.94 8.38 -12.95
CA CYS A 193 52.08 8.33 -11.50
C CYS A 193 53.56 8.18 -11.09
N ALA A 194 54.07 9.14 -10.30
CA ALA A 194 55.49 9.27 -9.97
C ALA A 194 56.07 8.21 -9.00
N LEU A 195 55.29 7.19 -8.62
CA LEU A 195 55.68 6.17 -7.62
C LEU A 195 55.87 4.75 -8.20
N GLY A 196 55.70 4.56 -9.52
CA GLY A 196 56.08 3.32 -10.21
C GLY A 196 55.17 2.11 -9.93
N LYS A 197 55.54 0.96 -10.55
CA LYS A 197 54.67 -0.22 -10.66
C LYS A 197 54.52 -1.09 -9.41
N GLU A 198 55.20 -0.77 -8.30
CA GLU A 198 55.19 -1.64 -7.10
C GLU A 198 54.18 -1.21 -6.03
N CYS A 199 53.54 -0.04 -6.16
CA CYS A 199 52.55 0.44 -5.20
C CYS A 199 51.14 -0.14 -5.40
N CYS A 200 50.74 -0.41 -6.64
CA CYS A 200 49.33 -0.64 -7.02
C CYS A 200 48.92 -2.12 -7.09
N ARG A 201 49.17 -2.93 -6.05
CA ARG A 201 48.87 -4.38 -6.05
C ARG A 201 47.38 -4.79 -5.85
N ASN A 202 46.45 -3.83 -5.75
CA ASN A 202 45.06 -4.11 -5.31
C ASN A 202 43.94 -3.78 -6.32
N ASN A 203 44.21 -3.21 -7.50
CA ASN A 203 43.16 -2.69 -8.40
C ASN A 203 43.07 -3.44 -9.75
N GLU A 204 42.57 -4.68 -9.75
CA GLU A 204 42.21 -5.40 -11.01
C GLU A 204 40.75 -5.95 -11.05
N ASN A 205 39.99 -5.93 -9.95
CA ASN A 205 38.63 -6.56 -9.86
C ASN A 205 37.42 -5.60 -9.95
N ALA A 206 37.57 -4.38 -10.49
CA ALA A 206 36.62 -3.28 -10.26
C ALA A 206 35.20 -3.38 -10.91
N ASN A 207 34.83 -4.48 -11.59
CA ASN A 207 33.78 -4.45 -12.63
C ASN A 207 32.65 -5.51 -12.57
N SER A 208 32.51 -6.32 -11.50
CA SER A 208 31.60 -7.49 -11.51
C SER A 208 30.27 -7.38 -10.73
N ASN A 209 30.22 -6.75 -9.54
CA ASN A 209 29.15 -7.03 -8.56
C ASN A 209 28.30 -5.82 -8.11
N GLN A 210 27.18 -5.59 -8.81
CA GLN A 210 26.09 -4.70 -8.36
C GLN A 210 24.73 -5.39 -8.60
N LEU A 211 23.69 -5.11 -7.78
CA LEU A 211 22.34 -5.65 -8.02
C LEU A 211 21.77 -5.26 -9.41
N PHE A 212 22.28 -4.16 -9.96
CA PHE A 212 22.05 -3.70 -11.33
C PHE A 212 23.29 -2.91 -11.77
N ASN A 213 23.79 -3.13 -12.98
CA ASN A 213 24.90 -2.33 -13.50
C ASN A 213 24.39 -0.96 -13.99
N LYS A 214 24.89 0.12 -13.37
CA LYS A 214 24.53 1.51 -13.64
C LYS A 214 25.03 2.02 -15.01
N SER A 215 26.15 1.51 -15.53
CA SER A 215 26.66 1.93 -16.85
C SER A 215 25.80 1.43 -18.02
N LEU A 216 24.90 0.48 -17.76
CA LEU A 216 23.89 0.02 -18.72
C LEU A 216 22.64 0.91 -18.77
N PHE A 217 22.65 2.10 -18.16
CA PHE A 217 21.52 3.04 -18.17
C PHE A 217 21.68 4.06 -19.31
N GLN A 218 20.62 4.31 -20.07
CA GLN A 218 20.63 5.37 -21.08
C GLN A 218 20.69 6.74 -20.39
N PRO A 219 21.57 7.66 -20.84
CA PRO A 219 21.56 9.06 -20.40
C PRO A 219 20.20 9.72 -20.64
N TYR A 220 19.85 10.70 -19.80
CA TYR A 220 18.67 11.52 -20.02
C TYR A 220 18.98 12.64 -21.03
N ASP A 221 18.26 12.65 -22.16
CA ASP A 221 18.35 13.73 -23.14
C ASP A 221 17.00 14.49 -23.21
N PRO A 222 16.88 15.66 -22.54
CA PRO A 222 15.65 16.44 -22.54
C PRO A 222 15.30 17.04 -23.92
N THR A 223 16.18 16.97 -24.92
CA THR A 223 15.89 17.44 -26.29
C THR A 223 15.05 16.44 -27.10
N GLN A 224 15.01 15.17 -26.67
CA GLN A 224 14.28 14.08 -27.35
C GLN A 224 12.89 13.83 -26.75
N GLU A 225 12.45 14.73 -25.88
CA GLU A 225 11.18 14.69 -25.19
C GLU A 225 9.98 14.93 -26.12
N PRO A 226 8.81 14.30 -25.90
CA PRO A 226 7.60 14.58 -26.67
C PRO A 226 7.26 16.07 -26.64
N ILE A 227 7.22 16.66 -27.84
CA ILE A 227 6.93 18.08 -28.05
C ILE A 227 5.51 18.41 -27.60
N PHE A 228 5.32 19.61 -27.05
CA PHE A 228 3.98 20.11 -26.77
C PHE A 228 3.22 20.31 -28.10
N PRO A 229 1.95 19.89 -28.22
CA PRO A 229 1.21 19.96 -29.48
C PRO A 229 1.21 21.37 -30.08
N PRO A 230 1.77 21.58 -31.29
CA PRO A 230 1.93 22.92 -31.86
C PRO A 230 0.60 23.66 -32.02
N GLU A 231 -0.49 22.93 -32.27
CA GLU A 231 -1.85 23.49 -32.35
C GLU A 231 -2.26 24.20 -31.06
N LEU A 232 -1.92 23.66 -29.88
CA LEU A 232 -2.23 24.27 -28.59
C LEU A 232 -1.34 25.47 -28.25
N LYS A 233 -0.14 25.58 -28.85
CA LYS A 233 0.69 26.79 -28.72
C LYS A 233 0.21 27.90 -29.66
N LEU A 234 -0.22 27.55 -30.87
CA LEU A 234 -0.59 28.51 -31.92
C LEU A 234 -2.05 28.98 -31.83
N ASP A 235 -2.99 28.13 -31.40
CA ASP A 235 -4.42 28.47 -31.31
C ASP A 235 -4.82 28.89 -29.89
N HIS A 236 -4.70 30.19 -29.61
CA HIS A 236 -5.03 30.75 -28.30
C HIS A 236 -6.54 30.75 -27.98
N ARG A 237 -7.43 30.31 -28.89
CA ARG A 237 -8.89 30.28 -28.63
C ARG A 237 -9.26 29.27 -27.55
N TYR A 238 -8.60 28.12 -27.51
CA TYR A 238 -8.85 27.07 -26.51
C TYR A 238 -8.68 27.55 -25.04
N MET A 239 -7.91 28.62 -24.82
CA MET A 239 -7.67 29.25 -23.52
C MET A 239 -8.64 30.40 -23.21
N LYS A 240 -9.53 30.75 -24.14
CA LYS A 240 -10.46 31.90 -24.07
C LYS A 240 -11.91 31.56 -24.42
N GLU A 241 -12.18 30.36 -24.96
CA GLU A 241 -13.54 29.89 -25.28
C GLU A 241 -14.39 29.67 -24.03
N TYR A 242 -15.61 30.19 -24.03
CA TYR A 242 -16.66 29.82 -23.08
C TYR A 242 -17.09 28.38 -23.39
N LEU A 243 -17.08 27.49 -22.39
CA LEU A 243 -17.50 26.10 -22.57
C LEU A 243 -18.87 25.84 -21.95
N TYR A 244 -19.70 25.07 -22.64
CA TYR A 244 -20.94 24.51 -22.08
C TYR A 244 -21.11 23.05 -22.49
N TYR A 245 -21.09 22.16 -21.51
CA TYR A 245 -21.27 20.72 -21.67
C TYR A 245 -22.45 20.23 -20.82
N GLU A 246 -23.22 19.27 -21.34
CA GLU A 246 -24.49 18.82 -20.78
C GLU A 246 -24.51 17.28 -20.81
N GLY A 247 -24.37 16.66 -19.63
CA GLY A 247 -24.52 15.22 -19.43
C GLY A 247 -25.94 14.86 -18.96
N GLU A 248 -26.13 13.61 -18.51
CA GLU A 248 -27.45 13.12 -18.08
C GLU A 248 -27.99 13.89 -16.84
N ASN A 249 -27.13 14.17 -15.85
CA ASN A 249 -27.55 14.74 -14.55
C ASN A 249 -26.83 16.06 -14.20
N VAL A 250 -25.84 16.47 -14.99
CA VAL A 250 -24.92 17.56 -14.67
C VAL A 250 -24.61 18.40 -15.91
N SER A 251 -24.69 19.73 -15.76
CA SER A 251 -24.12 20.70 -16.69
C SER A 251 -22.77 21.23 -16.18
N TRP A 252 -21.81 21.41 -17.08
CA TRP A 252 -20.50 22.00 -16.83
C TRP A 252 -20.35 23.30 -17.63
N VAL A 253 -19.94 24.38 -16.96
CA VAL A 253 -19.80 25.71 -17.55
C VAL A 253 -18.41 26.27 -17.26
N ARG A 254 -17.67 26.69 -18.29
CA ARG A 254 -16.44 27.51 -18.15
C ARG A 254 -16.76 28.95 -18.54
N PRO A 255 -17.18 29.82 -17.61
CA PRO A 255 -17.37 31.24 -17.88
C PRO A 255 -16.02 31.93 -18.14
N THR A 256 -16.03 32.94 -19.00
CA THR A 256 -14.83 33.67 -19.45
C THR A 256 -14.62 34.99 -18.71
N THR A 257 -15.65 35.52 -18.06
CA THR A 257 -15.58 36.77 -17.27
C THR A 257 -16.20 36.58 -15.89
N LEU A 258 -15.80 37.43 -14.93
CA LEU A 258 -16.40 37.47 -13.60
C LEU A 258 -17.91 37.78 -13.67
N GLU A 259 -18.33 38.69 -14.56
CA GLU A 259 -19.76 39.02 -14.78
C GLU A 259 -20.59 37.81 -15.20
N ASN A 260 -20.07 36.95 -16.09
CA ASN A 260 -20.73 35.70 -16.48
C ASN A 260 -20.87 34.75 -15.28
N LEU A 261 -19.79 34.57 -14.51
CA LEU A 261 -19.79 33.72 -13.32
C LEU A 261 -20.81 34.21 -12.27
N LEU A 262 -20.80 35.51 -11.97
CA LEU A 262 -21.72 36.16 -11.03
C LEU A 262 -23.19 36.05 -11.49
N SER A 263 -23.46 36.23 -12.79
CA SER A 263 -24.81 36.13 -13.35
C SER A 263 -25.39 34.72 -13.20
N ILE A 264 -24.59 33.68 -13.42
CA ILE A 264 -24.99 32.29 -13.20
C ILE A 264 -25.17 32.02 -11.70
N LYS A 265 -24.28 32.57 -10.85
CA LYS A 265 -24.39 32.45 -9.39
C LYS A 265 -25.64 33.10 -8.81
N ALA A 266 -26.08 34.23 -9.35
CA ALA A 266 -27.30 34.92 -8.93
C ALA A 266 -28.57 34.11 -9.25
N GLN A 267 -28.67 33.50 -10.44
CA GLN A 267 -29.84 32.68 -10.80
C GLN A 267 -29.78 31.26 -10.24
N PHE A 268 -28.57 30.71 -10.06
CA PHE A 268 -28.34 29.35 -9.58
C PHE A 268 -27.38 29.34 -8.37
N PRO A 269 -27.77 29.89 -7.21
CA PRO A 269 -26.89 30.00 -6.03
C PRO A 269 -26.40 28.64 -5.51
N ASN A 270 -27.16 27.57 -5.72
CA ASN A 270 -26.77 26.20 -5.35
C ASN A 270 -25.70 25.56 -6.27
N SER A 271 -25.35 26.19 -7.39
CA SER A 271 -24.25 25.75 -8.26
C SER A 271 -22.91 25.69 -7.51
N LYS A 272 -22.04 24.76 -7.92
CA LYS A 272 -20.72 24.56 -7.30
C LYS A 272 -19.61 25.06 -8.20
N ILE A 273 -18.78 25.95 -7.66
CA ILE A 273 -17.50 26.31 -8.26
C ILE A 273 -16.52 25.14 -8.04
N VAL A 274 -15.91 24.68 -9.13
CA VAL A 274 -14.89 23.63 -9.15
C VAL A 274 -13.59 24.25 -9.65
N VAL A 275 -12.48 23.92 -8.99
CA VAL A 275 -11.12 24.19 -9.49
C VAL A 275 -10.39 22.85 -9.64
N GLY A 276 -9.75 22.35 -8.57
CA GLY A 276 -9.07 21.05 -8.61
C GLY A 276 -9.95 19.81 -8.41
N ASN A 277 -11.24 19.98 -8.14
CA ASN A 277 -12.20 18.90 -7.81
C ASN A 277 -11.85 18.02 -6.60
N THR A 278 -10.80 18.34 -5.83
CA THR A 278 -10.20 17.46 -4.81
C THR A 278 -11.08 17.19 -3.59
N GLU A 279 -12.05 18.05 -3.29
CA GLU A 279 -13.12 17.79 -2.32
C GLU A 279 -14.43 17.40 -3.02
N ILE A 280 -14.83 18.13 -4.08
CA ILE A 280 -16.12 17.93 -4.75
C ILE A 280 -16.24 16.52 -5.36
N GLY A 281 -15.18 15.98 -5.99
CA GLY A 281 -15.17 14.61 -6.50
C GLY A 281 -15.29 13.55 -5.40
N VAL A 282 -14.71 13.81 -4.22
CA VAL A 282 -14.85 12.94 -3.03
C VAL A 282 -16.27 13.03 -2.45
N GLU A 283 -16.89 14.22 -2.47
CA GLU A 283 -18.30 14.38 -2.08
C GLU A 283 -19.27 13.67 -3.02
N ILE A 284 -18.99 13.68 -4.33
CA ILE A 284 -19.79 12.97 -5.33
C ILE A 284 -19.63 11.45 -5.14
N LYS A 285 -18.39 10.93 -5.15
CA LYS A 285 -18.14 9.47 -5.10
C LYS A 285 -18.53 8.84 -3.75
N PHE A 286 -18.06 9.40 -2.63
CA PHE A 286 -18.15 8.73 -1.32
C PHE A 286 -19.25 9.30 -0.42
N LYS A 287 -19.67 10.56 -0.62
CA LYS A 287 -20.80 11.17 0.13
C LYS A 287 -22.08 11.23 -0.69
N LYS A 288 -22.08 10.66 -1.91
CA LYS A 288 -23.22 10.55 -2.84
C LYS A 288 -23.95 11.87 -3.10
N LYS A 289 -23.23 13.00 -3.09
CA LYS A 289 -23.82 14.32 -3.37
C LYS A 289 -23.96 14.55 -4.88
N VAL A 290 -25.13 15.00 -5.30
CA VAL A 290 -25.40 15.42 -6.68
C VAL A 290 -25.29 16.94 -6.80
N TYR A 291 -24.56 17.42 -7.81
CA TYR A 291 -24.34 18.84 -8.07
C TYR A 291 -24.67 19.16 -9.54
N PRO A 292 -25.94 19.49 -9.87
CA PRO A 292 -26.40 19.59 -11.27
C PRO A 292 -25.76 20.68 -12.12
N ILE A 293 -25.10 21.67 -11.51
CA ILE A 293 -24.41 22.76 -12.23
C ILE A 293 -23.03 22.95 -11.61
N LEU A 294 -21.99 22.66 -12.40
CA LEU A 294 -20.58 22.84 -12.07
C LEU A 294 -20.01 24.03 -12.86
N LEU A 295 -19.39 24.97 -12.16
CA LEU A 295 -18.80 26.19 -12.72
C LEU A 295 -17.28 26.12 -12.59
N TYR A 296 -16.55 26.25 -13.70
CA TYR A 296 -15.10 26.12 -13.78
C TYR A 296 -14.46 27.45 -14.22
N PRO A 297 -14.20 28.40 -13.30
CA PRO A 297 -13.76 29.77 -13.64
C PRO A 297 -12.27 29.88 -13.99
N SER A 298 -11.65 28.83 -14.57
CA SER A 298 -10.19 28.68 -14.70
C SER A 298 -9.49 29.68 -15.65
N VAL A 299 -10.26 30.50 -16.37
CA VAL A 299 -9.77 31.47 -17.37
C VAL A 299 -10.06 32.92 -16.98
N ILE A 300 -10.64 33.16 -15.80
CA ILE A 300 -10.91 34.51 -15.28
C ILE A 300 -9.64 35.03 -14.61
N SER A 301 -8.93 35.93 -15.30
CA SER A 301 -7.61 36.45 -14.94
C SER A 301 -7.50 36.98 -13.50
N GLU A 302 -8.54 37.69 -13.05
CA GLU A 302 -8.65 38.31 -11.74
C GLU A 302 -8.70 37.28 -10.60
N MET A 303 -9.08 36.04 -10.93
CA MET A 303 -9.13 34.91 -10.00
C MET A 303 -7.90 34.01 -10.08
N SER A 304 -6.99 34.20 -11.04
CA SER A 304 -5.87 33.30 -11.33
C SER A 304 -4.46 33.90 -11.13
N CYS A 305 -4.36 35.06 -10.48
CA CYS A 305 -3.09 35.78 -10.29
C CYS A 305 -2.59 35.77 -8.83
N CYS A 306 -1.27 35.92 -8.64
CA CYS A 306 -0.67 36.34 -7.36
C CYS A 306 0.01 37.70 -7.56
N ASN A 307 -0.35 38.68 -6.73
CA ASN A 307 0.18 40.04 -6.81
C ASN A 307 0.67 40.53 -5.44
N VAL A 308 1.72 41.36 -5.42
CA VAL A 308 2.12 42.08 -4.20
C VAL A 308 1.28 43.35 -4.08
N SER A 309 0.72 43.58 -2.90
CA SER A 309 0.02 44.80 -2.51
C SER A 309 0.85 45.58 -1.48
N GLY A 310 0.48 46.82 -1.19
CA GLY A 310 1.11 47.62 -0.13
C GLY A 310 0.92 47.09 1.31
N LYS A 311 0.21 45.97 1.50
CA LYS A 311 -0.06 45.36 2.83
C LYS A 311 0.31 43.87 2.94
N GLY A 312 0.61 43.21 1.82
CA GLY A 312 0.79 41.76 1.76
C GLY A 312 0.62 41.20 0.34
N VAL A 313 0.33 39.91 0.22
CA VAL A 313 0.11 39.22 -1.06
C VAL A 313 -1.38 39.03 -1.31
N LEU A 314 -1.85 39.41 -2.51
CA LEU A 314 -3.19 39.10 -3.01
C LEU A 314 -3.14 37.84 -3.87
N VAL A 315 -3.88 36.80 -3.48
CA VAL A 315 -3.91 35.48 -4.12
C VAL A 315 -5.30 35.24 -4.72
N GLY A 316 -5.37 35.00 -6.04
CA GLY A 316 -6.61 34.67 -6.74
C GLY A 316 -7.25 33.36 -6.29
N ALA A 317 -8.59 33.27 -6.37
CA ALA A 317 -9.36 32.12 -5.88
C ALA A 317 -9.15 30.80 -6.65
N THR A 318 -8.69 30.85 -7.91
CA THR A 318 -8.35 29.67 -8.72
C THR A 318 -6.85 29.35 -8.72
N THR A 319 -6.00 30.20 -8.14
CA THR A 319 -4.56 29.94 -8.01
C THR A 319 -4.31 28.64 -7.25
N THR A 320 -3.50 27.74 -7.83
CA THR A 320 -3.22 26.43 -7.22
C THR A 320 -2.32 26.55 -6.00
N LEU A 321 -2.32 25.55 -5.13
CA LEU A 321 -1.41 25.52 -3.98
C LEU A 321 0.06 25.49 -4.40
N THR A 322 0.40 24.83 -5.52
CA THR A 322 1.76 24.85 -6.09
C THR A 322 2.15 26.24 -6.60
N ASP A 323 1.29 26.90 -7.38
CA ASP A 323 1.55 28.27 -7.88
C ASP A 323 1.70 29.27 -6.72
N LEU A 324 0.95 29.08 -5.64
CA LEU A 324 1.11 29.83 -4.40
C LEU A 324 2.47 29.54 -3.72
N THR A 325 2.86 28.28 -3.56
CA THR A 325 4.17 27.91 -2.99
C THR A 325 5.32 28.53 -3.78
N ASP A 326 5.29 28.46 -5.12
CA ASP A 326 6.34 29.03 -5.97
C ASP A 326 6.39 30.56 -5.89
N PHE A 327 5.23 31.23 -5.84
CA PHE A 327 5.16 32.67 -5.62
C PHE A 327 5.71 33.07 -4.24
N LEU A 328 5.28 32.40 -3.16
CA LEU A 328 5.76 32.67 -1.81
C LEU A 328 7.26 32.40 -1.67
N ASN A 329 7.79 31.33 -2.28
CA ASN A 329 9.23 31.03 -2.31
C ASN A 329 10.06 32.17 -2.91
N ASN A 330 9.51 32.95 -3.84
CA ASN A 330 10.19 34.11 -4.40
C ASN A 330 9.99 35.37 -3.53
N GLN A 331 8.81 35.59 -2.93
CA GLN A 331 8.61 36.72 -2.02
C GLN A 331 9.42 36.58 -0.70
N ILE A 332 9.56 35.37 -0.17
CA ILE A 332 10.37 35.10 1.04
C ILE A 332 11.83 35.53 0.82
N LYS A 333 12.40 35.32 -0.38
CA LYS A 333 13.77 35.75 -0.73
C LYS A 333 13.91 37.27 -0.82
N ASN A 334 12.85 37.97 -1.27
CA ASN A 334 12.87 39.41 -1.50
C ASN A 334 12.63 40.23 -0.22
N GLU A 335 11.73 39.77 0.65
CA GLU A 335 11.21 40.50 1.82
C GLU A 335 11.40 39.70 3.13
N ILE A 336 12.56 39.06 3.29
CA ILE A 336 12.92 38.11 4.38
C ILE A 336 12.39 38.56 5.76
N LYS A 337 12.64 39.82 6.15
CA LYS A 337 12.22 40.38 7.45
C LYS A 337 10.70 40.35 7.71
N LYS A 338 9.88 40.31 6.66
CA LYS A 338 8.41 40.40 6.72
C LYS A 338 7.72 39.07 6.34
N ALA A 339 8.49 38.00 6.15
CA ALA A 339 8.02 36.81 5.44
C ALA A 339 7.51 35.65 6.33
N GLN A 340 7.54 35.75 7.66
CA GLN A 340 7.26 34.61 8.56
C GLN A 340 5.89 33.94 8.37
N ILE A 341 4.83 34.71 8.06
CA ILE A 341 3.51 34.15 7.70
C ILE A 341 3.62 33.29 6.42
N PHE A 342 4.41 33.74 5.43
CA PHE A 342 4.63 33.04 4.17
C PHE A 342 5.53 31.80 4.36
N GLU A 343 6.53 31.88 5.25
CA GLU A 343 7.31 30.71 5.66
C GLU A 343 6.42 29.64 6.27
N ALA A 344 5.56 29.99 7.23
CA ALA A 344 4.66 29.04 7.87
C ALA A 344 3.62 28.45 6.89
N LEU A 345 3.11 29.24 5.94
CA LEU A 345 2.29 28.72 4.83
C LEU A 345 3.08 27.72 3.98
N LYS A 346 4.29 28.06 3.56
CA LYS A 346 5.15 27.22 2.70
C LYS A 346 5.58 25.93 3.43
N ASP A 347 5.97 26.01 4.70
CA ASP A 347 6.33 24.88 5.56
C ASP A 347 5.13 23.93 5.75
N MET A 348 3.92 24.47 5.93
CA MET A 348 2.69 23.68 6.05
C MET A 348 2.26 23.05 4.72
N LEU A 349 2.40 23.78 3.61
CA LEU A 349 2.05 23.29 2.28
C LEU A 349 2.92 22.10 1.83
N HIS A 350 4.16 21.98 2.30
CA HIS A 350 4.99 20.80 2.06
C HIS A 350 4.40 19.50 2.65
N TRP A 351 3.66 19.59 3.78
CA TRP A 351 2.94 18.48 4.41
C TRP A 351 1.45 18.41 4.01
N PHE A 352 1.02 19.23 3.04
CA PHE A 352 -0.36 19.25 2.54
C PHE A 352 -0.49 18.28 1.36
N ALA A 353 -1.08 17.10 1.62
CA ALA A 353 -1.29 16.04 0.62
C ALA A 353 0.01 15.65 -0.15
N GLY A 354 -0.13 14.97 -1.30
CA GLY A 354 0.93 14.85 -2.31
C GLY A 354 0.91 15.95 -3.37
N ASN A 355 2.00 16.08 -4.15
CA ASN A 355 2.14 17.04 -5.26
C ASN A 355 0.95 17.03 -6.24
N GLN A 356 0.43 15.84 -6.57
CA GLN A 356 -0.71 15.64 -7.48
C GLN A 356 -2.00 16.35 -7.03
N ILE A 357 -2.14 16.64 -5.73
CA ILE A 357 -3.26 17.36 -5.13
C ILE A 357 -2.96 18.86 -5.08
N ARG A 358 -1.73 19.26 -4.71
CA ARG A 358 -1.31 20.68 -4.65
C ARG A 358 -1.32 21.38 -6.00
N ASN A 359 -1.00 20.63 -7.07
CA ASN A 359 -1.02 21.10 -8.45
C ASN A 359 -2.41 21.49 -8.99
N VAL A 360 -3.49 21.17 -8.28
CA VAL A 360 -4.87 21.43 -8.75
C VAL A 360 -5.78 22.04 -7.69
N ALA A 361 -5.59 21.74 -6.39
CA ALA A 361 -6.33 22.38 -5.31
C ALA A 361 -5.99 23.88 -5.27
N SER A 362 -6.98 24.74 -4.97
CA SER A 362 -6.76 26.18 -4.75
C SER A 362 -6.94 26.56 -3.28
N LEU A 363 -6.30 27.67 -2.88
CA LEU A 363 -6.35 28.16 -1.50
C LEU A 363 -7.79 28.49 -1.08
N VAL A 364 -8.55 29.19 -1.91
CA VAL A 364 -9.96 29.52 -1.63
C VAL A 364 -10.84 28.27 -1.64
N GLY A 365 -10.54 27.26 -2.46
CA GLY A 365 -11.20 25.96 -2.39
C GLY A 365 -11.05 25.28 -1.01
N ASN A 366 -9.85 25.34 -0.42
CA ASN A 366 -9.61 24.85 0.94
C ASN A 366 -10.38 25.67 2.00
N ILE A 367 -10.36 27.00 1.91
CA ILE A 367 -11.07 27.90 2.84
C ILE A 367 -12.57 27.61 2.83
N LEU A 368 -13.20 27.62 1.64
CA LEU A 368 -14.65 27.46 1.48
C LEU A 368 -15.15 26.04 1.73
N THR A 369 -14.26 25.04 1.67
CA THR A 369 -14.56 23.69 2.16
C THR A 369 -14.82 23.67 3.67
N ALA A 370 -14.24 24.63 4.42
CA ALA A 370 -14.43 24.80 5.86
C ALA A 370 -14.26 23.48 6.65
N SER A 371 -13.27 22.67 6.26
CA SER A 371 -12.95 21.42 6.94
C SER A 371 -12.35 21.73 8.33
N PRO A 372 -12.81 21.10 9.42
CA PRO A 372 -12.30 21.39 10.77
C PRO A 372 -10.81 21.05 10.95
N ILE A 373 -10.32 20.16 10.09
CA ILE A 373 -8.95 19.61 10.00
C ILE A 373 -8.11 20.30 8.91
N SER A 374 -8.55 21.44 8.37
CA SER A 374 -7.72 22.16 7.38
C SER A 374 -6.44 22.67 8.03
N ASP A 375 -5.30 22.41 7.40
CA ASP A 375 -3.99 22.90 7.81
C ASP A 375 -3.77 24.39 7.50
N LEU A 376 -4.53 24.97 6.56
CA LEU A 376 -4.34 26.35 6.10
C LEU A 376 -5.28 27.34 6.79
N ASN A 377 -6.48 26.88 7.19
CA ASN A 377 -7.44 27.72 7.90
C ASN A 377 -6.92 28.28 9.25
N PRO A 378 -6.14 27.51 10.06
CA PRO A 378 -5.47 28.06 11.23
C PRO A 378 -4.52 29.20 10.88
N ILE A 379 -3.67 29.03 9.86
CA ILE A 379 -2.68 30.04 9.47
C ILE A 379 -3.38 31.33 9.01
N LEU A 380 -4.39 31.20 8.15
CA LEU A 380 -5.17 32.32 7.63
C LEU A 380 -5.99 33.04 8.71
N MET A 381 -6.53 32.31 9.69
CA MET A 381 -7.20 32.89 10.84
C MET A 381 -6.20 33.59 11.77
N ALA A 382 -5.03 32.99 12.02
CA ALA A 382 -4.01 33.56 12.92
C ALA A 382 -3.40 34.85 12.37
N CYS A 383 -3.21 34.98 11.05
CA CYS A 383 -2.81 36.24 10.42
C CYS A 383 -3.99 37.18 10.10
N SER A 384 -5.24 36.74 10.29
CA SER A 384 -6.47 37.50 10.00
C SER A 384 -6.57 37.94 8.53
N ALA A 385 -6.27 37.02 7.60
CA ALA A 385 -6.34 37.26 6.16
C ALA A 385 -7.74 37.71 5.70
N ILE A 386 -7.81 38.45 4.58
CA ILE A 386 -9.03 39.10 4.11
C ILE A 386 -9.46 38.54 2.76
N LEU A 387 -10.64 37.93 2.70
CA LEU A 387 -11.29 37.53 1.45
C LEU A 387 -11.89 38.75 0.74
N HIS A 388 -11.70 38.81 -0.58
CA HIS A 388 -12.46 39.65 -1.49
C HIS A 388 -13.65 38.86 -2.05
N VAL A 389 -14.84 39.45 -2.00
CA VAL A 389 -16.11 38.76 -2.26
C VAL A 389 -17.00 39.64 -3.11
N ASP A 390 -17.60 39.06 -4.15
CA ASP A 390 -18.37 39.75 -5.17
C ASP A 390 -19.73 39.07 -5.40
N SER A 391 -20.78 39.86 -5.62
CA SER A 391 -22.15 39.42 -5.92
C SER A 391 -22.89 40.48 -6.74
N THR A 392 -23.80 40.07 -7.63
CA THR A 392 -24.66 41.01 -8.38
C THR A 392 -25.67 41.73 -7.48
N GLU A 393 -26.07 41.13 -6.35
CA GLU A 393 -27.00 41.73 -5.38
C GLU A 393 -26.26 42.60 -4.36
N ARG A 394 -25.07 42.15 -3.92
CA ARG A 394 -24.36 42.71 -2.75
C ARG A 394 -23.17 43.61 -3.11
N GLY A 395 -22.76 43.63 -4.38
CA GLY A 395 -21.55 44.32 -4.84
C GLY A 395 -20.28 43.68 -4.31
N HIS A 396 -19.20 44.48 -4.21
CA HIS A 396 -17.91 44.07 -3.67
C HIS A 396 -17.84 44.26 -2.15
N ARG A 397 -17.39 43.25 -1.41
CA ARG A 397 -17.07 43.37 0.02
C ARG A 397 -15.80 42.61 0.43
N LYS A 398 -15.12 43.13 1.45
CA LYS A 398 -14.02 42.45 2.15
C LYS A 398 -14.57 41.69 3.36
N VAL A 399 -14.08 40.48 3.61
CA VAL A 399 -14.47 39.61 4.74
C VAL A 399 -13.23 39.07 5.43
N MET A 400 -13.06 39.35 6.72
CA MET A 400 -11.93 38.84 7.49
C MET A 400 -12.11 37.36 7.85
N ILE A 401 -11.02 36.60 7.87
CA ILE A 401 -10.98 35.25 8.42
C ILE A 401 -10.69 35.36 9.92
N ASP A 402 -11.75 35.45 10.71
CA ASP A 402 -11.73 35.48 12.16
C ASP A 402 -12.57 34.33 12.76
N ASP A 403 -12.77 34.34 14.07
CA ASP A 403 -13.56 33.36 14.81
C ASP A 403 -15.06 33.38 14.45
N SER A 404 -15.57 34.45 13.84
CA SER A 404 -16.94 34.54 13.33
C SER A 404 -17.12 33.97 11.91
N PHE A 405 -16.01 33.78 11.17
CA PHE A 405 -16.05 33.36 9.77
C PHE A 405 -16.54 31.92 9.59
N PHE A 406 -16.05 30.98 10.41
CA PHE A 406 -16.44 29.57 10.36
C PHE A 406 -17.65 29.31 11.27
N ARG A 407 -18.85 29.56 10.73
CA ARG A 407 -20.13 29.53 11.48
C ARG A 407 -20.56 28.14 11.98
N GLY A 408 -19.90 27.08 11.56
CA GLY A 408 -20.21 25.70 11.94
C GLY A 408 -19.50 24.68 11.05
N TYR A 409 -19.76 23.40 11.28
CA TYR A 409 -19.16 22.30 10.51
C TYR A 409 -19.39 22.49 9.00
N ARG A 410 -18.30 22.71 8.25
CA ARG A 410 -18.30 22.96 6.80
C ARG A 410 -19.21 24.13 6.36
N SER A 411 -19.31 25.17 7.19
CA SER A 411 -20.05 26.41 6.91
C SER A 411 -19.19 27.66 7.11
N THR A 412 -19.36 28.66 6.24
CA THR A 412 -18.64 29.96 6.30
C THR A 412 -19.61 31.14 6.42
N ALA A 413 -19.09 32.37 6.41
CA ALA A 413 -19.85 33.62 6.36
C ALA A 413 -20.17 34.12 4.92
N ILE A 414 -19.81 33.35 3.89
CA ILE A 414 -20.09 33.65 2.48
C ILE A 414 -21.53 33.20 2.14
N GLN A 415 -22.25 34.02 1.37
CA GLN A 415 -23.62 33.75 0.95
C GLN A 415 -23.65 32.90 -0.33
N ALA A 416 -24.80 32.27 -0.64
CA ALA A 416 -24.87 31.31 -1.74
C ALA A 416 -24.77 31.95 -3.15
N ASP A 417 -25.15 33.23 -3.26
CA ASP A 417 -25.02 34.09 -4.44
C ASP A 417 -23.60 34.65 -4.65
N GLU A 418 -22.75 34.61 -3.61
CA GLU A 418 -21.44 35.25 -3.62
C GLU A 418 -20.33 34.38 -4.22
N VAL A 419 -19.34 35.06 -4.81
CA VAL A 419 -18.09 34.49 -5.30
C VAL A 419 -16.93 35.13 -4.56
N VAL A 420 -16.06 34.32 -3.97
CA VAL A 420 -14.75 34.79 -3.48
C VAL A 420 -13.82 34.92 -4.68
N THR A 421 -13.30 36.11 -4.95
CA THR A 421 -12.42 36.40 -6.10
C THR A 421 -10.94 36.26 -5.74
N SER A 422 -10.55 36.66 -4.54
CA SER A 422 -9.16 36.57 -4.04
C SER A 422 -9.06 36.62 -2.51
N VAL A 423 -7.86 36.39 -1.97
CA VAL A 423 -7.52 36.53 -0.55
C VAL A 423 -6.23 37.36 -0.37
N GLU A 424 -6.30 38.39 0.47
CA GLU A 424 -5.20 39.27 0.89
C GLU A 424 -4.56 38.70 2.17
N ILE A 425 -3.34 38.19 2.05
CA ILE A 425 -2.53 37.61 3.14
C ILE A 425 -1.48 38.66 3.55
N PRO A 426 -1.50 39.17 4.80
CA PRO A 426 -0.64 40.28 5.19
C PRO A 426 0.84 39.92 5.29
N PHE A 427 1.70 40.93 5.15
CA PHE A 427 3.10 40.87 5.59
C PHE A 427 3.20 40.71 7.12
N SER A 428 4.36 40.24 7.60
CA SER A 428 4.68 40.17 9.03
C SER A 428 5.38 41.45 9.49
N ASP A 429 5.09 41.95 10.70
CA ASP A 429 5.80 43.08 11.31
C ASP A 429 7.17 42.65 11.88
N GLU A 430 8.12 43.58 12.04
CA GLU A 430 9.46 43.28 12.58
C GLU A 430 9.47 42.75 14.03
N ILE A 431 8.39 43.00 14.79
CA ILE A 431 8.20 42.51 16.18
C ILE A 431 7.30 41.27 16.27
N GLN A 432 6.89 40.72 15.13
CA GLN A 432 5.96 39.59 15.03
C GLN A 432 6.73 38.27 14.86
N TYR A 433 6.23 37.23 15.51
CA TYR A 433 6.73 35.86 15.43
C TYR A 433 5.59 34.94 14.98
N PHE A 434 5.82 34.16 13.93
CA PHE A 434 4.79 33.30 13.35
C PHE A 434 5.33 31.88 13.07
N LYS A 435 4.68 30.84 13.61
CA LYS A 435 4.96 29.43 13.30
C LYS A 435 3.71 28.56 13.31
N ALA A 436 3.73 27.45 12.58
CA ALA A 436 2.61 26.52 12.43
C ALA A 436 3.07 25.07 12.64
N TYR A 437 2.17 24.20 13.11
CA TYR A 437 2.46 22.82 13.49
C TYR A 437 1.38 21.86 13.03
N LYS A 438 1.75 20.61 12.73
CA LYS A 438 0.85 19.55 12.30
C LYS A 438 1.25 18.23 12.96
N GLN A 439 0.28 17.49 13.47
CA GLN A 439 0.43 16.07 13.81
C GLN A 439 -0.69 15.26 13.15
N ALA A 440 -0.29 14.20 12.45
CA ALA A 440 -1.17 13.24 11.80
C ALA A 440 -0.76 11.80 12.21
N ARG A 441 -1.27 10.75 11.55
CA ARG A 441 -0.81 9.37 11.80
C ARG A 441 0.53 9.10 11.10
N ARG A 442 0.68 9.62 9.87
CA ARG A 442 1.90 9.64 9.06
C ARG A 442 2.28 11.08 8.73
N LYS A 443 3.56 11.36 8.50
CA LYS A 443 4.09 12.70 8.20
C LYS A 443 3.54 13.30 6.90
N GLU A 444 3.44 12.49 5.85
CA GLU A 444 3.08 12.91 4.49
C GLU A 444 1.73 12.36 4.01
N ASP A 445 1.05 13.11 3.14
CA ASP A 445 -0.25 12.77 2.55
C ASP A 445 -1.26 12.21 3.58
N ASP A 446 -1.41 12.94 4.69
CA ASP A 446 -2.29 12.58 5.81
C ASP A 446 -3.10 13.77 6.35
N ILE A 447 -4.27 13.41 6.89
CA ILE A 447 -5.21 14.27 7.59
C ILE A 447 -4.69 14.53 9.01
N SER A 448 -4.63 15.81 9.37
CA SER A 448 -4.19 16.25 10.69
C SER A 448 -5.16 15.79 11.78
N ILE A 449 -4.62 15.16 12.82
CA ILE A 449 -5.30 14.89 14.09
C ILE A 449 -5.46 16.21 14.84
N VAL A 450 -4.37 16.98 14.92
CA VAL A 450 -4.33 18.38 15.35
C VAL A 450 -3.38 19.15 14.44
N THR A 451 -3.73 20.38 14.12
CA THR A 451 -2.92 21.32 13.32
C THR A 451 -3.04 22.72 13.92
N SER A 452 -2.05 23.59 13.81
CA SER A 452 -2.04 24.88 14.49
C SER A 452 -1.22 25.98 13.81
N ALA A 453 -1.47 27.24 14.20
CA ALA A 453 -0.71 28.41 13.77
C ALA A 453 -0.69 29.49 14.86
N PHE A 454 0.50 29.86 15.33
CA PHE A 454 0.71 30.79 16.43
C PHE A 454 1.32 32.10 15.89
N ASN A 455 0.68 33.21 16.21
CA ASN A 455 1.05 34.57 15.84
C ASN A 455 1.23 35.39 17.12
N VAL A 456 2.45 35.83 17.44
CA VAL A 456 2.75 36.57 18.68
C VAL A 456 3.50 37.86 18.33
N LYS A 457 3.15 39.00 18.93
CA LYS A 457 3.96 40.23 18.86
C LYS A 457 4.61 40.49 20.21
N ILE A 458 5.92 40.68 20.23
CA ILE A 458 6.72 40.85 21.45
C ILE A 458 7.42 42.20 21.40
N ASP A 459 7.25 43.02 22.44
CA ASP A 459 7.97 44.28 22.58
C ASP A 459 9.48 44.00 22.71
N SER A 460 10.28 44.55 21.78
CA SER A 460 11.69 44.18 21.62
C SER A 460 12.56 44.58 22.81
N ILE A 461 12.15 45.59 23.59
CA ILE A 461 12.90 46.11 24.75
C ILE A 461 12.47 45.41 26.04
N SER A 462 11.16 45.39 26.34
CA SER A 462 10.62 44.85 27.59
C SER A 462 10.31 43.35 27.56
N GLN A 463 10.42 42.70 26.39
CA GLN A 463 10.12 41.29 26.15
C GLN A 463 8.68 40.89 26.53
N LYS A 464 7.77 41.86 26.63
CA LYS A 464 6.35 41.63 26.91
C LYS A 464 5.62 41.23 25.64
N ILE A 465 4.78 40.19 25.75
CA ILE A 465 3.79 39.87 24.72
C ILE A 465 2.78 41.03 24.65
N LEU A 466 2.74 41.70 23.50
CA LEU A 466 1.76 42.75 23.19
C LEU A 466 0.47 42.16 22.59
N TYR A 467 0.58 41.02 21.93
CA TYR A 467 -0.51 40.36 21.21
C TYR A 467 -0.22 38.88 20.98
N ALA A 468 -1.23 38.02 21.02
CA ALA A 468 -1.16 36.62 20.61
C ALA A 468 -2.48 36.17 19.95
N LYS A 469 -2.43 35.54 18.77
CA LYS A 469 -3.56 34.84 18.10
C LYS A 469 -3.11 33.50 17.53
N LEU A 470 -3.93 32.46 17.69
CA LEU A 470 -3.40 31.17 18.17
C LEU A 470 -4.20 29.97 17.65
N CYS A 471 -4.25 29.80 16.34
CA CYS A 471 -5.30 29.01 15.72
C CYS A 471 -5.03 27.49 15.76
N TYR A 472 -6.08 26.67 15.91
CA TYR A 472 -6.05 25.19 15.96
C TYR A 472 -7.09 24.54 15.05
N GLY A 473 -6.73 23.53 14.26
CA GLY A 473 -7.65 22.59 13.60
C GLY A 473 -7.71 21.22 14.31
N GLY A 474 -8.76 20.44 14.03
CA GLY A 474 -8.98 19.08 14.57
C GLY A 474 -9.61 19.03 15.98
N MET A 475 -9.49 20.10 16.76
CA MET A 475 -9.93 20.16 18.17
C MET A 475 -11.44 20.46 18.36
N GLY A 476 -12.22 20.54 17.28
CA GLY A 476 -13.65 20.86 17.32
C GLY A 476 -14.31 20.78 15.94
N PRO A 477 -15.57 21.21 15.78
CA PRO A 477 -16.25 21.29 14.48
C PRO A 477 -15.76 22.46 13.61
N THR A 478 -14.90 23.34 14.15
CA THR A 478 -14.30 24.54 13.55
C THR A 478 -12.93 24.82 14.21
N THR A 479 -12.25 25.92 13.85
CA THR A 479 -10.87 26.26 14.25
C THR A 479 -10.78 27.13 15.54
N ILE A 480 -9.85 26.85 16.50
CA ILE A 480 -9.80 27.43 17.89
C ILE A 480 -8.38 27.88 18.43
N CYS A 481 -8.03 27.95 19.75
CA CYS A 481 -7.31 29.05 20.51
C CYS A 481 -5.83 29.23 21.15
N GLU A 482 -4.75 28.39 21.19
CA GLU A 482 -3.55 28.55 22.15
C GLU A 482 -2.05 28.46 21.59
N ILE A 483 -0.94 28.67 22.37
CA ILE A 483 0.51 28.95 21.91
C ILE A 483 1.63 27.87 22.15
N HIS A 484 2.68 27.83 21.27
CA HIS A 484 4.19 27.66 21.44
C HIS A 484 4.98 26.52 20.67
N VAL A 485 6.34 26.49 20.71
CA VAL A 485 7.35 26.23 19.58
C VAL A 485 8.33 25.03 19.90
N VAL A 486 9.20 24.30 19.12
CA VAL A 486 10.16 24.50 17.95
C VAL A 486 10.52 23.18 17.12
N GLN A 487 11.73 22.99 16.51
CA GLN A 487 12.09 21.98 15.45
C GLN A 487 13.62 21.59 15.32
N ALA A 488 14.06 20.72 14.35
CA ALA A 488 15.44 20.11 14.19
C ALA A 488 15.93 19.74 12.72
N PRO A 489 17.21 19.31 12.44
CA PRO A 489 17.85 19.16 11.08
C PRO A 489 18.39 17.73 10.62
N SER A 490 19.33 17.62 9.62
CA SER A 490 19.62 16.39 8.77
C SER A 490 21.09 16.13 8.23
N SER A 491 21.44 14.90 7.74
CA SER A 491 22.71 14.49 7.04
C SER A 491 22.65 13.13 6.22
N SER A 492 23.77 12.54 5.68
CA SER A 492 23.81 11.38 4.71
C SER A 492 25.19 10.66 4.45
N GLN A 493 25.29 9.35 4.02
CA GLN A 493 26.23 8.70 3.01
C GLN A 493 26.40 7.11 3.10
N CYS A 494 27.31 6.45 2.32
CA CYS A 494 27.23 5.01 1.84
C CYS A 494 28.49 4.07 2.07
N TYR A 495 28.42 2.75 1.72
CA TYR A 495 29.54 1.75 1.64
C TYR A 495 29.27 0.48 0.74
N GLU A 496 30.14 -0.56 0.72
CA GLU A 496 30.31 -1.60 -0.36
C GLU A 496 30.76 -3.03 0.13
N ILE A 497 30.43 -4.15 -0.59
CA ILE A 497 31.08 -5.52 -0.64
C ILE A 497 30.22 -6.57 -1.46
N ASN A 498 30.61 -7.79 -1.91
CA ASN A 498 31.76 -8.37 -2.67
C ASN A 498 31.61 -9.94 -2.89
N ASN A 499 32.07 -10.53 -4.03
CA ASN A 499 32.55 -11.94 -4.31
C ASN A 499 32.48 -12.36 -5.82
N ASP A 500 33.46 -13.12 -6.36
CA ASP A 500 33.51 -13.61 -7.77
C ASP A 500 33.26 -15.16 -7.96
N ASP A 501 33.47 -15.68 -9.19
CA ASP A 501 33.36 -17.08 -9.71
C ASP A 501 31.95 -17.70 -9.99
N ARG A 502 31.45 -17.54 -11.23
CA ARG A 502 30.35 -18.36 -11.86
C ARG A 502 30.49 -18.46 -13.40
N THR A 503 29.84 -19.47 -14.00
CA THR A 503 29.79 -19.69 -15.46
C THR A 503 28.60 -19.00 -16.15
N ALA A 504 28.74 -18.65 -17.43
CA ALA A 504 27.86 -17.70 -18.12
C ALA A 504 26.44 -18.19 -18.46
N CYS A 505 26.17 -19.49 -18.45
CA CYS A 505 24.86 -20.06 -18.83
C CYS A 505 23.93 -20.37 -17.65
N ASP A 506 24.40 -20.27 -16.40
CA ASP A 506 23.60 -20.61 -15.22
C ASP A 506 22.83 -19.40 -14.67
N ALA A 507 21.53 -19.37 -14.93
CA ALA A 507 20.65 -18.27 -14.53
C ALA A 507 20.33 -18.20 -13.02
N VAL A 508 20.58 -19.26 -12.23
CA VAL A 508 20.14 -19.33 -10.82
C VAL A 508 21.12 -18.61 -9.89
N GLY A 509 20.56 -17.81 -8.99
CA GLY A 509 21.33 -16.98 -8.06
C GLY A 509 21.91 -15.71 -8.69
N LEU A 510 21.59 -15.42 -9.96
CA LEU A 510 21.83 -14.12 -10.58
C LEU A 510 20.69 -13.13 -10.20
N PRO A 511 20.97 -11.83 -10.10
CA PRO A 511 19.97 -10.79 -9.83
C PRO A 511 19.14 -10.44 -11.09
N ILE A 512 18.53 -11.45 -11.72
CA ILE A 512 17.70 -11.27 -12.92
C ILE A 512 16.45 -10.46 -12.54
N THR A 513 16.18 -9.39 -13.30
CA THR A 513 15.01 -8.53 -13.09
C THR A 513 13.70 -9.30 -13.25
N HIS A 514 12.65 -8.87 -12.55
CA HIS A 514 11.34 -9.50 -12.61
C HIS A 514 10.80 -9.53 -14.05
N LEU A 515 10.36 -10.69 -14.56
CA LEU A 515 10.01 -10.87 -15.99
C LEU A 515 8.86 -10.00 -16.50
N SER A 516 8.06 -9.40 -15.62
CA SER A 516 7.07 -8.38 -16.00
C SER A 516 7.50 -6.94 -15.71
N ALA A 517 8.60 -6.67 -15.01
CA ALA A 517 8.95 -5.33 -14.51
C ALA A 517 9.12 -4.29 -15.63
N LEU A 518 9.63 -4.71 -16.79
CA LEU A 518 9.69 -3.86 -17.97
C LEU A 518 8.29 -3.43 -18.44
N LYS A 519 7.35 -4.39 -18.56
CA LYS A 519 5.95 -4.14 -18.95
C LYS A 519 5.16 -3.42 -17.86
N GLN A 520 5.58 -3.54 -16.60
CA GLN A 520 5.05 -2.79 -15.46
C GLN A 520 5.55 -1.33 -15.48
N ALA A 521 6.77 -1.10 -15.99
CA ALA A 521 7.35 0.23 -16.18
C ALA A 521 6.89 0.96 -17.45
N THR A 522 6.31 0.26 -18.44
CA THR A 522 5.66 0.88 -19.63
C THR A 522 4.12 0.87 -19.60
N GLY A 523 3.51 0.18 -18.63
CA GLY A 523 2.05 0.08 -18.50
C GLY A 523 1.41 -1.08 -19.29
N GLU A 524 2.17 -1.71 -20.18
CA GLU A 524 1.79 -2.89 -21.00
C GLU A 524 1.49 -4.16 -20.18
N ALA A 525 1.81 -4.17 -18.88
CA ALA A 525 1.38 -5.22 -17.98
C ALA A 525 -0.13 -5.15 -17.76
N LEU A 526 -0.88 -6.01 -18.44
CA LEU A 526 -2.32 -6.20 -18.28
C LEU A 526 -2.64 -6.87 -16.93
N TYR A 527 -3.50 -6.24 -16.15
CA TYR A 527 -4.17 -6.76 -14.95
C TYR A 527 -5.65 -7.05 -15.27
N CYS A 528 -6.43 -7.57 -14.31
CA CYS A 528 -7.79 -8.07 -14.59
C CYS A 528 -8.73 -7.02 -15.19
N ASP A 529 -8.71 -5.76 -14.74
CA ASP A 529 -9.54 -4.69 -15.32
C ASP A 529 -8.96 -4.08 -16.62
N ASP A 530 -7.71 -4.40 -16.97
CA ASP A 530 -7.11 -3.93 -18.24
C ASP A 530 -7.53 -4.79 -19.44
N ILE A 531 -8.15 -5.96 -19.19
CA ILE A 531 -8.60 -6.86 -20.25
C ILE A 531 -9.65 -6.13 -21.10
N PRO A 532 -9.45 -5.99 -22.43
CA PRO A 532 -10.40 -5.36 -23.32
C PRO A 532 -11.78 -6.02 -23.22
N PRO A 533 -12.87 -5.25 -23.12
CA PRO A 533 -14.21 -5.82 -23.05
C PRO A 533 -14.57 -6.52 -24.37
N ALA A 534 -14.98 -7.79 -24.30
CA ALA A 534 -15.69 -8.42 -25.41
C ALA A 534 -17.03 -7.71 -25.69
N ASN A 535 -17.54 -7.87 -26.91
CA ASN A 535 -18.80 -7.25 -27.35
C ASN A 535 -19.96 -7.60 -26.40
N ASN A 536 -20.84 -6.62 -26.17
CA ASN A 536 -22.03 -6.73 -25.31
C ASN A 536 -21.76 -7.13 -23.84
N VAL A 537 -20.55 -6.85 -23.32
CA VAL A 537 -20.21 -7.01 -21.89
C VAL A 537 -21.23 -6.30 -20.97
N LEU A 538 -21.39 -6.86 -19.79
CA LEU A 538 -22.19 -6.33 -18.69
C LEU A 538 -21.32 -6.05 -17.47
N TYR A 539 -21.80 -5.17 -16.61
CA TYR A 539 -21.14 -4.72 -15.38
C TYR A 539 -21.98 -5.12 -14.18
N LEU A 540 -21.34 -5.70 -13.16
CA LEU A 540 -21.97 -6.14 -11.92
C LEU A 540 -21.55 -5.24 -10.74
N LYS A 541 -22.44 -5.01 -9.78
CA LYS A 541 -22.10 -4.44 -8.46
C LYS A 541 -22.81 -5.21 -7.34
N LEU A 542 -22.09 -5.49 -6.25
CA LEU A 542 -22.58 -6.25 -5.09
C LEU A 542 -23.37 -5.38 -4.12
N ILE A 543 -24.44 -5.92 -3.53
CA ILE A 543 -25.21 -5.29 -2.46
C ILE A 543 -24.78 -5.91 -1.13
N PHE A 544 -24.26 -5.09 -0.23
CA PHE A 544 -23.76 -5.52 1.09
C PHE A 544 -24.75 -5.19 2.21
N SER A 545 -24.58 -5.83 3.36
CA SER A 545 -25.38 -5.57 4.56
C SER A 545 -25.06 -4.22 5.22
N GLU A 546 -26.12 -3.52 5.62
CA GLU A 546 -26.03 -2.30 6.44
C GLU A 546 -25.94 -2.61 7.94
N HIS A 547 -26.24 -3.85 8.35
CA HIS A 547 -26.25 -4.30 9.75
C HIS A 547 -25.19 -5.37 10.01
N ALA A 548 -24.52 -5.29 11.17
CA ALA A 548 -23.60 -6.34 11.62
C ALA A 548 -24.33 -7.61 12.12
N HIS A 549 -25.54 -7.48 12.66
CA HIS A 549 -26.36 -8.62 13.06
C HIS A 549 -27.86 -8.31 12.87
N ALA A 550 -28.51 -8.98 11.92
CA ALA A 550 -29.94 -8.80 11.65
C ALA A 550 -30.56 -9.96 10.85
N LYS A 551 -31.87 -10.20 10.99
CA LYS A 551 -32.63 -11.02 10.04
C LYS A 551 -33.00 -10.19 8.82
N ILE A 552 -32.91 -10.77 7.63
CA ILE A 552 -33.46 -10.17 6.40
C ILE A 552 -34.98 -10.40 6.41
N LYS A 553 -35.77 -9.34 6.21
CA LYS A 553 -37.24 -9.40 6.13
C LYS A 553 -37.76 -9.41 4.70
N SER A 554 -37.10 -8.65 3.82
CA SER A 554 -37.40 -8.58 2.40
C SER A 554 -36.26 -7.88 1.68
N VAL A 555 -35.97 -8.29 0.44
CA VAL A 555 -35.14 -7.54 -0.50
C VAL A 555 -36.03 -7.13 -1.68
N ASP A 556 -36.08 -5.84 -1.99
CA ASP A 556 -36.90 -5.27 -3.06
C ASP A 556 -36.01 -4.52 -4.05
N ALA A 557 -35.80 -5.14 -5.22
CA ALA A 557 -35.04 -4.57 -6.34
C ALA A 557 -35.96 -3.95 -7.43
N SER A 558 -37.27 -3.83 -7.20
CA SER A 558 -38.23 -3.39 -8.23
C SER A 558 -37.88 -2.03 -8.84
N LYS A 559 -37.42 -1.07 -8.02
CA LYS A 559 -36.96 0.25 -8.48
C LYS A 559 -35.66 0.18 -9.28
N ALA A 560 -34.74 -0.71 -8.91
CA ALA A 560 -33.49 -0.92 -9.62
C ALA A 560 -33.75 -1.51 -11.01
N MET A 561 -34.64 -2.50 -11.11
CA MET A 561 -35.04 -3.15 -12.38
C MET A 561 -35.83 -2.23 -13.33
N LEU A 562 -36.28 -1.05 -12.88
CA LEU A 562 -36.91 -0.04 -13.73
C LEU A 562 -35.90 0.96 -14.32
N LEU A 563 -34.64 0.95 -13.90
CA LEU A 563 -33.63 1.88 -14.41
C LEU A 563 -33.13 1.40 -15.81
N PRO A 564 -33.17 2.25 -16.86
CA PRO A 564 -32.75 1.85 -18.20
C PRO A 564 -31.31 1.31 -18.23
N GLY A 565 -31.15 0.13 -18.84
CA GLY A 565 -29.86 -0.57 -18.93
C GLY A 565 -29.57 -1.54 -17.78
N VAL A 566 -30.43 -1.65 -16.76
CA VAL A 566 -30.38 -2.77 -15.80
C VAL A 566 -30.94 -4.03 -16.47
N GLU A 567 -30.23 -5.15 -16.30
CA GLU A 567 -30.50 -6.41 -17.01
C GLU A 567 -30.90 -7.52 -16.03
N ALA A 568 -30.35 -7.53 -14.82
CA ALA A 568 -30.73 -8.47 -13.78
C ALA A 568 -30.46 -7.96 -12.36
N PHE A 569 -31.22 -8.52 -11.41
CA PHE A 569 -30.89 -8.60 -10.00
C PHE A 569 -30.73 -10.09 -9.65
N LEU A 570 -29.66 -10.43 -8.93
CA LEU A 570 -29.37 -11.79 -8.44
C LEU A 570 -29.37 -11.82 -6.91
N SER A 571 -29.84 -12.90 -6.31
CA SER A 571 -30.03 -13.04 -4.86
C SER A 571 -29.89 -14.49 -4.38
N ALA A 572 -30.10 -14.76 -3.09
CA ALA A 572 -30.16 -16.14 -2.59
C ALA A 572 -31.25 -16.99 -3.28
N ALA A 573 -32.31 -16.38 -3.84
CA ALA A 573 -33.36 -17.08 -4.58
C ALA A 573 -32.93 -17.51 -6.00
N ASP A 574 -31.74 -17.13 -6.45
CA ASP A 574 -31.17 -17.52 -7.74
C ASP A 574 -30.40 -18.85 -7.71
N LEU A 575 -30.18 -19.41 -6.52
CA LEU A 575 -29.39 -20.62 -6.26
C LEU A 575 -30.19 -21.56 -5.34
N ASP A 576 -29.94 -22.86 -5.43
CA ASP A 576 -30.47 -23.82 -4.44
C ASP A 576 -29.76 -23.66 -3.09
N GLU A 577 -30.44 -23.95 -1.96
CA GLU A 577 -29.91 -23.67 -0.61
C GLU A 577 -28.55 -24.35 -0.31
N GLU A 578 -28.26 -25.52 -0.87
CA GLU A 578 -26.93 -26.16 -0.77
C GLU A 578 -25.89 -25.58 -1.75
N CYS A 579 -26.33 -25.08 -2.91
CA CYS A 579 -25.49 -24.47 -3.93
C CYS A 579 -25.16 -22.99 -3.64
N ASN A 580 -25.90 -22.36 -2.73
CA ASN A 580 -25.62 -21.03 -2.20
C ASN A 580 -24.46 -21.03 -1.18
N LYS A 581 -24.03 -22.19 -0.68
CA LYS A 581 -23.00 -22.29 0.38
C LYS A 581 -21.59 -22.32 -0.19
N MET A 582 -20.68 -21.57 0.42
CA MET A 582 -19.27 -21.53 0.06
C MET A 582 -18.37 -21.48 1.30
N GLY A 583 -17.07 -21.65 1.07
CA GLY A 583 -16.02 -21.63 2.09
C GLY A 583 -14.88 -22.60 1.77
N PRO A 584 -13.67 -22.36 2.31
CA PRO A 584 -12.46 -23.09 1.94
C PRO A 584 -12.28 -24.42 2.70
N ILE A 585 -12.66 -24.45 3.98
CA ILE A 585 -12.47 -25.60 4.88
C ILE A 585 -13.82 -26.14 5.35
N VAL A 586 -14.74 -25.24 5.72
CA VAL A 586 -16.14 -25.53 6.03
C VAL A 586 -17.00 -24.64 5.14
N LYS A 587 -18.14 -25.15 4.65
CA LYS A 587 -19.11 -24.36 3.89
C LYS A 587 -20.08 -23.63 4.83
N ASP A 588 -19.54 -22.73 5.68
CA ASP A 588 -20.34 -21.94 6.63
C ASP A 588 -20.74 -20.55 6.13
N GLU A 589 -20.25 -20.12 4.95
CA GLU A 589 -20.60 -18.83 4.32
C GLU A 589 -21.64 -18.99 3.19
N GLU A 590 -22.41 -17.95 2.89
CA GLU A 590 -23.35 -17.90 1.75
C GLU A 590 -22.85 -16.95 0.66
N ILE A 591 -22.96 -17.34 -0.62
CA ILE A 591 -22.68 -16.50 -1.80
C ILE A 591 -23.60 -15.27 -1.80
N PHE A 592 -24.89 -15.49 -1.55
CA PHE A 592 -25.87 -14.46 -1.28
C PHE A 592 -26.60 -14.79 0.03
N CYS A 593 -26.51 -13.91 1.02
CA CYS A 593 -27.07 -14.12 2.35
C CYS A 593 -28.61 -14.23 2.30
N SER A 594 -29.16 -15.37 2.72
CA SER A 594 -30.56 -15.72 2.51
C SER A 594 -31.49 -15.28 3.64
N LYS A 595 -31.03 -15.39 4.89
CA LYS A 595 -31.90 -15.35 6.09
C LYS A 595 -31.41 -14.39 7.17
N THR A 596 -30.12 -14.35 7.47
CA THR A 596 -29.57 -13.58 8.60
C THR A 596 -28.18 -13.05 8.27
N VAL A 597 -28.04 -11.73 8.19
CA VAL A 597 -26.74 -11.07 8.05
C VAL A 597 -26.00 -11.14 9.38
N THR A 598 -24.80 -11.70 9.34
CA THR A 598 -23.93 -11.93 10.51
C THR A 598 -22.72 -10.99 10.54
N SER A 599 -22.55 -10.17 9.50
CA SER A 599 -21.58 -9.08 9.39
C SER A 599 -22.06 -8.06 8.35
N ARG A 600 -21.50 -6.84 8.35
CA ARG A 600 -21.66 -5.88 7.24
C ARG A 600 -20.94 -6.33 5.95
N ALA A 601 -20.07 -7.33 6.03
CA ALA A 601 -19.46 -8.01 4.88
C ALA A 601 -20.44 -8.90 4.10
N CYS A 602 -21.59 -9.30 4.69
CA CYS A 602 -22.53 -10.19 4.03
C CYS A 602 -23.07 -9.57 2.73
N VAL A 603 -22.79 -10.21 1.60
CA VAL A 603 -23.40 -9.91 0.31
C VAL A 603 -24.83 -10.44 0.32
N ILE A 604 -25.80 -9.64 -0.07
CA ILE A 604 -27.24 -9.96 -0.07
C ILE A 604 -27.74 -10.26 -1.49
N GLY A 605 -27.08 -9.67 -2.49
CA GLY A 605 -27.39 -9.85 -3.91
C GLY A 605 -26.43 -9.08 -4.80
N ALA A 606 -26.69 -9.06 -6.10
CA ALA A 606 -25.93 -8.31 -7.09
C ALA A 606 -26.84 -7.71 -8.16
N ILE A 607 -26.53 -6.50 -8.61
CA ILE A 607 -27.15 -5.85 -9.77
C ILE A 607 -26.23 -6.02 -10.98
N VAL A 608 -26.82 -6.28 -12.15
CA VAL A 608 -26.12 -6.39 -13.43
C VAL A 608 -26.72 -5.41 -14.44
N ALA A 609 -25.89 -4.62 -15.12
CA ALA A 609 -26.32 -3.59 -16.07
C ALA A 609 -25.35 -3.39 -17.25
N THR A 610 -25.79 -2.68 -18.28
CA THR A 610 -25.02 -2.38 -19.51
C THR A 610 -23.81 -1.48 -19.31
N THR A 611 -23.77 -0.70 -18.21
CA THR A 611 -22.61 0.13 -17.85
C THR A 611 -22.38 0.10 -16.34
N GLU A 612 -21.14 0.35 -15.91
CA GLU A 612 -20.78 0.43 -14.49
C GLU A 612 -21.55 1.55 -13.75
N SER A 613 -21.77 2.70 -14.41
CA SER A 613 -22.54 3.81 -13.84
C SER A 613 -24.00 3.41 -13.57
N VAL A 614 -24.66 2.74 -14.53
CA VAL A 614 -26.03 2.23 -14.33
C VAL A 614 -26.07 1.15 -13.25
N ALA A 615 -25.09 0.23 -13.20
CA ALA A 615 -24.99 -0.77 -12.14
C ALA A 615 -24.86 -0.12 -10.75
N GLN A 616 -24.06 0.93 -10.62
CA GLN A 616 -23.87 1.67 -9.38
C GLN A 616 -25.14 2.45 -8.98
N LYS A 617 -25.77 3.17 -9.92
CA LYS A 617 -27.03 3.90 -9.68
C LYS A 617 -28.15 2.95 -9.26
N ALA A 618 -28.24 1.77 -9.88
CA ALA A 618 -29.28 0.78 -9.58
C ALA A 618 -29.02 -0.03 -8.30
N LYS A 619 -27.76 -0.30 -7.92
CA LYS A 619 -27.41 -0.86 -6.60
C LYS A 619 -28.03 -0.04 -5.46
N ASP A 620 -27.96 1.29 -5.54
CA ASP A 620 -28.49 2.22 -4.54
C ASP A 620 -30.03 2.32 -4.54
N LEU A 621 -30.72 1.68 -5.49
CA LEU A 621 -32.19 1.61 -5.55
C LEU A 621 -32.77 0.32 -4.96
N VAL A 622 -31.93 -0.64 -4.54
CA VAL A 622 -32.39 -1.89 -3.91
C VAL A 622 -32.65 -1.68 -2.42
N ILE A 623 -33.87 -1.97 -1.98
CA ILE A 623 -34.33 -1.74 -0.60
C ILE A 623 -34.29 -3.06 0.17
N VAL A 624 -33.38 -3.18 1.13
CA VAL A 624 -33.37 -4.28 2.11
C VAL A 624 -34.09 -3.84 3.39
N LYS A 625 -34.96 -4.68 3.93
CA LYS A 625 -35.58 -4.48 5.26
C LYS A 625 -35.00 -5.48 6.25
N TYR A 626 -34.65 -4.99 7.44
CA TYR A 626 -33.97 -5.76 8.48
C TYR A 626 -34.78 -5.82 9.78
N GLU A 627 -34.62 -6.90 10.55
CA GLU A 627 -34.90 -6.95 11.99
C GLU A 627 -33.56 -7.11 12.70
N ALA A 628 -33.09 -6.06 13.38
CA ALA A 628 -31.82 -6.08 14.09
C ALA A 628 -31.81 -7.14 15.21
N LEU A 629 -30.68 -7.82 15.38
CA LEU A 629 -30.50 -8.86 16.38
C LEU A 629 -29.47 -8.45 17.43
N GLU A 630 -29.73 -8.84 18.67
CA GLU A 630 -28.82 -8.71 19.80
C GLU A 630 -28.47 -10.11 20.36
N PRO A 631 -27.25 -10.31 20.88
CA PRO A 631 -26.17 -9.33 20.98
C PRO A 631 -25.51 -9.06 19.63
N VAL A 632 -25.09 -7.81 19.40
CA VAL A 632 -24.00 -7.51 18.45
C VAL A 632 -22.67 -7.72 19.18
N ILE A 633 -21.83 -8.62 18.68
CA ILE A 633 -20.53 -8.99 19.28
C ILE A 633 -19.43 -8.40 18.39
N VAL A 634 -18.65 -7.43 18.86
CA VAL A 634 -17.62 -6.77 18.03
C VAL A 634 -16.20 -7.09 18.51
N THR A 635 -15.96 -6.92 19.81
CA THR A 635 -14.61 -7.00 20.41
C THR A 635 -14.23 -8.41 20.88
N LEU A 636 -12.94 -8.66 21.13
CA LEU A 636 -12.50 -9.87 21.83
C LEU A 636 -13.17 -10.00 23.21
N GLU A 637 -13.30 -8.90 23.95
CA GLU A 637 -14.00 -8.85 25.23
C GLU A 637 -15.47 -9.23 25.11
N ASP A 638 -16.16 -8.77 24.06
CA ASP A 638 -17.56 -9.14 23.79
C ASP A 638 -17.74 -10.64 23.58
N ALA A 639 -16.80 -11.27 22.85
CA ALA A 639 -16.83 -12.69 22.58
C ALA A 639 -16.52 -13.51 23.83
N ILE A 640 -15.47 -13.15 24.57
CA ILE A 640 -15.06 -13.83 25.81
C ILE A 640 -16.18 -13.76 26.85
N ALA A 641 -16.77 -12.58 27.07
CA ALA A 641 -17.85 -12.38 28.05
C ALA A 641 -19.15 -13.16 27.73
N ARG A 642 -19.29 -13.66 26.49
CA ARG A 642 -20.44 -14.44 26.01
C ARG A 642 -20.08 -15.88 25.61
N SER A 643 -18.82 -16.31 25.80
CA SER A 643 -18.26 -17.57 25.30
C SER A 643 -18.51 -17.82 23.80
N SER A 644 -18.48 -16.75 22.99
CA SER A 644 -18.71 -16.80 21.54
C SER A 644 -17.45 -17.27 20.81
N TYR A 645 -17.30 -18.59 20.72
CA TYR A 645 -16.17 -19.25 20.05
C TYR A 645 -16.66 -20.12 18.89
N PHE A 646 -15.78 -20.41 17.93
CA PHE A 646 -16.02 -21.49 16.96
C PHE A 646 -15.96 -22.87 17.63
N SER A 647 -16.64 -23.85 17.05
CA SER A 647 -16.65 -25.22 17.57
C SER A 647 -15.25 -25.84 17.54
N GLY A 648 -14.92 -26.66 18.55
CA GLY A 648 -13.60 -27.28 18.68
C GLY A 648 -12.50 -26.35 19.22
N TYR A 649 -12.87 -25.25 19.90
CA TYR A 649 -11.97 -24.35 20.61
C TYR A 649 -12.38 -24.19 22.10
N PRO A 650 -11.42 -23.97 23.03
CA PRO A 650 -9.99 -23.78 22.79
C PRO A 650 -9.25 -25.05 22.35
N ARG A 651 -8.16 -24.86 21.59
CA ARG A 651 -7.14 -25.89 21.36
C ARG A 651 -6.03 -25.73 22.40
N ILE A 652 -5.42 -26.84 22.79
CA ILE A 652 -4.37 -26.88 23.82
C ILE A 652 -3.19 -27.69 23.29
N LEU A 653 -1.98 -27.15 23.39
CA LEU A 653 -0.72 -27.89 23.21
C LEU A 653 0.07 -27.83 24.52
N ARG A 654 0.70 -28.96 24.88
CA ARG A 654 1.51 -29.12 26.10
C ARG A 654 2.82 -29.84 25.84
N LYS A 655 3.87 -29.44 26.55
CA LYS A 655 5.14 -30.16 26.68
C LYS A 655 5.69 -29.96 28.10
N GLY A 656 6.12 -31.05 28.74
CA GLY A 656 6.59 -31.03 30.12
C GLY A 656 5.47 -30.78 31.15
N ASP A 657 5.83 -30.62 32.42
CA ASP A 657 4.90 -30.25 33.49
C ASP A 657 4.99 -28.75 33.76
N ILE A 658 3.93 -28.02 33.37
CA ILE A 658 3.88 -26.56 33.49
C ILE A 658 3.71 -26.10 34.94
N GLU A 659 2.96 -26.83 35.76
CA GLU A 659 2.66 -26.40 37.14
C GLU A 659 3.83 -26.76 38.07
N GLU A 660 4.46 -27.95 37.91
CA GLU A 660 5.69 -28.29 38.63
C GLU A 660 6.82 -27.31 38.27
N ALA A 661 7.04 -27.04 36.97
CA ALA A 661 8.10 -26.14 36.53
C ALA A 661 7.89 -24.69 36.97
N LEU A 662 6.65 -24.17 36.94
CA LEU A 662 6.32 -22.85 37.51
C LEU A 662 6.54 -22.81 39.04
N SER A 663 6.22 -23.89 39.76
CA SER A 663 6.42 -23.96 41.23
C SER A 663 7.90 -23.99 41.65
N ARG A 664 8.78 -24.51 40.77
CA ARG A 664 10.24 -24.59 41.00
C ARG A 664 11.01 -23.36 40.55
N SER A 665 10.41 -22.49 39.75
CA SER A 665 11.05 -21.25 39.29
C SER A 665 11.30 -20.26 40.42
N THR A 666 12.49 -19.66 40.45
CA THR A 666 12.85 -18.64 41.45
C THR A 666 12.05 -17.34 41.26
N HIS A 667 11.69 -17.02 40.01
CA HIS A 667 10.94 -15.82 39.65
C HIS A 667 9.82 -16.16 38.68
N VAL A 668 8.76 -15.36 38.73
CA VAL A 668 7.63 -15.40 37.78
C VAL A 668 7.36 -13.98 37.26
N VAL A 669 7.05 -13.86 35.97
CA VAL A 669 6.43 -12.67 35.37
C VAL A 669 5.14 -13.05 34.67
N GLU A 670 4.16 -12.15 34.74
CA GLU A 670 2.90 -12.24 34.00
C GLU A 670 2.74 -10.98 33.13
N GLY A 671 2.05 -11.10 32.00
CA GLY A 671 1.86 -9.99 31.08
C GLY A 671 0.95 -10.33 29.90
N HIS A 672 0.80 -9.38 28.98
CA HIS A 672 0.07 -9.61 27.74
C HIS A 672 0.53 -8.67 26.63
N VAL A 673 0.20 -9.05 25.39
CA VAL A 673 0.25 -8.18 24.20
C VAL A 673 -1.13 -8.14 23.55
N ARG A 674 -1.53 -7.00 23.00
CA ARG A 674 -2.68 -6.88 22.08
C ARG A 674 -2.21 -6.28 20.76
N ASN A 675 -2.77 -6.78 19.67
CA ASN A 675 -2.58 -6.25 18.33
C ASN A 675 -3.94 -6.13 17.61
N GLY A 676 -4.13 -5.02 16.90
CA GLY A 676 -5.33 -4.75 16.11
C GLY A 676 -5.37 -5.49 14.76
N ALA A 677 -6.39 -5.19 13.97
CA ALA A 677 -6.54 -5.70 12.60
C ALA A 677 -5.64 -4.95 11.60
N GLN A 678 -5.21 -5.65 10.55
CA GLN A 678 -4.43 -5.09 9.43
C GLN A 678 -5.11 -5.42 8.10
N GLU A 679 -5.28 -4.42 7.24
CA GLU A 679 -5.79 -4.55 5.86
C GLU A 679 -4.65 -4.90 4.88
N HIS A 680 -4.87 -5.85 3.97
CA HIS A 680 -3.85 -6.31 3.03
C HIS A 680 -3.36 -5.17 2.14
N PHE A 681 -4.30 -4.34 1.70
CA PHE A 681 -4.07 -3.13 0.92
C PHE A 681 -3.27 -3.39 -0.38
N TYR A 682 -3.56 -4.51 -1.05
CA TYR A 682 -3.15 -4.73 -2.43
C TYR A 682 -3.69 -3.60 -3.31
N LEU A 683 -2.89 -3.06 -4.22
CA LEU A 683 -3.25 -1.82 -4.92
C LEU A 683 -4.28 -2.04 -6.04
N GLU A 684 -4.27 -3.21 -6.66
CA GLU A 684 -5.37 -3.72 -7.49
C GLU A 684 -6.47 -4.29 -6.58
N THR A 685 -7.67 -3.69 -6.52
CA THR A 685 -8.82 -4.24 -5.78
C THR A 685 -9.32 -5.55 -6.40
N ILE A 686 -10.12 -6.31 -5.63
CA ILE A 686 -10.71 -7.56 -6.11
C ILE A 686 -11.50 -7.29 -7.40
N SER A 687 -11.12 -7.99 -8.47
CA SER A 687 -11.65 -7.83 -9.82
C SER A 687 -11.91 -9.19 -10.44
N ALA A 688 -12.99 -9.29 -11.24
CA ALA A 688 -13.34 -10.51 -11.95
C ALA A 688 -13.97 -10.21 -13.32
N TYR A 689 -13.70 -11.08 -14.29
CA TYR A 689 -14.31 -11.09 -15.61
C TYR A 689 -14.64 -12.53 -15.99
N ALA A 690 -15.90 -12.81 -16.33
CA ALA A 690 -16.34 -14.14 -16.75
C ALA A 690 -16.98 -14.09 -18.14
N VAL A 691 -16.67 -15.09 -18.96
CA VAL A 691 -17.16 -15.25 -20.33
C VAL A 691 -17.74 -16.65 -20.48
N ARG A 692 -19.05 -16.75 -20.66
CA ARG A 692 -19.70 -17.98 -21.13
C ARG A 692 -19.52 -18.10 -22.64
N THR A 693 -19.17 -19.29 -23.13
CA THR A 693 -19.20 -19.65 -24.55
C THR A 693 -20.48 -20.45 -24.85
N GLU A 694 -20.41 -21.78 -24.93
CA GLU A 694 -21.57 -22.66 -25.18
C GLU A 694 -22.18 -23.16 -23.86
N ASP A 695 -21.74 -24.30 -23.34
CA ASP A 695 -21.97 -24.73 -21.95
C ASP A 695 -20.74 -24.50 -21.04
N GLU A 696 -19.62 -24.05 -21.62
CA GLU A 696 -18.37 -23.70 -20.95
C GLU A 696 -18.31 -22.25 -20.45
N LEU A 697 -17.48 -22.04 -19.42
CA LEU A 697 -17.33 -20.77 -18.71
C LEU A 697 -15.85 -20.50 -18.39
N GLU A 698 -15.30 -19.47 -19.01
CA GLU A 698 -13.97 -18.94 -18.67
C GLU A 698 -14.09 -17.86 -17.59
N ILE A 699 -13.22 -17.90 -16.58
CA ILE A 699 -13.19 -16.96 -15.47
C ILE A 699 -11.77 -16.42 -15.28
N ILE A 700 -11.60 -15.11 -15.40
CA ILE A 700 -10.36 -14.40 -15.08
C ILE A 700 -10.60 -13.60 -13.80
N SER A 701 -9.77 -13.79 -12.78
CA SER A 701 -9.99 -13.22 -11.45
C SER A 701 -8.68 -12.88 -10.74
N THR A 702 -8.70 -11.87 -9.88
CA THR A 702 -7.55 -11.50 -9.03
C THR A 702 -7.48 -12.43 -7.82
N THR A 703 -7.02 -13.66 -8.01
CA THR A 703 -6.99 -14.71 -6.97
C THR A 703 -5.61 -15.36 -6.83
N GLN A 704 -5.29 -15.86 -5.63
CA GLN A 704 -4.15 -16.75 -5.36
C GLN A 704 -4.56 -18.24 -5.44
N ASN A 705 -5.86 -18.53 -5.58
CA ASN A 705 -6.46 -19.86 -5.67
C ASN A 705 -7.53 -19.93 -6.80
N PRO A 706 -7.13 -20.23 -8.05
CA PRO A 706 -8.08 -20.32 -9.17
C PRO A 706 -8.96 -21.57 -9.14
N GLU A 707 -8.41 -22.70 -8.66
CA GLU A 707 -9.13 -23.97 -8.54
C GLU A 707 -10.35 -23.85 -7.62
N GLU A 708 -10.22 -23.17 -6.48
CA GLU A 708 -11.35 -22.94 -5.58
C GLU A 708 -12.47 -22.12 -6.22
N ILE A 709 -12.14 -21.12 -7.04
CA ILE A 709 -13.16 -20.35 -7.77
C ILE A 709 -13.86 -21.23 -8.81
N ALA A 710 -13.10 -22.05 -9.57
CA ALA A 710 -13.68 -23.00 -10.51
C ALA A 710 -14.63 -23.98 -9.80
N ARG A 711 -14.17 -24.60 -8.70
CA ARG A 711 -14.96 -25.52 -7.86
C ARG A 711 -16.23 -24.88 -7.32
N ILE A 712 -16.16 -23.69 -6.70
CA ILE A 712 -17.35 -23.05 -6.11
C ILE A 712 -18.36 -22.67 -7.21
N VAL A 713 -17.90 -22.22 -8.38
CA VAL A 713 -18.79 -21.91 -9.52
C VAL A 713 -19.41 -23.18 -10.11
N SER A 714 -18.63 -24.26 -10.25
CA SER A 714 -19.10 -25.59 -10.63
C SER A 714 -20.22 -26.07 -9.70
N GLU A 715 -20.03 -25.95 -8.39
CA GLU A 715 -21.01 -26.31 -7.36
C GLU A 715 -22.26 -25.41 -7.42
N ALA A 716 -22.09 -24.09 -7.52
CA ALA A 716 -23.17 -23.11 -7.53
C ALA A 716 -24.07 -23.22 -8.77
N LEU A 717 -23.49 -23.52 -9.93
CA LEU A 717 -24.19 -23.66 -11.22
C LEU A 717 -24.63 -25.10 -11.54
N LYS A 718 -24.23 -26.09 -10.72
CA LYS A 718 -24.44 -27.53 -10.98
C LYS A 718 -23.90 -28.00 -12.33
N ILE A 719 -22.82 -27.39 -12.82
CA ILE A 719 -22.09 -27.83 -14.01
C ILE A 719 -20.80 -28.56 -13.59
N PRO A 720 -20.33 -29.58 -14.33
CA PRO A 720 -19.08 -30.26 -14.01
C PRO A 720 -17.88 -29.30 -14.04
N ASN A 721 -16.90 -29.47 -13.13
CA ASN A 721 -15.74 -28.57 -13.02
C ASN A 721 -14.91 -28.47 -14.31
N ASN A 722 -14.91 -29.51 -15.15
CA ASN A 722 -14.25 -29.47 -16.47
C ASN A 722 -14.93 -28.55 -17.50
N ARG A 723 -16.04 -27.90 -17.16
CA ARG A 723 -16.67 -26.81 -17.94
C ARG A 723 -16.33 -25.42 -17.40
N VAL A 724 -15.54 -25.32 -16.33
CA VAL A 724 -15.19 -24.05 -15.67
C VAL A 724 -13.68 -23.86 -15.68
N VAL A 725 -13.19 -22.95 -16.51
CA VAL A 725 -11.74 -22.70 -16.65
C VAL A 725 -11.38 -21.38 -15.97
N ALA A 726 -10.82 -21.46 -14.76
CA ALA A 726 -10.22 -20.33 -14.08
C ALA A 726 -8.80 -20.03 -14.61
N LYS A 727 -8.49 -18.74 -14.80
CA LYS A 727 -7.26 -18.20 -15.39
C LYS A 727 -6.71 -17.00 -14.61
N VAL A 728 -5.38 -16.94 -14.43
CA VAL A 728 -4.68 -15.80 -13.82
C VAL A 728 -3.31 -15.60 -14.46
N LYS A 729 -3.10 -14.47 -15.16
CA LYS A 729 -1.78 -14.11 -15.71
C LYS A 729 -0.87 -13.41 -14.70
N ARG A 730 -1.44 -12.57 -13.82
CA ARG A 730 -0.76 -11.86 -12.72
C ARG A 730 -1.79 -11.23 -11.77
N VAL A 731 -1.35 -10.82 -10.59
CA VAL A 731 -2.16 -10.11 -9.58
C VAL A 731 -1.40 -8.87 -9.06
N GLY A 732 -2.07 -7.74 -8.87
CA GLY A 732 -1.50 -6.49 -8.36
C GLY A 732 -1.27 -6.47 -6.83
N GLY A 733 -0.70 -7.56 -6.31
CA GLY A 733 -0.57 -7.88 -4.88
C GLY A 733 -1.77 -8.68 -4.36
N GLY A 734 -1.52 -9.59 -3.40
CA GLY A 734 -2.54 -10.44 -2.77
C GLY A 734 -2.34 -10.64 -1.27
N PHE A 735 -1.13 -11.03 -0.85
CA PHE A 735 -0.70 -11.11 0.56
C PHE A 735 -1.54 -12.04 1.47
N GLY A 736 -2.41 -12.88 0.90
CA GLY A 736 -3.36 -13.75 1.61
C GLY A 736 -4.83 -13.31 1.45
N GLY A 737 -5.12 -12.02 1.29
CA GLY A 737 -6.51 -11.54 1.16
C GLY A 737 -7.18 -11.94 -0.16
N LYS A 738 -6.39 -12.32 -1.16
CA LYS A 738 -6.86 -12.91 -2.42
C LYS A 738 -6.75 -14.44 -2.46
N GLU A 739 -6.50 -15.10 -1.32
CA GLU A 739 -6.45 -16.56 -1.22
C GLU A 739 -7.85 -17.17 -1.34
N THR A 740 -8.79 -16.74 -0.51
CA THR A 740 -10.17 -17.24 -0.51
C THR A 740 -11.17 -16.14 -0.91
N ARG A 741 -10.99 -14.91 -0.41
CA ARG A 741 -12.00 -13.85 -0.46
C ARG A 741 -12.27 -13.29 -1.86
N ALA A 742 -11.40 -13.55 -2.84
CA ALA A 742 -11.65 -13.24 -4.25
C ALA A 742 -12.91 -13.93 -4.82
N ALA A 743 -13.35 -15.06 -4.21
CA ALA A 743 -14.58 -15.75 -4.56
C ALA A 743 -15.84 -14.87 -4.40
N PHE A 744 -15.85 -13.92 -3.44
CA PHE A 744 -16.99 -13.03 -3.17
C PHE A 744 -17.42 -12.19 -4.36
N LEU A 745 -16.51 -11.88 -5.28
CA LEU A 745 -16.84 -11.20 -6.53
C LEU A 745 -16.88 -12.16 -7.71
N ALA A 746 -15.90 -13.08 -7.79
CA ALA A 746 -15.77 -13.97 -8.94
C ALA A 746 -16.95 -14.93 -9.10
N VAL A 747 -17.51 -15.44 -7.99
CA VAL A 747 -18.65 -16.38 -8.04
C VAL A 747 -19.93 -15.66 -8.52
N PRO A 748 -20.37 -14.52 -7.95
CA PRO A 748 -21.47 -13.73 -8.52
C PRO A 748 -21.27 -13.31 -9.99
N VAL A 749 -20.06 -12.91 -10.37
CA VAL A 749 -19.73 -12.54 -11.78
C VAL A 749 -19.86 -13.73 -12.72
N ALA A 750 -19.36 -14.90 -12.32
CA ALA A 750 -19.46 -16.13 -13.09
C ALA A 750 -20.90 -16.64 -13.20
N VAL A 751 -21.68 -16.61 -12.11
CA VAL A 751 -23.11 -16.95 -12.10
C VAL A 751 -23.90 -16.01 -13.02
N ALA A 752 -23.63 -14.70 -12.96
CA ALA A 752 -24.26 -13.71 -13.84
C ALA A 752 -23.93 -13.98 -15.32
N ALA A 753 -22.66 -14.20 -15.66
CA ALA A 753 -22.24 -14.49 -17.04
C ALA A 753 -22.89 -15.79 -17.57
N TYR A 754 -22.99 -16.81 -16.72
CA TYR A 754 -23.60 -18.08 -17.10
C TYR A 754 -25.11 -17.97 -17.34
N LYS A 755 -25.84 -17.29 -16.44
CA LYS A 755 -27.29 -17.07 -16.57
C LYS A 755 -27.65 -16.18 -17.76
N LEU A 756 -26.95 -15.06 -17.92
CA LEU A 756 -27.25 -14.04 -18.94
C LEU A 756 -26.65 -14.34 -20.33
N LYS A 757 -25.81 -15.38 -20.44
CA LYS A 757 -25.11 -15.78 -21.68
C LYS A 757 -24.36 -14.63 -22.35
N ARG A 758 -23.79 -13.75 -21.52
CA ARG A 758 -23.05 -12.55 -21.92
C ARG A 758 -21.80 -12.42 -21.04
N PRO A 759 -20.71 -11.80 -21.52
CA PRO A 759 -19.57 -11.49 -20.68
C PRO A 759 -19.99 -10.58 -19.52
N VAL A 760 -19.57 -10.87 -18.28
CA VAL A 760 -19.83 -9.99 -17.11
C VAL A 760 -18.49 -9.66 -16.44
N ARG A 761 -18.28 -8.38 -16.11
CA ARG A 761 -17.12 -7.92 -15.32
C ARG A 761 -17.53 -7.15 -14.09
N SER A 762 -16.68 -7.15 -13.07
CA SER A 762 -16.77 -6.25 -11.93
C SER A 762 -15.40 -5.96 -11.33
N VAL A 763 -15.32 -4.80 -10.68
CA VAL A 763 -14.20 -4.33 -9.85
C VAL A 763 -14.81 -3.74 -8.59
N LEU A 764 -14.29 -4.10 -7.42
CA LEU A 764 -14.67 -3.45 -6.16
C LEU A 764 -14.02 -2.06 -6.07
N ASP A 765 -14.80 -1.07 -5.61
CA ASP A 765 -14.22 0.16 -5.08
C ASP A 765 -13.48 -0.10 -3.77
N ARG A 766 -12.51 0.76 -3.39
CA ARG A 766 -11.62 0.49 -2.25
C ARG A 766 -12.35 0.34 -0.92
N ASP A 767 -13.44 1.08 -0.73
CA ASP A 767 -14.30 1.00 0.46
C ASP A 767 -15.22 -0.23 0.46
N GLU A 768 -15.59 -0.74 -0.73
CA GLU A 768 -16.28 -2.04 -0.88
C GLU A 768 -15.32 -3.21 -0.60
N ASP A 769 -14.10 -3.13 -1.14
CA ASP A 769 -13.00 -4.08 -0.97
C ASP A 769 -12.67 -4.25 0.52
N MET A 770 -12.36 -3.15 1.23
CA MET A 770 -12.09 -3.14 2.68
C MET A 770 -13.29 -3.50 3.57
N GLN A 771 -14.50 -3.64 3.02
CA GLN A 771 -15.69 -4.11 3.74
C GLN A 771 -15.87 -5.64 3.65
N VAL A 772 -15.22 -6.33 2.68
CA VAL A 772 -15.40 -7.77 2.42
C VAL A 772 -14.08 -8.58 2.35
N SER A 773 -12.93 -7.91 2.18
CA SER A 773 -11.58 -8.48 2.13
C SER A 773 -11.18 -9.31 3.35
N GLY A 774 -11.76 -9.00 4.51
CA GLY A 774 -11.29 -9.51 5.79
C GLY A 774 -9.91 -8.97 6.15
N TYR A 775 -9.48 -9.17 7.39
CA TYR A 775 -8.23 -8.58 7.90
C TYR A 775 -7.29 -9.64 8.46
N ARG A 776 -6.04 -9.23 8.76
CA ARG A 776 -5.23 -9.97 9.73
C ARG A 776 -6.00 -9.97 11.06
N HIS A 777 -6.28 -11.16 11.60
CA HIS A 777 -7.03 -11.30 12.85
C HIS A 777 -6.40 -10.51 14.00
N PRO A 778 -7.15 -9.65 14.71
CA PRO A 778 -6.76 -9.15 16.02
C PRO A 778 -6.47 -10.29 16.98
N CYS A 779 -5.47 -10.10 17.86
CA CYS A 779 -5.17 -11.03 18.94
C CYS A 779 -4.93 -10.30 20.27
N TRP A 780 -5.43 -10.88 21.36
CA TRP A 780 -4.99 -10.61 22.72
C TRP A 780 -4.30 -11.88 23.24
N ILE A 781 -3.02 -11.78 23.55
CA ILE A 781 -2.21 -12.92 24.01
C ILE A 781 -1.68 -12.61 25.41
N LYS A 782 -2.04 -13.43 26.39
CA LYS A 782 -1.54 -13.36 27.77
C LYS A 782 -0.41 -14.38 27.95
N TYR A 783 0.53 -14.09 28.84
CA TYR A 783 1.59 -15.03 29.20
C TYR A 783 1.91 -15.02 30.69
N LYS A 784 2.40 -16.16 31.17
CA LYS A 784 2.97 -16.37 32.51
C LYS A 784 4.26 -17.18 32.35
N ALA A 785 5.39 -16.63 32.76
CA ALA A 785 6.71 -17.25 32.58
C ALA A 785 7.44 -17.43 33.91
N GLY A 786 7.97 -18.63 34.14
CA GLY A 786 8.80 -18.99 35.28
C GLY A 786 10.25 -19.22 34.87
N PHE A 787 11.18 -18.62 35.61
CA PHE A 787 12.60 -18.60 35.29
C PHE A 787 13.48 -18.56 36.55
N ASN A 788 14.77 -18.83 36.38
CA ASN A 788 15.77 -18.81 37.44
C ASN A 788 16.43 -17.42 37.57
N SER A 789 17.11 -17.17 38.69
CA SER A 789 17.85 -15.90 38.90
C SER A 789 18.97 -15.62 37.89
N ASP A 790 19.41 -16.61 37.10
CA ASP A 790 20.38 -16.38 36.01
C ASP A 790 19.72 -15.84 34.73
N GLY A 791 18.41 -16.04 34.55
CA GLY A 791 17.68 -15.67 33.34
C GLY A 791 17.16 -16.83 32.49
N ARG A 792 17.48 -18.08 32.83
CA ARG A 792 16.96 -19.26 32.09
C ARG A 792 15.48 -19.48 32.38
N ILE A 793 14.70 -19.64 31.31
CA ILE A 793 13.29 -20.00 31.39
C ILE A 793 13.15 -21.50 31.71
N ASN A 794 12.37 -21.81 32.74
CA ASN A 794 11.96 -23.18 33.05
C ASN A 794 10.58 -23.50 32.44
N ALA A 795 9.71 -22.49 32.38
CA ALA A 795 8.28 -22.65 32.14
C ALA A 795 7.67 -21.43 31.45
N ALA A 796 6.75 -21.63 30.50
CA ALA A 796 5.86 -20.57 30.03
C ALA A 796 4.45 -21.09 29.69
N LYS A 797 3.43 -20.34 30.09
CA LYS A 797 2.02 -20.58 29.76
C LYS A 797 1.49 -19.41 28.95
N PHE A 798 0.87 -19.69 27.81
CA PHE A 798 0.30 -18.70 26.89
C PHE A 798 -1.21 -18.91 26.72
N GLU A 799 -1.99 -17.84 26.78
CA GLU A 799 -3.38 -17.83 26.33
C GLU A 799 -3.52 -16.93 25.10
N ILE A 800 -3.94 -17.49 23.96
CA ILE A 800 -4.16 -16.76 22.70
C ILE A 800 -5.67 -16.61 22.49
N TYR A 801 -6.19 -15.39 22.43
CA TYR A 801 -7.56 -15.08 22.02
C TYR A 801 -7.53 -14.33 20.69
N SER A 802 -8.08 -14.91 19.62
CA SER A 802 -8.06 -14.29 18.27
C SER A 802 -9.47 -14.09 17.70
N ASN A 803 -9.70 -12.94 17.07
CA ASN A 803 -10.99 -12.55 16.50
C ASN A 803 -11.09 -13.03 15.05
N ALA A 804 -11.93 -14.03 14.78
CA ALA A 804 -12.11 -14.63 13.46
C ALA A 804 -13.17 -13.96 12.59
N GLY A 805 -14.03 -13.11 13.17
CA GLY A 805 -15.18 -12.57 12.46
C GLY A 805 -16.37 -13.54 12.47
N ASN A 806 -17.23 -13.41 11.46
CA ASN A 806 -18.53 -14.05 11.40
C ASN A 806 -18.52 -15.50 10.89
N TYR A 807 -17.49 -15.89 10.12
CA TYR A 807 -17.34 -17.23 9.53
C TYR A 807 -15.94 -17.80 9.78
N LEU A 808 -15.71 -19.08 9.47
CA LEU A 808 -14.43 -19.72 9.82
C LEU A 808 -13.30 -19.32 8.86
N ASP A 809 -13.58 -19.24 7.55
CA ASP A 809 -12.57 -19.09 6.49
C ASP A 809 -11.37 -20.03 6.74
N ILE A 810 -10.13 -19.53 6.78
CA ILE A 810 -8.92 -20.28 7.17
C ILE A 810 -8.38 -19.88 8.55
N SER A 811 -9.24 -19.31 9.39
CA SER A 811 -8.91 -18.83 10.74
C SER A 811 -8.40 -19.93 11.69
N CYS A 812 -8.82 -21.18 11.47
CA CYS A 812 -8.38 -22.34 12.25
C CYS A 812 -6.88 -22.59 12.10
N SER A 813 -6.38 -22.67 10.87
CA SER A 813 -4.97 -22.92 10.56
C SER A 813 -4.09 -21.70 10.87
N MET A 814 -4.65 -20.49 10.81
CA MET A 814 -3.97 -19.27 11.28
C MET A 814 -3.71 -19.32 12.80
N LEU A 815 -4.67 -19.82 13.59
CA LEU A 815 -4.52 -19.96 15.04
C LEU A 815 -3.54 -21.07 15.40
N GLU A 816 -3.59 -22.19 14.68
CA GLU A 816 -2.63 -23.28 14.77
C GLU A 816 -1.20 -22.81 14.47
N ARG A 817 -0.97 -22.09 13.37
CA ARG A 817 0.35 -21.51 13.10
C ARG A 817 0.79 -20.50 14.17
N ALA A 818 -0.12 -19.71 14.71
CA ALA A 818 0.19 -18.79 15.82
C ALA A 818 0.64 -19.56 17.08
N LEU A 819 -0.08 -20.63 17.44
CA LEU A 819 0.29 -21.55 18.54
C LEU A 819 1.68 -22.14 18.31
N LEU A 820 1.96 -22.67 17.11
CA LEU A 820 3.22 -23.31 16.71
C LEU A 820 4.43 -22.35 16.58
N HIS A 821 4.24 -21.04 16.79
CA HIS A 821 5.30 -20.03 16.73
C HIS A 821 5.35 -19.14 17.99
N VAL A 822 4.61 -19.47 19.05
CA VAL A 822 4.58 -18.67 20.29
C VAL A 822 5.89 -18.75 21.09
N ASP A 823 6.83 -19.61 20.70
CA ASP A 823 8.18 -19.67 21.26
C ASP A 823 9.16 -18.66 20.62
N ASN A 824 8.83 -18.10 19.45
CA ASN A 824 9.77 -17.43 18.55
C ASN A 824 11.13 -18.15 18.48
N CYS A 825 12.15 -17.56 19.10
CA CYS A 825 13.54 -18.02 19.07
C CYS A 825 14.00 -18.68 20.37
N TYR A 826 13.10 -18.87 21.33
CA TYR A 826 13.45 -19.24 22.70
C TYR A 826 13.14 -20.70 23.01
N PHE A 827 14.14 -21.41 23.54
CA PHE A 827 13.97 -22.73 24.11
C PHE A 827 13.23 -22.63 25.45
N ILE A 828 11.99 -23.13 25.46
CA ILE A 828 11.13 -23.18 26.65
C ILE A 828 10.88 -24.67 26.97
N PRO A 829 11.49 -25.24 28.02
CA PRO A 829 11.47 -26.68 28.23
C PRO A 829 10.12 -27.23 28.69
N ASN A 830 9.35 -26.46 29.48
CA ASN A 830 7.98 -26.78 29.87
C ASN A 830 7.03 -25.67 29.37
N ILE A 831 5.99 -26.02 28.61
CA ILE A 831 5.14 -25.04 27.96
C ILE A 831 3.70 -25.53 27.78
N GLU A 832 2.75 -24.64 28.05
CA GLU A 832 1.33 -24.81 27.71
C GLU A 832 0.87 -23.64 26.83
N VAL A 833 0.14 -23.95 25.75
CA VAL A 833 -0.49 -22.95 24.89
C VAL A 833 -1.98 -23.26 24.77
N VAL A 834 -2.84 -22.34 25.22
CA VAL A 834 -4.31 -22.44 25.13
C VAL A 834 -4.81 -21.39 24.13
N ALA A 835 -5.45 -21.82 23.05
CA ALA A 835 -5.80 -20.95 21.93
C ALA A 835 -7.31 -20.97 21.62
N TYR A 836 -7.96 -19.82 21.74
CA TYR A 836 -9.38 -19.57 21.52
C TYR A 836 -9.63 -18.84 20.19
N LEU A 837 -10.62 -19.31 19.43
CA LEU A 837 -11.06 -18.68 18.18
C LEU A 837 -12.41 -17.99 18.39
N CYS A 838 -12.39 -16.69 18.63
CA CYS A 838 -13.56 -15.88 18.94
C CYS A 838 -14.40 -15.58 17.69
N LYS A 839 -15.69 -15.93 17.73
CA LYS A 839 -16.68 -15.60 16.69
C LYS A 839 -17.35 -14.27 17.03
N THR A 840 -17.41 -13.38 16.05
CA THR A 840 -17.94 -12.00 16.21
C THR A 840 -18.79 -11.62 14.99
N ASN A 841 -19.44 -10.46 15.04
CA ASN A 841 -20.22 -9.88 13.93
C ASN A 841 -19.36 -9.01 12.99
N MET A 842 -18.05 -9.28 12.95
CA MET A 842 -17.09 -8.62 12.06
C MET A 842 -16.96 -9.38 10.73
N PRO A 843 -16.39 -8.78 9.67
CA PRO A 843 -15.96 -9.50 8.48
C PRO A 843 -15.07 -10.71 8.85
N SER A 844 -15.29 -11.84 8.18
CA SER A 844 -14.46 -13.04 8.32
C SER A 844 -12.99 -12.70 8.04
N ASN A 845 -12.11 -12.97 9.00
CA ASN A 845 -10.69 -12.65 8.91
C ASN A 845 -9.92 -13.81 8.26
N THR A 846 -8.93 -13.49 7.41
CA THR A 846 -8.37 -14.44 6.44
C THR A 846 -6.83 -14.49 6.49
N ALA A 847 -6.19 -15.18 5.54
CA ALA A 847 -4.74 -15.20 5.42
C ALA A 847 -4.18 -13.77 5.32
N PHE A 848 -3.10 -13.50 6.05
CA PHE A 848 -2.25 -12.33 5.84
C PHE A 848 -0.81 -12.74 6.12
N ARG A 849 0.08 -12.52 5.15
CA ARG A 849 1.56 -12.65 5.23
C ARG A 849 2.11 -12.73 6.66
N GLY A 850 2.66 -13.90 7.01
CA GLY A 850 3.05 -14.29 8.36
C GLY A 850 2.07 -15.28 9.01
N PHE A 851 0.80 -15.27 8.56
CA PHE A 851 -0.25 -16.25 8.86
C PHE A 851 -0.36 -16.60 10.35
N GLY A 852 -0.57 -15.58 11.18
CA GLY A 852 -0.73 -15.74 12.64
C GLY A 852 0.57 -15.57 13.44
N ALA A 853 1.67 -16.18 13.01
CA ALA A 853 2.93 -16.25 13.77
C ALA A 853 3.48 -14.89 14.26
N PRO A 854 3.51 -13.78 13.48
CA PRO A 854 4.04 -12.48 13.94
C PRO A 854 3.34 -11.89 15.18
N LYS A 855 2.10 -12.33 15.46
CA LYS A 855 1.31 -11.91 16.62
C LYS A 855 1.71 -12.70 17.87
N ALA A 856 2.01 -13.98 17.70
CA ALA A 856 2.44 -14.89 18.77
C ALA A 856 3.93 -14.67 19.15
N MET A 857 4.81 -14.51 18.15
CA MET A 857 6.23 -14.23 18.38
C MET A 857 6.43 -12.91 19.16
N LEU A 858 5.56 -11.91 18.97
CA LEU A 858 5.57 -10.67 19.76
C LEU A 858 5.34 -10.91 21.27
N ALA A 859 4.54 -11.92 21.64
CA ALA A 859 4.33 -12.30 23.03
C ALA A 859 5.62 -12.90 23.63
N ALA A 860 6.36 -13.70 22.86
CA ALA A 860 7.66 -14.26 23.25
C ALA A 860 8.72 -13.15 23.48
N GLU A 861 8.82 -12.19 22.55
CA GLU A 861 9.71 -11.02 22.70
C GLU A 861 9.35 -10.15 23.92
N THR A 862 8.05 -9.93 24.16
CA THR A 862 7.61 -9.14 25.31
C THR A 862 7.85 -9.89 26.62
N MET A 863 7.66 -11.21 26.63
CA MET A 863 8.01 -12.08 27.75
C MET A 863 9.49 -12.04 28.09
N ILE A 864 10.41 -12.25 27.12
CA ILE A 864 11.86 -12.27 27.39
C ILE A 864 12.36 -10.90 27.86
N ARG A 865 11.78 -9.80 27.32
CA ARG A 865 12.09 -8.42 27.74
C ARG A 865 11.58 -8.12 29.15
N ASN A 866 10.44 -8.67 29.55
CA ASN A 866 9.97 -8.61 30.94
C ASN A 866 10.83 -9.44 31.90
N VAL A 867 11.36 -10.60 31.47
CA VAL A 867 12.34 -11.39 32.26
C VAL A 867 13.62 -10.58 32.49
N ALA A 868 14.17 -9.95 31.45
CA ALA A 868 15.35 -9.09 31.56
C ALA A 868 15.12 -7.89 32.49
N LEU A 869 13.98 -7.20 32.35
CA LEU A 869 13.58 -6.10 33.22
C LEU A 869 13.43 -6.54 34.69
N LYS A 870 12.81 -7.70 34.93
CA LYS A 870 12.58 -8.25 36.29
C LYS A 870 13.88 -8.63 37.01
N LEU A 871 14.90 -9.05 36.27
CA LEU A 871 16.24 -9.35 36.80
C LEU A 871 17.20 -8.14 36.79
N ASN A 872 16.79 -7.01 36.21
CA ASN A 872 17.65 -5.86 35.92
C ASN A 872 18.94 -6.27 35.17
N ARG A 873 18.80 -7.15 34.16
CA ARG A 873 19.86 -7.57 33.25
C ARG A 873 19.63 -7.00 31.84
N SER A 874 20.66 -7.06 30.99
CA SER A 874 20.51 -6.68 29.59
C SER A 874 19.58 -7.66 28.85
N TYR A 875 18.89 -7.20 27.82
CA TYR A 875 18.02 -8.06 26.99
C TYR A 875 18.85 -9.10 26.24
N GLU A 876 20.04 -8.71 25.79
CA GLU A 876 20.94 -9.51 24.97
C GLU A 876 21.45 -10.75 25.74
N GLU A 877 21.91 -10.56 26.98
CA GLU A 877 22.33 -11.67 27.85
C GLU A 877 21.23 -12.73 28.04
N ILE A 878 19.98 -12.27 28.25
CA ILE A 878 18.84 -13.15 28.50
C ILE A 878 18.40 -13.85 27.21
N VAL A 879 18.49 -13.19 26.06
CA VAL A 879 18.28 -13.83 24.75
C VAL A 879 19.31 -14.93 24.52
N GLU A 880 20.62 -14.63 24.61
CA GLU A 880 21.71 -15.57 24.29
C GLU A 880 21.71 -16.84 25.17
N MET A 881 21.21 -16.75 26.40
CA MET A 881 21.02 -17.90 27.30
C MET A 881 19.83 -18.78 26.94
N ASN A 882 18.80 -18.23 26.29
CA ASN A 882 17.56 -18.92 25.95
C ASN A 882 17.39 -19.19 24.43
N LEU A 883 18.25 -18.67 23.55
CA LEU A 883 18.19 -18.94 22.10
C LEU A 883 18.25 -20.44 21.79
N TYR A 884 17.41 -20.88 20.84
CA TYR A 884 17.51 -22.19 20.22
C TYR A 884 18.89 -22.42 19.57
N ARG A 885 19.32 -23.69 19.55
CA ARG A 885 20.58 -24.18 19.00
C ARG A 885 20.33 -25.49 18.24
N GLU A 886 21.31 -25.92 17.45
CA GLU A 886 21.27 -27.20 16.72
C GLU A 886 20.91 -28.37 17.65
N GLY A 887 20.04 -29.27 17.19
CA GLY A 887 19.61 -30.46 17.92
C GLY A 887 18.60 -30.22 19.05
N LEU A 888 18.25 -28.98 19.39
CA LEU A 888 17.18 -28.71 20.36
C LEU A 888 15.79 -29.00 19.77
N LEU A 889 14.89 -29.48 20.63
CA LEU A 889 13.49 -29.78 20.30
C LEU A 889 12.61 -28.55 20.48
N THR A 890 11.77 -28.25 19.49
CA THR A 890 10.68 -27.25 19.60
C THR A 890 9.67 -27.64 20.67
N HIS A 891 8.72 -26.74 20.98
CA HIS A 891 7.60 -27.04 21.89
C HIS A 891 6.65 -28.13 21.36
N TYR A 892 6.66 -28.41 20.05
CA TYR A 892 5.99 -29.53 19.38
C TYR A 892 6.93 -30.70 19.04
N ASN A 893 8.07 -30.78 19.74
CA ASN A 893 9.05 -31.87 19.66
C ASN A 893 9.62 -32.18 18.26
N GLN A 894 9.64 -31.21 17.36
CA GLN A 894 10.44 -31.29 16.15
C GLN A 894 11.90 -30.92 16.46
N VAL A 895 12.87 -31.65 15.90
CA VAL A 895 14.32 -31.34 16.05
C VAL A 895 14.69 -30.18 15.14
N LEU A 896 15.39 -29.16 15.68
CA LEU A 896 15.98 -28.10 14.87
C LEU A 896 17.31 -28.57 14.25
N THR A 897 17.29 -28.84 12.95
CA THR A 897 18.46 -29.15 12.12
C THR A 897 18.82 -27.98 11.20
N TYR A 898 20.10 -27.70 11.01
CA TYR A 898 20.61 -26.53 10.28
C TYR A 898 20.15 -25.19 10.90
N CYS A 899 20.22 -25.09 12.23
CA CYS A 899 19.85 -23.94 13.03
C CYS A 899 20.92 -22.83 12.97
N THR A 900 20.79 -21.95 11.98
CA THR A 900 21.71 -20.82 11.73
C THR A 900 21.49 -19.62 12.66
N LEU A 901 20.45 -19.65 13.50
CA LEU A 901 19.99 -18.55 14.35
C LEU A 901 21.11 -17.83 15.16
N PRO A 902 22.07 -18.52 15.83
CA PRO A 902 23.17 -17.84 16.51
C PRO A 902 24.14 -17.11 15.57
N ARG A 903 24.28 -17.53 14.31
CA ARG A 903 25.07 -16.83 13.30
C ARG A 903 24.40 -15.52 12.91
N CYS A 904 23.10 -15.56 12.59
CA CYS A 904 22.32 -14.35 12.26
C CYS A 904 22.35 -13.32 13.40
N TRP A 905 22.31 -13.77 14.66
CA TRP A 905 22.43 -12.91 15.83
C TRP A 905 23.79 -12.21 15.92
N ASN A 906 24.88 -12.98 15.89
CA ASN A 906 26.24 -12.43 15.99
C ASN A 906 26.57 -11.50 14.80
N GLU A 907 26.26 -11.93 13.58
CA GLU A 907 26.50 -11.16 12.35
C GLU A 907 25.70 -9.85 12.35
N CYS A 908 24.43 -9.87 12.79
CA CYS A 908 23.62 -8.65 12.91
C CYS A 908 24.11 -7.70 14.03
N ILE A 909 24.70 -8.22 15.11
CA ILE A 909 25.34 -7.39 16.15
C ILE A 909 26.57 -6.67 15.60
N GLU A 910 27.38 -7.40 14.81
CA GLU A 910 28.61 -6.90 14.21
C GLU A 910 28.33 -5.87 13.09
N THR A 911 27.57 -6.23 12.05
CA THR A 911 27.33 -5.35 10.89
C THR A 911 26.49 -4.11 11.22
N SER A 912 25.73 -4.14 12.31
CA SER A 912 24.95 -2.99 12.78
C SER A 912 25.70 -2.06 13.72
N ASP A 913 26.95 -2.34 14.11
CA ASP A 913 27.69 -1.58 15.13
C ASP A 913 26.93 -1.48 16.49
N TYR A 914 26.13 -2.51 16.84
CA TYR A 914 25.08 -2.42 17.86
C TYR A 914 25.56 -1.81 19.19
N TRP A 915 26.66 -2.34 19.73
CA TRP A 915 27.19 -1.93 21.02
C TRP A 915 27.79 -0.52 21.04
N ARG A 916 28.22 0.02 19.88
CA ARG A 916 28.64 1.43 19.78
C ARG A 916 27.41 2.32 19.87
N ARG A 917 26.46 2.12 18.95
CA ARG A 917 25.22 2.91 18.82
C ARG A 917 24.40 2.91 20.11
N LYS A 918 24.32 1.79 20.83
CA LYS A 918 23.63 1.70 22.12
C LYS A 918 24.19 2.69 23.15
N ARG A 919 25.51 2.84 23.23
CA ARG A 919 26.18 3.83 24.12
C ARG A 919 25.97 5.27 23.63
N ASP A 920 26.06 5.50 22.32
CA ASP A 920 25.84 6.82 21.71
C ASP A 920 24.40 7.31 21.96
N ILE A 921 23.43 6.38 21.95
CA ILE A 921 22.01 6.58 22.25
C ILE A 921 21.79 6.88 23.73
N GLU A 922 22.44 6.16 24.65
CA GLU A 922 22.38 6.47 26.07
C GLU A 922 22.88 7.88 26.38
N GLU A 923 23.98 8.32 25.73
CA GLU A 923 24.51 9.67 25.92
C GLU A 923 23.61 10.74 25.30
N PHE A 924 23.12 10.55 24.07
CA PHE A 924 22.10 11.42 23.47
C PHE A 924 20.87 11.57 24.37
N ASN A 925 20.42 10.46 24.98
CA ASN A 925 19.28 10.44 25.90
C ASN A 925 19.54 11.10 27.26
N ARG A 926 20.79 11.37 27.65
CA ARG A 926 21.13 12.22 28.81
C ARG A 926 21.06 13.71 28.46
N GLN A 927 21.32 14.06 27.20
CA GLN A 927 21.43 15.45 26.72
C GLN A 927 20.11 16.00 26.16
N SER A 928 19.24 15.15 25.61
CA SER A 928 17.96 15.55 25.00
C SER A 928 16.75 15.14 25.84
N ARG A 929 16.00 16.11 26.37
CA ARG A 929 14.78 15.90 27.18
C ARG A 929 13.56 15.43 26.38
N TRP A 930 13.32 16.06 25.22
CA TRP A 930 12.06 15.97 24.48
C TRP A 930 12.13 15.12 23.20
N GLN A 931 13.33 14.83 22.71
CA GLN A 931 13.55 13.77 21.72
C GLN A 931 14.33 12.63 22.37
N LYS A 932 13.87 11.38 22.22
CA LYS A 932 14.61 10.21 22.73
C LYS A 932 14.94 9.27 21.60
N LYS A 933 16.13 8.70 21.62
CA LYS A 933 16.52 7.58 20.77
C LYS A 933 16.30 6.25 21.47
N GLY A 934 16.14 5.19 20.70
CA GLY A 934 16.15 3.81 21.17
C GLY A 934 16.65 2.88 20.06
N ILE A 935 17.20 1.73 20.43
CA ILE A 935 17.72 0.72 19.51
C ILE A 935 17.35 -0.67 20.02
N ALA A 936 16.93 -1.57 19.14
CA ALA A 936 16.54 -2.92 19.54
C ALA A 936 16.92 -3.97 18.50
N LEU A 937 17.43 -5.09 18.99
CA LEU A 937 17.56 -6.35 18.25
C LEU A 937 16.29 -7.19 18.42
N VAL A 938 15.85 -7.86 17.35
CA VAL A 938 14.80 -8.90 17.38
C VAL A 938 15.22 -10.07 16.47
N PRO A 939 15.19 -11.32 16.96
CA PRO A 939 15.41 -12.51 16.14
C PRO A 939 14.10 -13.13 15.61
N THR A 940 14.16 -13.99 14.60
CA THR A 940 13.01 -14.76 14.07
C THR A 940 13.35 -16.21 13.75
N LYS A 941 12.44 -17.14 14.07
CA LYS A 941 12.42 -18.55 13.61
C LYS A 941 11.04 -18.83 13.02
N TYR A 942 10.98 -19.06 11.71
CA TYR A 942 9.72 -19.29 10.99
C TYR A 942 9.71 -20.65 10.28
N GLY A 943 8.72 -21.51 10.57
CA GLY A 943 8.58 -22.85 10.00
C GLY A 943 7.88 -22.86 8.64
N ILE A 944 8.50 -23.53 7.66
CA ILE A 944 8.03 -23.55 6.27
C ILE A 944 7.44 -24.92 5.91
N SER A 945 6.12 -24.94 5.74
CA SER A 945 5.25 -25.97 5.14
C SER A 945 3.80 -25.46 5.21
N PHE A 946 2.87 -26.03 4.46
CA PHE A 946 1.46 -26.04 4.87
C PHE A 946 1.28 -27.05 6.02
N GLN A 947 0.34 -26.82 6.94
CA GLN A 947 0.01 -27.76 8.01
C GLN A 947 -0.78 -29.02 7.55
N VAL A 948 -0.95 -29.24 6.24
CA VAL A 948 -1.77 -30.35 5.71
C VAL A 948 -1.13 -30.93 4.44
N ASP A 949 -0.91 -32.26 4.44
CA ASP A 949 -0.38 -33.05 3.31
C ASP A 949 -0.96 -32.65 1.95
N VAL A 950 -2.28 -32.48 1.85
CA VAL A 950 -2.98 -32.26 0.57
C VAL A 950 -2.62 -30.94 -0.12
N LEU A 951 -2.00 -30.00 0.60
CA LEU A 951 -1.53 -28.72 0.06
C LEU A 951 -0.04 -28.74 -0.30
N MET A 952 0.72 -29.74 0.19
CA MET A 952 2.17 -29.89 0.00
C MET A 952 2.53 -30.56 -1.35
N GLN A 953 1.84 -30.14 -2.42
CA GLN A 953 2.01 -30.67 -3.77
C GLN A 953 1.98 -29.57 -4.84
N ALA A 954 2.58 -29.84 -6.00
CA ALA A 954 2.62 -28.94 -7.15
C ALA A 954 2.73 -29.69 -8.48
N GLY A 955 2.05 -29.16 -9.51
CA GLY A 955 2.18 -29.59 -10.91
C GLY A 955 2.81 -28.52 -11.80
N ALA A 956 3.50 -28.97 -12.84
CA ALA A 956 4.07 -28.16 -13.92
C ALA A 956 3.87 -28.84 -15.29
N LEU A 957 3.74 -28.04 -16.34
CA LEU A 957 3.66 -28.49 -17.73
C LEU A 957 4.67 -27.71 -18.57
N LEU A 958 5.58 -28.44 -19.24
CA LEU A 958 6.58 -27.89 -20.14
C LEU A 958 6.32 -28.39 -21.57
N LEU A 959 6.31 -27.47 -22.52
CA LEU A 959 6.18 -27.73 -23.96
C LEU A 959 7.40 -27.17 -24.67
N VAL A 960 8.17 -28.02 -25.37
CA VAL A 960 9.28 -27.58 -26.23
C VAL A 960 8.80 -27.56 -27.68
N TYR A 961 8.89 -26.40 -28.33
CA TYR A 961 8.52 -26.20 -29.73
C TYR A 961 9.69 -26.45 -30.68
N ARG A 962 9.40 -26.60 -31.97
CA ARG A 962 10.38 -26.97 -33.02
C ARG A 962 11.46 -25.92 -33.30
N ASP A 963 11.27 -24.70 -32.81
CA ASP A 963 12.23 -23.58 -32.87
C ASP A 963 13.13 -23.51 -31.62
N GLY A 964 13.05 -24.51 -30.73
CA GLY A 964 13.77 -24.53 -29.46
C GLY A 964 13.10 -23.74 -28.33
N SER A 965 12.02 -22.98 -28.60
CA SER A 965 11.33 -22.22 -27.55
C SER A 965 10.60 -23.16 -26.57
N VAL A 966 10.57 -22.77 -25.29
CA VAL A 966 9.97 -23.56 -24.21
C VAL A 966 8.85 -22.77 -23.54
N LEU A 967 7.62 -23.30 -23.55
CA LEU A 967 6.50 -22.75 -22.80
C LEU A 967 6.29 -23.54 -21.50
N LEU A 968 6.42 -22.83 -20.38
CA LEU A 968 6.20 -23.30 -19.03
C LEU A 968 4.82 -22.86 -18.52
N SER A 969 4.06 -23.78 -17.93
CA SER A 969 2.84 -23.51 -17.17
C SER A 969 2.92 -24.18 -15.80
N ILE A 970 2.44 -23.50 -14.76
CA ILE A 970 2.45 -23.97 -13.36
C ILE A 970 1.12 -23.60 -12.69
N GLY A 971 0.77 -24.28 -11.59
CA GLY A 971 -0.38 -23.91 -10.75
C GLY A 971 -0.17 -22.65 -9.89
N GLY A 972 1.06 -22.14 -9.81
CA GLY A 972 1.43 -21.00 -8.97
C GLY A 972 1.12 -19.64 -9.61
N ILE A 973 0.81 -18.64 -8.77
CA ILE A 973 0.37 -17.31 -9.19
C ILE A 973 1.46 -16.25 -9.01
N GLU A 974 1.74 -15.47 -10.05
CA GLU A 974 2.59 -14.28 -9.95
C GLU A 974 1.80 -13.10 -9.37
N MET A 975 2.18 -12.66 -8.17
CA MET A 975 1.59 -11.50 -7.48
C MET A 975 2.62 -10.41 -7.13
N GLY A 976 3.82 -10.49 -7.73
CA GLY A 976 4.95 -9.58 -7.53
C GLY A 976 6.14 -10.19 -6.78
N GLN A 977 6.02 -11.43 -6.31
CA GLN A 977 7.09 -12.16 -5.63
C GLN A 977 8.10 -12.79 -6.61
N GLY A 978 7.89 -12.64 -7.93
CA GLY A 978 8.81 -13.11 -8.96
C GLY A 978 8.92 -14.62 -9.03
N LEU A 979 7.81 -15.32 -8.72
CA LEU A 979 7.70 -16.76 -8.86
C LEU A 979 7.99 -17.16 -10.31
N PHE A 980 7.40 -16.48 -11.30
CA PHE A 980 7.63 -16.81 -12.71
C PHE A 980 9.10 -16.60 -13.11
N THR A 981 9.77 -15.56 -12.59
CA THR A 981 11.22 -15.34 -12.80
C THR A 981 12.05 -16.49 -12.24
N LYS A 982 11.82 -16.86 -10.96
CA LYS A 982 12.52 -17.98 -10.31
C LYS A 982 12.29 -19.30 -11.03
N MET A 983 11.06 -19.55 -11.51
CA MET A 983 10.73 -20.79 -12.21
C MET A 983 11.36 -20.88 -13.61
N VAL A 984 11.56 -19.75 -14.30
CA VAL A 984 12.39 -19.68 -15.51
C VAL A 984 13.87 -19.93 -15.21
N GLN A 985 14.42 -19.34 -14.14
CA GLN A 985 15.80 -19.61 -13.70
C GLN A 985 16.00 -21.10 -13.38
N VAL A 986 15.04 -21.73 -12.67
CA VAL A 986 15.06 -23.17 -12.37
C VAL A 986 15.01 -24.02 -13.65
N ALA A 987 14.12 -23.69 -14.60
CA ALA A 987 13.99 -24.41 -15.87
C ALA A 987 15.25 -24.26 -16.75
N SER A 988 15.86 -23.06 -16.78
CA SER A 988 17.10 -22.76 -17.51
C SER A 988 18.28 -23.60 -17.02
N ARG A 989 18.60 -23.54 -15.72
CA ARG A 989 19.65 -24.40 -15.11
C ARG A 989 19.33 -25.89 -15.28
N ALA A 990 18.07 -26.28 -15.15
CA ALA A 990 17.69 -27.69 -15.27
C ALA A 990 17.91 -28.23 -16.68
N LEU A 991 17.43 -27.52 -17.72
CA LEU A 991 17.55 -27.93 -19.12
C LEU A 991 18.97 -27.71 -19.70
N ASP A 992 19.75 -26.81 -19.11
CA ASP A 992 21.04 -26.30 -19.63
C ASP A 992 20.86 -25.47 -20.91
N ILE A 993 19.95 -24.48 -20.83
CA ILE A 993 19.64 -23.53 -21.91
C ILE A 993 19.52 -22.11 -21.39
N ASP A 994 19.79 -21.13 -22.25
CA ASP A 994 19.59 -19.72 -21.96
C ASP A 994 18.12 -19.41 -21.61
N TYR A 995 17.93 -18.61 -20.55
CA TYR A 995 16.62 -18.33 -19.98
C TYR A 995 15.67 -17.56 -20.92
N THR A 996 16.20 -16.84 -21.92
CA THR A 996 15.38 -16.11 -22.90
C THR A 996 14.61 -17.04 -23.84
N LYS A 997 15.02 -18.31 -23.98
CA LYS A 997 14.27 -19.35 -24.71
C LYS A 997 13.02 -19.83 -23.96
N ILE A 998 12.83 -19.44 -22.69
CA ILE A 998 11.79 -19.95 -21.81
C ILE A 998 10.74 -18.87 -21.51
N HIS A 999 9.49 -19.13 -21.88
CA HIS A 999 8.34 -18.26 -21.60
C HIS A 999 7.42 -18.90 -20.55
N VAL A 1000 6.92 -18.12 -19.58
CA VAL A 1000 5.85 -18.58 -18.67
C VAL A 1000 4.49 -18.15 -19.19
N SER A 1001 3.57 -19.11 -19.30
CA SER A 1001 2.15 -18.89 -19.63
C SER A 1001 1.44 -18.11 -18.50
N GLU A 1002 0.12 -18.05 -18.55
CA GLU A 1002 -0.69 -17.80 -17.36
C GLU A 1002 -0.85 -19.08 -16.54
N MET A 1003 -1.21 -18.97 -15.27
CA MET A 1003 -1.82 -20.10 -14.57
C MET A 1003 -3.20 -20.31 -15.19
N SER A 1004 -3.50 -21.55 -15.57
CA SER A 1004 -4.87 -21.96 -15.84
C SER A 1004 -5.13 -23.39 -15.43
N THR A 1005 -6.34 -23.62 -14.92
CA THR A 1005 -6.88 -24.91 -14.47
C THR A 1005 -6.98 -25.94 -15.61
N ASP A 1006 -7.04 -25.52 -16.88
CA ASP A 1006 -7.00 -26.42 -18.04
C ASP A 1006 -5.60 -27.02 -18.32
N LYS A 1007 -4.53 -26.35 -17.88
CA LYS A 1007 -3.12 -26.77 -18.05
C LYS A 1007 -2.58 -27.46 -16.81
N VAL A 1008 -2.92 -26.96 -15.62
CA VAL A 1008 -2.48 -27.48 -14.32
C VAL A 1008 -3.66 -27.46 -13.33
N PRO A 1009 -4.50 -28.53 -13.31
CA PRO A 1009 -5.64 -28.63 -12.42
C PRO A 1009 -5.22 -29.03 -11.00
N ASN A 1010 -6.14 -28.86 -10.04
CA ASN A 1010 -6.00 -29.24 -8.62
C ASN A 1010 -4.81 -28.55 -7.91
N SER A 1011 -4.48 -27.32 -8.31
CA SER A 1011 -3.37 -26.55 -7.73
C SER A 1011 -3.64 -26.08 -6.30
N SER A 1012 -2.70 -26.30 -5.39
CA SER A 1012 -2.67 -25.64 -4.07
C SER A 1012 -2.66 -24.10 -4.21
N PRO A 1013 -3.26 -23.35 -3.26
CA PRO A 1013 -3.17 -21.90 -3.24
C PRO A 1013 -1.72 -21.42 -3.19
N THR A 1014 -1.44 -20.29 -3.83
CA THR A 1014 -0.10 -19.67 -3.77
C THR A 1014 0.08 -18.95 -2.44
N ALA A 1015 0.48 -19.71 -1.41
CA ALA A 1015 0.57 -19.32 -0.01
C ALA A 1015 1.70 -20.06 0.74
N ALA A 1016 1.74 -19.93 2.07
CA ALA A 1016 2.69 -20.57 3.01
C ALA A 1016 4.19 -20.38 2.67
N SER A 1017 4.52 -19.35 1.89
CA SER A 1017 5.86 -19.02 1.35
C SER A 1017 6.56 -20.08 0.47
N ILE A 1018 6.05 -21.31 0.40
CA ILE A 1018 6.72 -22.50 -0.16
C ILE A 1018 6.52 -22.67 -1.68
N SER A 1019 5.90 -21.70 -2.36
CA SER A 1019 5.53 -21.85 -3.79
C SER A 1019 6.75 -21.94 -4.72
N SER A 1020 7.89 -21.32 -4.39
CA SER A 1020 9.11 -21.45 -5.20
C SER A 1020 9.67 -22.88 -5.11
N ASP A 1021 9.60 -23.47 -3.93
CA ASP A 1021 10.11 -24.79 -3.61
C ASP A 1021 9.29 -25.88 -4.32
N LEU A 1022 7.96 -25.89 -4.12
CA LEU A 1022 7.08 -26.91 -4.69
C LEU A 1022 7.05 -26.87 -6.23
N TYR A 1023 6.82 -25.68 -6.82
CA TYR A 1023 6.79 -25.56 -8.29
C TYR A 1023 8.19 -25.72 -8.91
N GLY A 1024 9.25 -25.35 -8.19
CA GLY A 1024 10.62 -25.57 -8.63
C GLY A 1024 10.95 -27.05 -8.74
N MET A 1025 10.62 -27.84 -7.72
CA MET A 1025 10.79 -29.29 -7.75
C MET A 1025 9.92 -29.96 -8.83
N ALA A 1026 8.67 -29.53 -9.01
CA ALA A 1026 7.81 -30.04 -10.09
C ALA A 1026 8.40 -29.77 -11.49
N ILE A 1027 9.04 -28.61 -11.70
CA ILE A 1027 9.77 -28.30 -12.94
C ILE A 1027 10.99 -29.21 -13.11
N LEU A 1028 11.76 -29.51 -12.05
CA LEU A 1028 12.90 -30.42 -12.15
C LEU A 1028 12.49 -31.80 -12.68
N GLU A 1029 11.34 -32.35 -12.26
CA GLU A 1029 10.84 -33.63 -12.79
C GLU A 1029 10.46 -33.55 -14.28
N ALA A 1030 9.80 -32.47 -14.72
CA ALA A 1030 9.51 -32.27 -16.14
C ALA A 1030 10.80 -32.14 -16.98
N CYS A 1031 11.79 -31.39 -16.48
CA CYS A 1031 13.09 -31.22 -17.14
C CYS A 1031 13.89 -32.52 -17.20
N LYS A 1032 13.88 -33.36 -16.15
CA LYS A 1032 14.48 -34.70 -16.16
C LYS A 1032 13.86 -35.58 -17.26
N ILE A 1033 12.53 -35.55 -17.40
CA ILE A 1033 11.82 -36.30 -18.46
C ILE A 1033 12.23 -35.81 -19.86
N LEU A 1034 12.31 -34.49 -20.08
CA LEU A 1034 12.74 -33.93 -21.36
C LEU A 1034 14.21 -34.24 -21.68
N LYS A 1035 15.14 -34.08 -20.72
CA LYS A 1035 16.56 -34.41 -20.93
C LYS A 1035 16.77 -35.88 -21.26
N LYS A 1036 16.11 -36.80 -20.56
CA LYS A 1036 16.18 -38.25 -20.87
C LYS A 1036 15.65 -38.59 -22.27
N ARG A 1037 14.76 -37.77 -22.84
CA ARG A 1037 14.27 -37.92 -24.23
C ARG A 1037 15.21 -37.30 -25.26
N LEU A 1038 15.96 -36.26 -24.90
CA LEU A 1038 16.91 -35.55 -25.76
C LEU A 1038 18.34 -36.11 -25.71
N GLU A 1039 18.72 -36.78 -24.62
CA GLU A 1039 20.02 -37.42 -24.36
C GLU A 1039 20.60 -38.23 -25.55
N PRO A 1040 19.83 -39.03 -26.31
CA PRO A 1040 20.35 -39.72 -27.50
C PRO A 1040 20.78 -38.77 -28.63
N TYR A 1041 20.13 -37.60 -28.76
CA TYR A 1041 20.40 -36.61 -29.81
C TYR A 1041 21.57 -35.71 -29.43
N VAL A 1042 21.67 -35.33 -28.14
CA VAL A 1042 22.86 -34.70 -27.57
C VAL A 1042 24.08 -35.61 -27.74
N SER A 1043 23.95 -36.90 -27.42
CA SER A 1043 25.02 -37.90 -27.55
C SER A 1043 25.44 -38.14 -29.01
N LYS A 1044 24.50 -38.05 -29.96
CA LYS A 1044 24.73 -38.17 -31.41
C LYS A 1044 25.42 -36.92 -32.00
N ASN A 1045 25.11 -35.73 -31.49
CA ASN A 1045 25.68 -34.45 -31.94
C ASN A 1045 26.09 -33.58 -30.73
N PRO A 1046 27.19 -33.90 -30.02
CA PRO A 1046 27.57 -33.21 -28.78
C PRO A 1046 28.03 -31.76 -28.99
N ASN A 1047 28.29 -31.36 -30.23
CA ASN A 1047 28.64 -29.98 -30.62
C ASN A 1047 27.46 -29.24 -31.28
N GLY A 1048 26.27 -29.84 -31.32
CA GLY A 1048 25.05 -29.20 -31.81
C GLY A 1048 24.50 -28.15 -30.85
N ILE A 1049 23.56 -27.35 -31.34
CA ILE A 1049 22.78 -26.46 -30.48
C ILE A 1049 21.45 -27.11 -30.07
N TRP A 1050 20.81 -26.56 -29.05
CA TRP A 1050 19.50 -26.99 -28.55
C TRP A 1050 18.45 -27.18 -29.66
N GLU A 1051 18.42 -26.24 -30.60
CA GLU A 1051 17.54 -26.25 -31.76
C GLU A 1051 17.76 -27.48 -32.67
N ASP A 1052 19.01 -27.90 -32.85
CA ASP A 1052 19.34 -29.10 -33.63
C ASP A 1052 18.76 -30.35 -32.95
N TRP A 1053 19.05 -30.54 -31.67
CA TRP A 1053 18.60 -31.72 -30.91
C TRP A 1053 17.07 -31.81 -30.84
N VAL A 1054 16.39 -30.67 -30.69
CA VAL A 1054 14.94 -30.58 -30.66
C VAL A 1054 14.31 -30.89 -32.02
N GLN A 1055 14.87 -30.37 -33.12
CA GLN A 1055 14.38 -30.69 -34.47
C GLN A 1055 14.65 -32.16 -34.83
N ASP A 1056 15.81 -32.70 -34.47
CA ASP A 1056 16.19 -34.10 -34.73
C ASP A 1056 15.30 -35.06 -33.92
N ALA A 1057 14.99 -34.72 -32.66
CA ALA A 1057 14.03 -35.46 -31.82
C ALA A 1057 12.60 -35.39 -32.38
N TYR A 1058 12.15 -34.22 -32.86
CA TYR A 1058 10.85 -34.07 -33.53
C TYR A 1058 10.77 -34.92 -34.82
N ALA A 1059 11.81 -34.91 -35.66
CA ALA A 1059 11.87 -35.72 -36.87
C ALA A 1059 11.80 -37.23 -36.57
N ASN A 1060 12.33 -37.66 -35.43
CA ASN A 1060 12.24 -39.03 -34.93
C ASN A 1060 10.94 -39.33 -34.13
N ARG A 1061 9.99 -38.38 -34.09
CA ARG A 1061 8.66 -38.47 -33.43
C ARG A 1061 8.72 -38.62 -31.91
N VAL A 1062 9.71 -38.00 -31.27
CA VAL A 1062 9.83 -37.95 -29.81
C VAL A 1062 8.84 -36.94 -29.22
N GLN A 1063 8.20 -37.31 -28.11
CA GLN A 1063 7.27 -36.44 -27.38
C GLN A 1063 8.04 -35.30 -26.69
N LEU A 1064 7.83 -34.06 -27.16
CA LEU A 1064 8.48 -32.84 -26.64
C LEU A 1064 7.65 -32.09 -25.58
N ALA A 1065 6.52 -32.68 -25.15
CA ALA A 1065 5.71 -32.22 -24.02
C ALA A 1065 5.97 -33.08 -22.76
N ALA A 1066 6.13 -32.47 -21.59
CA ALA A 1066 6.30 -33.17 -20.32
C ALA A 1066 5.54 -32.48 -19.18
N THR A 1067 4.78 -33.28 -18.43
CA THR A 1067 4.25 -32.91 -17.11
C THR A 1067 5.26 -33.29 -16.03
N GLY A 1068 5.45 -32.42 -15.05
CA GLY A 1068 6.19 -32.72 -13.82
C GLY A 1068 5.28 -32.52 -12.61
N PHE A 1069 5.51 -33.30 -11.57
CA PHE A 1069 4.73 -33.28 -10.34
C PHE A 1069 5.65 -33.50 -9.15
N TYR A 1070 5.45 -32.73 -8.09
CA TYR A 1070 6.13 -32.91 -6.83
C TYR A 1070 5.10 -33.00 -5.71
N ALA A 1071 5.17 -34.07 -4.92
CA ALA A 1071 4.62 -34.12 -3.57
C ALA A 1071 5.80 -34.08 -2.61
N ALA A 1072 5.75 -33.20 -1.60
CA ALA A 1072 6.74 -33.16 -0.54
C ALA A 1072 6.66 -34.42 0.34
N PRO A 1073 7.64 -34.66 1.24
CA PRO A 1073 7.48 -35.61 2.32
C PRO A 1073 6.17 -35.36 3.10
N LYS A 1074 5.53 -36.45 3.55
CA LYS A 1074 4.33 -36.35 4.38
C LYS A 1074 4.66 -35.74 5.73
N ILE A 1075 3.69 -35.05 6.31
CA ILE A 1075 3.75 -34.59 7.70
C ILE A 1075 3.73 -35.81 8.62
N GLU A 1076 4.76 -35.93 9.46
CA GLU A 1076 4.92 -37.05 10.42
C GLU A 1076 4.41 -36.70 11.82
N TYR A 1077 3.87 -35.49 12.00
CA TYR A 1077 3.43 -34.97 13.30
C TYR A 1077 2.09 -35.56 13.74
N ASP A 1078 2.12 -36.26 14.88
CA ASP A 1078 0.96 -36.73 15.63
C ASP A 1078 0.59 -35.67 16.72
N PRO A 1079 -0.63 -35.08 16.66
CA PRO A 1079 -1.08 -34.09 17.65
C PRO A 1079 -1.40 -34.67 19.04
N ASP A 1080 -1.77 -35.95 19.14
CA ASP A 1080 -2.19 -36.58 20.39
C ASP A 1080 -0.97 -37.02 21.22
N THR A 1081 0.12 -37.44 20.57
CA THR A 1081 1.43 -37.67 21.22
C THR A 1081 2.32 -36.42 21.28
N ASN A 1082 1.96 -35.37 20.52
CA ASN A 1082 2.76 -34.16 20.29
C ASN A 1082 4.21 -34.49 19.84
N SER A 1083 4.35 -35.28 18.76
CA SER A 1083 5.65 -35.74 18.25
C SER A 1083 5.68 -35.92 16.73
N GLY A 1084 6.81 -35.57 16.11
CA GLY A 1084 7.07 -35.80 14.69
C GLY A 1084 7.56 -34.54 13.96
N ASN A 1085 7.74 -34.64 12.64
CA ASN A 1085 8.13 -33.50 11.80
C ASN A 1085 6.88 -32.81 11.22
N LEU A 1086 6.76 -31.50 11.45
CA LEU A 1086 5.63 -30.67 11.01
C LEU A 1086 6.00 -29.64 9.94
N PHE A 1087 7.22 -29.12 9.98
CA PHE A 1087 7.76 -28.19 8.98
C PHE A 1087 8.97 -28.79 8.27
N GLU A 1088 9.00 -28.77 6.94
CA GLU A 1088 10.13 -29.24 6.13
C GLU A 1088 11.46 -28.59 6.58
N TYR A 1089 11.48 -27.27 6.79
CA TYR A 1089 12.63 -26.57 7.37
C TYR A 1089 12.23 -25.24 8.02
N PHE A 1090 13.21 -24.53 8.60
CA PHE A 1090 13.04 -23.21 9.20
C PHE A 1090 13.87 -22.14 8.48
N THR A 1091 13.25 -20.97 8.29
CA THR A 1091 13.91 -19.73 7.87
C THR A 1091 14.23 -18.91 9.12
N TYR A 1092 15.44 -18.38 9.20
CA TYR A 1092 15.96 -17.65 10.37
C TYR A 1092 16.43 -16.24 9.97
N GLY A 1093 16.49 -15.34 10.95
CA GLY A 1093 17.09 -14.02 10.75
C GLY A 1093 17.03 -13.14 11.99
N VAL A 1094 17.69 -11.99 11.93
CA VAL A 1094 17.73 -10.98 13.00
C VAL A 1094 17.69 -9.59 12.37
N ALA A 1095 17.03 -8.65 13.03
CA ALA A 1095 17.08 -7.23 12.69
C ALA A 1095 17.47 -6.37 13.88
N CYS A 1096 18.27 -5.35 13.61
CA CYS A 1096 18.62 -4.25 14.49
C CYS A 1096 17.94 -2.98 13.94
N SER A 1097 17.16 -2.26 14.74
CA SER A 1097 16.56 -0.98 14.33
C SER A 1097 16.78 0.11 15.37
N GLU A 1098 17.11 1.31 14.91
CA GLU A 1098 17.24 2.52 15.71
C GLU A 1098 16.19 3.54 15.30
N VAL A 1099 15.56 4.16 16.30
CA VAL A 1099 14.56 5.22 16.13
C VAL A 1099 14.94 6.47 16.90
N ILE A 1100 14.36 7.59 16.49
CA ILE A 1100 14.16 8.76 17.35
C ILE A 1100 12.65 9.03 17.46
N ILE A 1101 12.17 9.32 18.67
CA ILE A 1101 10.79 9.73 18.94
C ILE A 1101 10.76 11.17 19.42
N ASP A 1102 9.71 11.90 19.05
CA ASP A 1102 9.33 13.17 19.65
C ASP A 1102 8.38 12.89 20.83
N CYS A 1103 8.75 13.29 22.04
CA CYS A 1103 7.96 13.05 23.25
C CYS A 1103 6.81 14.05 23.43
N LEU A 1104 6.79 15.16 22.70
CA LEU A 1104 5.76 16.20 22.75
C LEU A 1104 4.64 15.96 21.74
N THR A 1105 4.93 15.33 20.60
CA THR A 1105 3.96 15.01 19.54
C THR A 1105 3.64 13.51 19.41
N GLY A 1106 4.59 12.65 19.77
CA GLY A 1106 4.54 11.20 19.54
C GLY A 1106 5.01 10.77 18.14
N ASP A 1107 5.45 11.69 17.29
CA ASP A 1107 6.05 11.33 16.00
C ASP A 1107 7.33 10.50 16.18
N HIS A 1108 7.69 9.71 15.16
CA HIS A 1108 8.93 8.93 15.18
C HIS A 1108 9.56 8.82 13.79
N HIS A 1109 10.88 8.71 13.75
CA HIS A 1109 11.63 8.44 12.53
C HIS A 1109 12.56 7.24 12.76
N VAL A 1110 12.53 6.27 11.84
CA VAL A 1110 13.50 5.17 11.84
C VAL A 1110 14.81 5.69 11.26
N LEU A 1111 15.85 5.79 12.09
CA LEU A 1111 17.13 6.35 11.68
C LEU A 1111 17.93 5.33 10.87
N ARG A 1112 17.98 4.09 11.35
CA ARG A 1112 18.70 3.01 10.69
C ARG A 1112 18.05 1.66 10.99
N THR A 1113 18.05 0.76 10.01
CA THR A 1113 17.75 -0.66 10.19
C THR A 1113 18.80 -1.51 9.47
N ASP A 1114 19.24 -2.56 10.15
CA ASP A 1114 20.18 -3.57 9.66
C ASP A 1114 19.52 -4.95 9.80
N ILE A 1115 19.54 -5.77 8.75
CA ILE A 1115 18.91 -7.10 8.73
C ILE A 1115 19.90 -8.15 8.25
N VAL A 1116 19.96 -9.30 8.93
CA VAL A 1116 20.62 -10.53 8.44
C VAL A 1116 19.58 -11.64 8.33
N MET A 1117 19.40 -12.21 7.14
CA MET A 1117 18.46 -13.30 6.86
C MET A 1117 19.18 -14.55 6.30
N ASP A 1118 18.84 -15.71 6.85
CA ASP A 1118 19.17 -17.01 6.25
C ASP A 1118 18.10 -17.38 5.21
N VAL A 1119 18.43 -17.18 3.94
CA VAL A 1119 17.61 -17.57 2.78
C VAL A 1119 18.18 -18.79 2.03
N GLY A 1120 19.12 -19.52 2.64
CA GLY A 1120 19.93 -20.52 1.97
C GLY A 1120 20.65 -19.98 0.73
N GLU A 1121 20.88 -20.85 -0.25
CA GLU A 1121 21.42 -20.46 -1.56
C GLU A 1121 20.31 -19.84 -2.41
N SER A 1122 20.14 -18.51 -2.31
CA SER A 1122 19.07 -17.76 -2.97
C SER A 1122 18.95 -18.05 -4.48
N LEU A 1123 17.72 -18.33 -4.94
CA LEU A 1123 17.42 -18.51 -6.37
C LEU A 1123 17.58 -17.20 -7.16
N ASN A 1124 17.38 -16.05 -6.52
CA ASN A 1124 17.52 -14.72 -7.11
C ASN A 1124 17.65 -13.67 -5.98
N PRO A 1125 18.86 -13.16 -5.71
CA PRO A 1125 19.08 -12.29 -4.54
C PRO A 1125 18.37 -10.93 -4.65
N ALA A 1126 18.14 -10.41 -5.86
CA ALA A 1126 17.40 -9.17 -6.05
C ALA A 1126 15.92 -9.31 -5.65
N ILE A 1127 15.29 -10.42 -6.07
CA ILE A 1127 13.92 -10.75 -5.67
C ILE A 1127 13.84 -11.01 -4.15
N ASP A 1128 14.79 -11.75 -3.60
CA ASP A 1128 14.75 -12.15 -2.19
C ASP A 1128 15.02 -10.98 -1.23
N ILE A 1129 15.95 -10.07 -1.55
CA ILE A 1129 16.12 -8.80 -0.83
C ILE A 1129 14.85 -7.96 -0.94
N GLY A 1130 14.25 -7.84 -2.13
CA GLY A 1130 12.98 -7.14 -2.32
C GLY A 1130 11.81 -7.74 -1.52
N GLN A 1131 11.81 -9.05 -1.27
CA GLN A 1131 10.85 -9.69 -0.36
C GLN A 1131 11.13 -9.36 1.10
N ILE A 1132 12.39 -9.29 1.52
CA ILE A 1132 12.78 -8.88 2.89
C ILE A 1132 12.34 -7.44 3.17
N GLU A 1133 12.67 -6.50 2.28
CA GLU A 1133 12.31 -5.08 2.43
C GLU A 1133 10.79 -4.86 2.41
N GLY A 1134 10.09 -5.54 1.49
CA GLY A 1134 8.64 -5.51 1.39
C GLY A 1134 7.93 -6.09 2.62
N ALA A 1135 8.39 -7.25 3.10
CA ALA A 1135 7.88 -7.87 4.31
C ALA A 1135 8.14 -7.01 5.55
N PHE A 1136 9.37 -6.48 5.69
CA PHE A 1136 9.75 -5.60 6.79
C PHE A 1136 8.90 -4.33 6.81
N MET A 1137 8.74 -3.60 5.69
CA MET A 1137 7.91 -2.39 5.69
C MET A 1137 6.42 -2.70 5.93
N GLN A 1138 5.90 -3.83 5.44
CA GLN A 1138 4.54 -4.28 5.74
C GLN A 1138 4.35 -4.70 7.23
N GLY A 1139 5.42 -5.15 7.88
CA GLY A 1139 5.49 -5.38 9.32
C GLY A 1139 5.63 -4.08 10.13
N TYR A 1140 6.47 -3.15 9.70
CA TYR A 1140 6.63 -1.83 10.32
C TYR A 1140 5.27 -1.13 10.37
N GLY A 1141 4.54 -1.10 9.24
CA GLY A 1141 3.17 -0.62 9.18
C GLY A 1141 2.27 -1.28 10.23
N PHE A 1142 2.25 -2.62 10.31
CA PHE A 1142 1.50 -3.36 11.35
C PHE A 1142 1.88 -2.96 12.78
N TYR A 1143 3.16 -2.70 13.05
CA TYR A 1143 3.68 -2.46 14.39
C TYR A 1143 3.64 -0.97 14.82
N THR A 1144 3.53 -0.01 13.91
CA THR A 1144 3.63 1.44 14.24
C THR A 1144 2.52 2.34 13.66
N LEU A 1145 1.94 2.04 12.48
CA LEU A 1145 1.08 3.00 11.75
C LEU A 1145 -0.35 2.50 11.47
N GLU A 1146 -0.49 1.23 11.09
CA GLU A 1146 -1.68 0.69 10.44
C GLU A 1146 -2.79 0.34 11.43
N GLU A 1147 -3.68 1.29 11.70
CA GLU A 1147 -4.81 1.13 12.60
C GLU A 1147 -6.14 1.04 11.84
N MET A 1148 -6.73 -0.16 11.82
CA MET A 1148 -8.12 -0.35 11.43
C MET A 1148 -9.06 0.11 12.55
N VAL A 1149 -10.00 1.00 12.22
CA VAL A 1149 -10.92 1.63 13.18
C VAL A 1149 -12.34 1.17 12.92
N PHE A 1150 -13.02 0.70 13.97
CA PHE A 1150 -14.38 0.18 13.91
C PHE A 1150 -15.29 0.85 14.95
N SER A 1151 -16.55 1.03 14.61
CA SER A 1151 -17.59 1.51 15.54
C SER A 1151 -18.06 0.42 16.49
N HIS A 1152 -18.79 0.82 17.54
CA HIS A 1152 -19.49 -0.10 18.44
C HIS A 1152 -20.62 -0.93 17.76
N SER A 1153 -20.91 -0.73 16.47
CA SER A 1153 -21.93 -1.45 15.70
C SER A 1153 -21.34 -2.34 14.61
N GLY A 1154 -20.02 -2.61 14.64
CA GLY A 1154 -19.33 -3.43 13.64
C GLY A 1154 -19.13 -2.73 12.30
N GLU A 1155 -19.25 -1.40 12.25
CA GLU A 1155 -18.97 -0.62 11.03
C GLU A 1155 -17.50 -0.25 10.92
N VAL A 1156 -16.89 -0.56 9.77
CA VAL A 1156 -15.56 -0.09 9.39
C VAL A 1156 -15.60 1.43 9.19
N LEU A 1157 -14.80 2.18 9.94
CA LEU A 1157 -14.70 3.64 9.85
C LEU A 1157 -13.46 4.08 9.06
N SER A 1158 -12.42 3.26 9.03
CA SER A 1158 -11.21 3.47 8.23
C SER A 1158 -11.34 2.79 6.86
N ARG A 1159 -12.01 3.43 5.89
CA ARG A 1159 -12.13 2.94 4.50
C ARG A 1159 -11.33 3.86 3.56
N GLY A 1160 -10.33 3.29 2.89
CA GLY A 1160 -9.49 4.01 1.91
C GLY A 1160 -8.23 4.69 2.49
N PRO A 1161 -7.22 4.97 1.64
CA PRO A 1161 -5.96 5.60 2.03
C PRO A 1161 -6.08 6.98 2.69
N GLY A 1162 -7.22 7.66 2.60
CA GLY A 1162 -7.50 8.90 3.33
C GLY A 1162 -7.60 8.68 4.84
N THR A 1163 -8.04 7.49 5.29
CA THR A 1163 -8.30 7.18 6.70
C THR A 1163 -7.50 6.00 7.25
N TYR A 1164 -7.09 5.05 6.42
CA TYR A 1164 -6.16 3.96 6.76
C TYR A 1164 -4.77 4.24 6.16
N LYS A 1165 -3.72 4.23 6.99
CA LYS A 1165 -2.38 4.68 6.59
C LYS A 1165 -1.37 3.54 6.60
N ILE A 1166 -1.09 3.01 5.41
CA ILE A 1166 0.10 2.19 5.16
C ILE A 1166 1.35 3.09 5.10
N PRO A 1167 2.56 2.53 5.29
CA PRO A 1167 3.81 3.29 5.16
C PRO A 1167 3.92 4.03 3.82
N GLY A 1168 4.35 5.29 3.89
CA GLY A 1168 4.68 6.15 2.75
C GLY A 1168 6.18 6.25 2.51
N PHE A 1169 6.58 7.22 1.69
CA PHE A 1169 7.98 7.48 1.36
C PHE A 1169 8.78 7.99 2.57
N SER A 1170 8.19 8.89 3.39
CA SER A 1170 8.82 9.42 4.61
C SER A 1170 9.20 8.41 5.69
N ASP A 1171 8.66 7.19 5.63
CA ASP A 1171 8.66 6.26 6.78
C ASP A 1171 9.73 5.16 6.67
N ILE A 1172 10.47 5.14 5.56
CA ILE A 1172 11.57 4.21 5.28
C ILE A 1172 12.73 4.50 6.25
N PRO A 1173 13.44 3.47 6.78
CA PRO A 1173 14.69 3.69 7.50
C PRO A 1173 15.69 4.51 6.67
N LYS A 1174 16.25 5.60 7.23
CA LYS A 1174 17.15 6.49 6.48
C LYS A 1174 18.43 5.78 6.00
N GLU A 1175 18.95 4.88 6.82
CA GLU A 1175 19.84 3.79 6.42
C GLU A 1175 19.07 2.47 6.50
N PHE A 1176 19.06 1.67 5.43
CA PHE A 1176 18.35 0.39 5.38
C PHE A 1176 19.24 -0.68 4.74
N ASN A 1177 19.86 -1.51 5.59
CA ASN A 1177 20.87 -2.48 5.20
C ASN A 1177 20.28 -3.91 5.29
N VAL A 1178 20.45 -4.72 4.24
CA VAL A 1178 19.97 -6.11 4.18
C VAL A 1178 21.09 -7.04 3.71
N SER A 1179 21.44 -8.01 4.55
CA SER A 1179 22.45 -9.04 4.29
C SER A 1179 21.81 -10.44 4.19
N LEU A 1180 22.31 -11.25 3.27
CA LEU A 1180 21.94 -12.66 3.13
C LEU A 1180 23.07 -13.53 3.71
N LEU A 1181 22.73 -14.44 4.63
CA LEU A 1181 23.70 -15.26 5.35
C LEU A 1181 24.46 -16.20 4.39
N LYS A 1182 25.74 -15.91 4.12
CA LYS A 1182 26.58 -16.72 3.22
C LYS A 1182 26.83 -18.13 3.79
N GLY A 1183 26.81 -19.15 2.93
CA GLY A 1183 27.14 -20.53 3.31
C GLY A 1183 26.14 -21.12 4.31
N ALA A 1184 24.89 -21.26 3.88
CA ALA A 1184 23.78 -21.80 4.68
C ALA A 1184 22.86 -22.76 3.87
N PRO A 1185 23.40 -23.69 3.06
CA PRO A 1185 22.62 -24.46 2.09
C PRO A 1185 21.54 -25.33 2.75
N ASN A 1186 20.33 -25.31 2.18
CA ASN A 1186 19.17 -26.06 2.65
C ASN A 1186 18.85 -27.27 1.75
N PRO A 1187 19.41 -28.47 1.99
CA PRO A 1187 19.29 -29.62 1.08
C PRO A 1187 17.86 -30.17 0.91
N ARG A 1188 16.87 -29.64 1.64
CA ARG A 1188 15.44 -30.00 1.55
C ARG A 1188 14.66 -29.22 0.48
N ALA A 1189 15.25 -28.17 -0.10
CA ALA A 1189 14.58 -27.27 -1.04
C ALA A 1189 15.31 -27.21 -2.40
N VAL A 1190 14.59 -26.69 -3.41
CA VAL A 1190 15.11 -26.55 -4.77
C VAL A 1190 16.40 -25.72 -4.78
N TYR A 1191 17.46 -26.29 -5.33
CA TYR A 1191 18.82 -25.73 -5.39
C TYR A 1191 19.36 -25.15 -4.06
N SER A 1192 19.04 -25.76 -2.92
CA SER A 1192 19.53 -25.37 -1.58
C SER A 1192 19.03 -24.01 -1.05
N SER A 1193 17.97 -23.46 -1.65
CA SER A 1193 17.35 -22.18 -1.29
C SER A 1193 16.41 -22.26 -0.07
N LYS A 1194 15.88 -21.12 0.41
CA LYS A 1194 14.79 -21.08 1.39
C LYS A 1194 13.73 -20.04 1.01
N ALA A 1195 12.47 -20.40 1.24
CA ALA A 1195 11.34 -19.48 1.32
C ALA A 1195 11.59 -18.25 2.21
N VAL A 1196 11.46 -17.07 1.62
CA VAL A 1196 11.68 -15.74 2.23
C VAL A 1196 10.41 -14.88 2.32
N GLY A 1197 9.28 -15.34 1.76
CA GLY A 1197 8.07 -14.53 1.57
C GLY A 1197 7.53 -13.92 2.87
N GLU A 1198 7.21 -14.74 3.86
CA GLU A 1198 6.62 -14.32 5.14
C GLU A 1198 7.58 -14.07 6.31
N PRO A 1199 8.69 -14.84 6.50
CA PRO A 1199 9.53 -14.75 7.69
C PRO A 1199 10.03 -13.34 8.11
N PRO A 1200 10.45 -12.45 7.19
CA PRO A 1200 11.02 -11.15 7.57
C PRO A 1200 9.99 -10.14 8.10
N LEU A 1201 8.68 -10.40 7.97
CA LEU A 1201 7.64 -9.48 8.43
C LEU A 1201 7.66 -9.29 9.95
N PHE A 1202 8.06 -10.32 10.70
CA PHE A 1202 8.16 -10.23 12.15
C PHE A 1202 9.31 -9.32 12.61
N LEU A 1203 10.40 -9.27 11.84
CA LEU A 1203 11.61 -8.55 12.24
C LEU A 1203 11.38 -7.05 12.45
N ALA A 1204 10.40 -6.45 11.77
CA ALA A 1204 10.03 -5.05 11.96
C ALA A 1204 9.47 -4.71 13.35
N SER A 1205 9.20 -5.71 14.20
CA SER A 1205 8.96 -5.46 15.63
C SER A 1205 10.20 -4.92 16.35
N SER A 1206 11.41 -5.01 15.76
CA SER A 1206 12.59 -4.25 16.18
C SER A 1206 12.31 -2.76 16.33
N VAL A 1207 11.57 -2.16 15.39
CA VAL A 1207 11.20 -0.74 15.42
C VAL A 1207 10.26 -0.46 16.60
N TYR A 1208 9.29 -1.33 16.85
CA TYR A 1208 8.37 -1.25 18.00
C TYR A 1208 9.10 -1.35 19.34
N PHE A 1209 10.08 -2.25 19.47
CA PHE A 1209 10.87 -2.36 20.71
C PHE A 1209 11.86 -1.21 20.86
N ALA A 1210 12.46 -0.69 19.78
CA ALA A 1210 13.26 0.52 19.80
C ALA A 1210 12.44 1.75 20.25
N ILE A 1211 11.19 1.86 19.79
CA ILE A 1211 10.22 2.86 20.29
C ILE A 1211 9.96 2.64 21.79
N LYS A 1212 9.75 1.40 22.26
CA LYS A 1212 9.59 1.13 23.70
C LYS A 1212 10.82 1.52 24.52
N GLU A 1213 12.03 1.31 24.02
CA GLU A 1213 13.27 1.69 24.73
C GLU A 1213 13.44 3.23 24.78
N ALA A 1214 13.12 3.94 23.69
CA ALA A 1214 13.08 5.41 23.68
C ALA A 1214 12.05 5.98 24.68
N ILE A 1215 10.83 5.43 24.70
CA ILE A 1215 9.79 5.76 25.69
C ILE A 1215 10.27 5.44 27.11
N THR A 1216 10.91 4.29 27.33
CA THR A 1216 11.45 3.90 28.64
C THR A 1216 12.47 4.93 29.15
N SER A 1217 13.30 5.49 28.26
CA SER A 1217 14.21 6.57 28.61
C SER A 1217 13.47 7.86 28.99
N ALA A 1218 12.44 8.26 28.24
CA ALA A 1218 11.61 9.43 28.56
C ALA A 1218 10.89 9.27 29.91
N ARG A 1219 10.37 8.07 30.20
CA ARG A 1219 9.65 7.75 31.45
C ARG A 1219 10.58 7.81 32.67
N LYS A 1220 11.77 7.19 32.59
CA LYS A 1220 12.80 7.22 33.65
C LYS A 1220 13.18 8.66 34.03
N GLU A 1221 13.47 9.51 33.06
CA GLU A 1221 13.80 10.93 33.28
C GLU A 1221 12.61 11.72 33.87
N SER A 1222 11.38 11.35 33.51
CA SER A 1222 10.15 12.00 33.99
C SER A 1222 9.68 11.52 35.37
N GLY A 1223 10.42 10.61 36.01
CA GLY A 1223 10.03 9.96 37.27
C GLY A 1223 8.82 9.03 37.15
N ALA A 1224 8.47 8.60 35.93
CA ALA A 1224 7.40 7.63 35.67
C ALA A 1224 7.96 6.19 35.65
N SER A 1225 7.11 5.20 35.93
CA SER A 1225 7.54 3.79 35.92
C SER A 1225 8.14 3.41 34.55
N PRO A 1226 9.33 2.79 34.49
CA PRO A 1226 9.90 2.27 33.24
C PRO A 1226 9.09 1.09 32.68
N GLU A 1227 8.31 0.40 33.52
CA GLU A 1227 7.42 -0.66 33.09
C GLU A 1227 6.09 -0.09 32.60
N PHE A 1228 5.70 -0.43 31.36
CA PHE A 1228 4.42 -0.05 30.76
C PHE A 1228 3.99 -1.03 29.65
N ILE A 1229 2.67 -1.17 29.50
CA ILE A 1229 2.03 -1.92 28.41
C ILE A 1229 1.73 -0.96 27.25
N MET A 1230 1.91 -1.44 26.02
CA MET A 1230 1.60 -0.67 24.81
C MET A 1230 1.00 -1.62 23.76
N ASP A 1231 -0.24 -1.33 23.33
CA ASP A 1231 -0.88 -2.09 22.26
C ASP A 1231 -0.19 -1.81 20.90
N VAL A 1232 -0.22 -2.80 20.01
CA VAL A 1232 0.14 -2.66 18.59
C VAL A 1232 -1.11 -2.24 17.78
N PRO A 1233 -1.01 -1.28 16.84
CA PRO A 1233 0.17 -0.51 16.41
C PRO A 1233 0.57 0.62 17.38
N ALA A 1234 1.88 0.86 17.51
CA ALA A 1234 2.49 1.96 18.28
C ALA A 1234 2.38 3.32 17.57
N THR A 1235 1.16 3.72 17.24
CA THR A 1235 0.80 5.03 16.66
C THR A 1235 1.33 6.20 17.49
N CYS A 1236 1.52 7.36 16.86
CA CYS A 1236 1.87 8.61 17.52
C CYS A 1236 1.05 8.91 18.80
N ALA A 1237 -0.26 8.68 18.78
CA ALA A 1237 -1.12 8.84 19.96
C ALA A 1237 -0.74 7.92 21.14
N ARG A 1238 -0.35 6.67 20.88
CA ARG A 1238 0.12 5.72 21.91
C ARG A 1238 1.52 6.09 22.41
N ILE A 1239 2.44 6.47 21.51
CA ILE A 1239 3.78 6.95 21.88
C ILE A 1239 3.66 8.18 22.79
N ARG A 1240 2.88 9.19 22.36
CA ARG A 1240 2.72 10.45 23.09
C ARG A 1240 2.19 10.27 24.50
N MET A 1241 1.18 9.41 24.67
CA MET A 1241 0.57 9.13 25.97
C MET A 1241 1.44 8.22 26.86
N ALA A 1242 2.34 7.42 26.27
CA ALA A 1242 3.32 6.64 27.03
C ALA A 1242 4.51 7.49 27.50
N CYS A 1243 4.84 8.58 26.81
CA CYS A 1243 5.76 9.63 27.27
C CYS A 1243 5.10 10.53 28.35
N GLU A 1244 4.81 9.94 29.52
CA GLU A 1244 4.30 10.66 30.69
C GLU A 1244 5.22 11.81 31.12
N ASP A 1245 4.66 12.99 31.31
CA ASP A 1245 5.36 14.24 31.59
C ASP A 1245 4.49 15.17 32.47
N HIS A 1246 4.69 16.49 32.43
CA HIS A 1246 3.88 17.47 33.16
C HIS A 1246 2.66 17.97 32.36
N ILE A 1247 2.57 17.69 31.06
CA ILE A 1247 1.49 18.11 30.16
C ILE A 1247 0.38 17.05 30.18
N THR A 1248 0.74 15.79 29.98
CA THR A 1248 -0.16 14.62 30.10
C THR A 1248 -0.90 14.59 31.44
N LYS A 1249 -0.23 14.96 32.54
CA LYS A 1249 -0.82 15.06 33.90
C LYS A 1249 -1.85 16.18 34.06
N GLN A 1250 -1.94 17.14 33.13
CA GLN A 1250 -2.99 18.18 33.12
C GLN A 1250 -4.27 17.71 32.42
N VAL A 1251 -4.19 16.69 31.56
CA VAL A 1251 -5.33 16.16 30.80
C VAL A 1251 -6.24 15.34 31.71
N LYS A 1252 -7.38 15.93 32.11
CA LYS A 1252 -8.45 15.22 32.83
C LYS A 1252 -9.32 14.43 31.84
N PRO A 1253 -9.43 13.09 31.95
CA PRO A 1253 -10.29 12.32 31.05
C PRO A 1253 -11.75 12.73 31.15
N THR A 1254 -12.33 13.21 30.05
CA THR A 1254 -13.71 13.72 29.99
C THR A 1254 -14.76 12.61 29.83
N VAL A 1255 -14.35 11.42 29.40
CA VAL A 1255 -15.24 10.27 29.19
C VAL A 1255 -15.39 9.48 30.49
N THR A 1256 -16.56 9.57 31.13
CA THR A 1256 -16.92 8.62 32.19
C THR A 1256 -17.26 7.25 31.59
N ARG A 1257 -17.10 6.19 32.38
CA ARG A 1257 -17.29 4.76 32.01
C ARG A 1257 -18.71 4.36 31.56
N LYS A 1258 -19.60 5.34 31.32
CA LYS A 1258 -21.02 5.18 30.93
C LYS A 1258 -21.34 5.75 29.53
N GLY A 1259 -20.42 6.45 28.87
CA GLY A 1259 -20.63 6.93 27.49
C GLY A 1259 -20.39 5.83 26.46
N LYS A 1260 -21.13 5.86 25.33
CA LYS A 1260 -20.77 5.06 24.15
C LYS A 1260 -19.55 5.72 23.46
N PRO A 1261 -18.42 5.02 23.27
CA PRO A 1261 -17.28 5.56 22.54
C PRO A 1261 -17.57 5.58 21.03
N TRP A 1262 -16.91 6.48 20.30
CA TRP A 1262 -17.04 6.60 18.84
C TRP A 1262 -16.49 5.36 18.10
N ASN A 1263 -15.35 4.86 18.57
CA ASN A 1263 -14.72 3.62 18.12
C ASN A 1263 -14.53 2.63 19.27
N VAL A 1264 -14.31 1.35 18.94
CA VAL A 1264 -13.96 0.29 19.90
C VAL A 1264 -12.56 -0.27 19.60
N LYS A 1265 -11.87 -0.76 20.64
CA LYS A 1265 -10.70 -1.63 20.47
C LYS A 1265 -11.20 -3.03 20.14
N VAL A 1266 -10.90 -3.51 18.93
CA VAL A 1266 -11.23 -4.88 18.50
C VAL A 1266 -10.17 -5.86 19.00
#